data_AF-A0A6I9MS60-F1
#
_entry.id   AF-A0A6I9MS60-F1
#
_cell.length_a   1.000
_cell.length_b   1.000
_cell.length_c   1.000
_cell.angle_alpha   90.00
_cell.angle_beta   90.00
_cell.angle_gamma   90.00
#
_symmetry.space_group_name_H-M   'P 1'
#
loop_
_entity.id
_entity.type
_entity.pdbx_description
1 polymer ?
#
loop_
_entity_poly.entity_id
_entity_poly.type
_entity_poly.pdbx_seq_one_letter_code
_entity_poly.pdbx_strand_id
1 'polypeptide(L)'
;MAELPSGLLEACVVVGAPSDKLRDIYQLHQQSNLSELPLLEAEVLQVHAPPFVFKDTNPSQLIGPAFSRVQRRRSFIKKKKRDRAPEVLPNGETTNCSEASSGTEDISVPKDLDLIALPQLCFPGGLQLTNEPREDSYHFLVFTDLFGNRTHGVVVQYYRAVQSCQEGSVHNGHRWNSSKSRLYTPFAVCVISKSPYYNALKDCLSCLLVQLRPARQADFEETIKEFSAKLSLVPLPPPGQLHVSFSLRPLHVFLPSKEDQDSPLIDIDLHLPLLCFTHTTLLQVLSCLLQEQRLVFFSADWARLTLFAESLLLYLQPLSWQQPYVPVLAGGMLDFLMAPTAFLMGCHISHFEEVAAETEELILVNVDDGIIQSSWAENIDLPAIPLAAAESFMARAECLQLHYDFELCHLGAGTDVNALRSQRREWQTRLNTQIQNIALELVVNIFRDVQDFLNHEHRVFNSEEFLRTREPADLIFYKKVLETHIFHTFLRDRLNRKPDTFSRMEQNTRNRSARNRAMTESPRRPLMSDLSRTGYSSYTSPRDRLSKRLGASLPNLQQPANDTGTPISSTRPASLRKMSPDIGLKSPQKVVKVFRLPEFPPPLAYHYVQNYYSDMVSSLGKAINATLPEEAALLARYHYLRGLVNTVSNRRLDALEDFQSLYKTDSDIFPSQMVKSVVDSLPEAERLQADRRPELKRLISRLKRDQERERALNGNGQEHDSIKRFQLPKKYMHLEEFVKCVQESGIVKDQGTIHRLFDALTVGHQKQVGPELFRVFYTIWKETEAEAQEVCLPASVSEHIEPSECVFKLSSSVKTSRGVGKIAMTQRRLFLLTDGRPGYVEVAQYRDLEEVKVSSAPFLLLRIPSLKLRVQGRKETFEANLKTETELWNLMVKEMWAGRNMADQHKDPQYMQQALTNALLMDAVVGSLQSSKAIYAASKLAHFDRIKTEVPMMVPKTTAETLKHKINPSLELAAPQAVDVLLYTPGQLWVSVSVGKVMVFDASSWSLTHTCHVGNARLNCMLGVDKDQVWVGSEDSVIYIISMVAMVCNRQLTDHRSEVTGLALERDKQSQKVAYSCSAEGSVMVWDVSTLQVKRHFRLSCDRLLSVYSCNGTLWCCSRDNIMEVWRNGSLKHRLNLPEQQKGSTATFSSILLLPEKEELWSVCMDSGEVCIWHIKDTTKPYHRVALQDCTGCYCIIKVKNQVWVGGVGRSSTKGKIYILETERHQVMKELHGHNDKVTALCSAEDRYVLSGAGKIDGKIAIWKVE
;
A
#
# COMPACT_ATOMS: atom_id res chain seq x y z
N MET A 1 24.28 12.29 -7.94
CA MET A 1 23.92 12.96 -9.20
C MET A 1 22.53 12.51 -9.55
N ALA A 2 21.59 13.42 -9.79
CA ALA A 2 20.18 13.07 -9.94
C ALA A 2 19.91 12.42 -11.31
N GLU A 3 19.22 11.28 -11.32
CA GLU A 3 18.72 10.62 -12.52
C GLU A 3 17.61 11.47 -13.13
N LEU A 4 17.79 11.93 -14.37
CA LEU A 4 16.68 12.41 -15.20
C LEU A 4 15.81 11.19 -15.59
N PRO A 5 14.50 11.34 -15.76
CA PRO A 5 13.65 10.24 -16.20
C PRO A 5 14.15 9.72 -17.55
N SER A 6 14.34 8.41 -17.65
CA SER A 6 14.75 7.76 -18.87
C SER A 6 13.66 7.87 -19.95
N GLY A 7 14.10 8.11 -21.18
CA GLY A 7 13.26 7.96 -22.38
C GLY A 7 13.06 6.49 -22.72
N LEU A 8 12.39 6.24 -23.84
CA LEU A 8 12.17 4.87 -24.30
C LEU A 8 13.49 4.11 -24.58
N LEU A 9 14.56 4.80 -25.01
CA LEU A 9 15.83 4.22 -25.42
C LEU A 9 16.99 4.58 -24.47
N GLU A 10 17.72 3.57 -24.01
CA GLU A 10 19.05 3.71 -23.40
C GLU A 10 20.17 3.48 -24.42
N ALA A 11 20.09 2.40 -25.19
CA ALA A 11 21.05 2.08 -26.25
C ALA A 11 20.41 1.17 -27.31
N CYS A 12 20.90 1.28 -28.55
CA CYS A 12 20.64 0.35 -29.63
C CYS A 12 21.97 -0.23 -30.10
N VAL A 13 22.11 -1.55 -30.04
CA VAL A 13 23.37 -2.25 -30.29
C VAL A 13 23.22 -3.22 -31.46
N VAL A 14 24.18 -3.20 -32.38
CA VAL A 14 24.24 -4.13 -33.51
C VAL A 14 25.32 -5.17 -33.23
N VAL A 15 24.95 -6.44 -33.35
CA VAL A 15 25.83 -7.59 -33.08
C VAL A 15 25.85 -8.49 -34.32
N GLY A 16 27.02 -9.02 -34.67
CA GLY A 16 27.17 -9.98 -35.75
C GLY A 16 28.62 -10.40 -35.94
N ALA A 17 28.89 -11.10 -37.05
CA ALA A 17 30.26 -11.44 -37.42
C ALA A 17 30.96 -10.25 -38.11
N PRO A 18 32.25 -10.00 -37.85
CA PRO A 18 32.99 -8.92 -38.50
C PRO A 18 33.19 -9.22 -40.00
N SER A 19 33.14 -8.17 -40.81
CA SER A 19 33.17 -8.25 -42.28
C SER A 19 34.45 -8.91 -42.84
N ASP A 20 35.57 -8.81 -42.13
CA ASP A 20 36.83 -9.46 -42.51
C ASP A 20 36.74 -11.00 -42.37
N LYS A 21 36.25 -11.50 -41.23
CA LYS A 21 36.07 -12.95 -40.98
C LYS A 21 35.06 -13.56 -41.95
N LEU A 22 33.98 -12.83 -42.27
CA LEU A 22 32.98 -13.27 -43.24
C LEU A 22 33.56 -13.40 -44.66
N ARG A 23 34.45 -12.48 -45.06
CA ARG A 23 35.13 -12.54 -46.36
C ARG A 23 36.07 -13.73 -46.46
N ASP A 24 36.85 -13.99 -45.41
CA ASP A 24 37.79 -15.13 -45.38
C ASP A 24 37.03 -16.48 -45.51
N ILE A 25 35.94 -16.64 -44.77
CA ILE A 25 35.13 -17.88 -44.82
C ILE A 25 34.42 -18.03 -46.16
N TYR A 26 33.91 -16.93 -46.73
CA TYR A 26 33.28 -16.96 -48.04
C TYR A 26 34.27 -17.37 -49.14
N GLN A 27 35.51 -16.89 -49.07
CA GLN A 27 36.58 -17.30 -50.00
C GLN A 27 36.97 -18.78 -49.81
N LEU A 28 37.08 -19.26 -48.58
CA LEU A 28 37.36 -20.66 -48.27
C LEU A 28 36.25 -21.59 -48.75
N HIS A 29 34.98 -21.21 -48.57
CA HIS A 29 33.82 -21.98 -49.03
C HIS A 29 33.71 -22.05 -50.55
N GLN A 30 34.23 -21.05 -51.28
CA GLN A 30 34.35 -21.13 -52.75
C GLN A 30 35.50 -22.01 -53.22
N GLN A 31 36.57 -22.15 -52.42
CA GLN A 31 37.75 -22.95 -52.75
C GLN A 31 37.65 -24.40 -52.31
N SER A 32 36.84 -24.69 -51.29
CA SER A 32 36.64 -26.02 -50.72
C SER A 32 35.14 -26.27 -50.54
N ASN A 33 34.62 -27.37 -51.09
CA ASN A 33 33.27 -27.86 -50.83
C ASN A 33 33.18 -28.34 -49.35
N LEU A 34 33.22 -27.40 -48.41
CA LEU A 34 33.04 -27.68 -46.99
C LEU A 34 31.60 -28.15 -46.78
N SER A 35 31.44 -29.38 -46.31
CA SER A 35 30.15 -29.99 -45.99
C SER A 35 29.50 -29.39 -44.74
N GLU A 36 30.28 -28.80 -43.84
CA GLU A 36 29.82 -28.14 -42.60
C GLU A 36 30.37 -26.71 -42.49
N LEU A 37 29.48 -25.75 -42.22
CA LEU A 37 29.83 -24.34 -42.02
C LEU A 37 30.24 -24.09 -40.57
N PRO A 38 31.34 -23.36 -40.30
CA PRO A 38 31.83 -23.16 -38.94
C PRO A 38 30.93 -22.22 -38.12
N LEU A 39 30.87 -22.47 -36.81
CA LEU A 39 30.31 -21.58 -35.81
C LEU A 39 31.21 -20.35 -35.65
N LEU A 40 30.62 -19.16 -35.67
CA LEU A 40 31.30 -17.88 -35.61
C LEU A 40 31.16 -17.24 -34.24
N GLU A 41 32.21 -16.53 -33.81
CA GLU A 41 32.15 -15.67 -32.63
C GLU A 41 31.47 -14.35 -33.00
N ALA A 42 30.36 -14.04 -32.32
CA ALA A 42 29.64 -12.79 -32.49
C ALA A 42 30.36 -11.64 -31.76
N GLU A 43 30.42 -10.47 -32.39
CA GLU A 43 31.05 -9.27 -31.84
C GLU A 43 30.06 -8.09 -31.87
N VAL A 44 30.25 -7.11 -30.98
CA VAL A 44 29.52 -5.84 -31.04
C VAL A 44 30.08 -5.03 -32.21
N LEU A 45 29.24 -4.78 -33.22
CA LEU A 45 29.61 -4.06 -34.44
C LEU A 45 29.37 -2.55 -34.31
N GLN A 46 28.26 -2.15 -33.69
CA GLN A 46 27.88 -0.75 -33.53
C GLN A 46 27.13 -0.52 -32.21
N VAL A 47 27.34 0.64 -31.58
CA VAL A 47 26.61 1.07 -30.37
C VAL A 47 26.07 2.48 -30.60
N HIS A 48 24.75 2.61 -30.63
CA HIS A 48 24.03 3.87 -30.82
C HIS A 48 23.32 4.26 -29.52
N ALA A 49 23.79 5.31 -28.85
CA ALA A 49 23.22 5.76 -27.58
C ALA A 49 23.04 7.30 -27.54
N PRO A 50 21.99 7.83 -26.89
CA PRO A 50 21.80 9.26 -26.73
C PRO A 50 23.00 9.94 -26.01
N PRO A 51 23.23 11.25 -26.21
CA PRO A 51 22.55 12.13 -27.17
C PRO A 51 23.08 11.95 -28.61
N PHE A 52 22.18 12.09 -29.59
CA PHE A 52 22.51 12.02 -31.01
C PHE A 52 22.83 13.37 -31.65
N VAL A 53 22.58 14.46 -30.91
CA VAL A 53 22.77 15.84 -31.39
C VAL A 53 23.35 16.71 -30.29
N PHE A 54 24.28 17.59 -30.67
CA PHE A 54 24.98 18.51 -29.77
C PHE A 54 24.74 19.96 -30.21
N LYS A 55 24.90 20.90 -29.27
CA LYS A 55 24.86 22.33 -29.55
C LYS A 55 26.29 22.83 -29.77
N ASP A 56 26.58 23.49 -30.88
CA ASP A 56 27.93 23.87 -31.35
C ASP A 56 28.69 24.90 -30.48
N THR A 57 28.15 25.32 -29.32
CA THR A 57 28.77 26.33 -28.45
C THR A 57 29.26 25.69 -27.14
N ASN A 58 30.59 25.49 -27.05
CA ASN A 58 31.39 25.00 -25.90
C ASN A 58 31.22 23.53 -25.47
N PRO A 59 32.23 22.66 -25.71
CA PRO A 59 32.19 21.24 -25.33
C PRO A 59 32.27 20.97 -23.81
N SER A 60 32.41 22.01 -22.97
CA SER A 60 32.44 21.91 -21.50
C SER A 60 31.06 22.00 -20.82
N GLN A 61 29.99 22.35 -21.55
CA GLN A 61 28.61 22.30 -21.05
C GLN A 61 27.88 21.08 -21.61
N LEU A 62 27.91 19.97 -20.88
CA LEU A 62 27.17 18.73 -21.17
C LEU A 62 25.65 18.91 -20.92
N ILE A 63 24.93 19.59 -21.81
CA ILE A 63 23.47 19.62 -21.81
C ILE A 63 22.97 19.52 -23.27
N GLY A 64 22.96 18.29 -23.80
CA GLY A 64 22.24 17.95 -25.04
C GLY A 64 20.77 17.58 -24.74
N PRO A 65 19.86 17.70 -25.73
CA PRO A 65 18.44 17.46 -25.55
C PRO A 65 18.10 15.98 -25.81
N ALA A 66 18.22 15.13 -24.80
CA ALA A 66 17.72 13.76 -24.85
C ALA A 66 17.09 13.40 -23.50
N PHE A 67 16.07 12.54 -23.51
CA PHE A 67 15.49 11.93 -22.30
C PHE A 67 16.46 10.91 -21.64
N SER A 68 17.75 10.96 -21.95
CA SER A 68 18.78 10.09 -21.38
C SER A 68 20.06 10.90 -21.21
N ARG A 69 20.58 10.97 -19.98
CA ARG A 69 21.93 11.49 -19.68
C ARG A 69 22.80 10.34 -19.21
N VAL A 70 23.11 9.46 -20.14
CA VAL A 70 24.14 8.46 -19.94
C VAL A 70 25.50 9.17 -19.81
N GLN A 71 26.15 9.04 -18.65
CA GLN A 71 27.57 9.33 -18.54
C GLN A 71 28.34 8.27 -19.35
N ARG A 72 29.20 8.71 -20.26
CA ARG A 72 30.01 7.83 -21.12
C ARG A 72 31.26 7.36 -20.38
N ARG A 73 31.62 6.08 -20.50
CA ARG A 73 32.98 5.59 -20.23
C ARG A 73 33.67 5.34 -21.57
N ARG A 74 35.00 5.57 -21.63
CA ARG A 74 35.82 5.06 -22.73
C ARG A 74 35.99 3.55 -22.51
N SER A 75 35.42 2.73 -23.38
CA SER A 75 35.59 1.27 -23.34
C SER A 75 36.59 0.82 -24.39
N PHE A 76 37.64 0.11 -23.96
CA PHE A 76 38.60 -0.53 -24.86
C PHE A 76 38.01 -1.86 -25.36
N ILE A 77 37.49 -1.89 -26.58
CA ILE A 77 37.27 -3.18 -27.26
C ILE A 77 38.64 -3.62 -27.79
N LYS A 78 39.24 -4.64 -27.16
CA LYS A 78 40.51 -5.23 -27.60
C LYS A 78 40.32 -5.89 -28.97
N LYS A 79 40.73 -5.24 -30.07
CA LYS A 79 41.10 -5.97 -31.28
C LYS A 79 42.35 -6.81 -30.94
N LYS A 80 42.17 -8.14 -30.85
CA LYS A 80 43.28 -9.10 -30.62
C LYS A 80 44.29 -8.95 -31.77
N LYS A 81 45.51 -8.53 -31.43
CA LYS A 81 46.61 -8.30 -32.38
C LYS A 81 47.01 -9.62 -33.03
N ARG A 82 47.25 -9.62 -34.34
CA ARG A 82 47.68 -10.76 -35.16
C ARG A 82 49.12 -11.15 -34.78
N ASP A 83 49.33 -12.35 -34.25
CA ASP A 83 50.68 -12.93 -34.16
C ASP A 83 51.14 -13.28 -35.58
N ARG A 84 52.13 -12.55 -36.10
CA ARG A 84 52.92 -12.95 -37.27
C ARG A 84 54.31 -13.36 -36.77
N ALA A 85 54.73 -14.57 -37.15
CA ALA A 85 56.06 -15.10 -36.91
C ALA A 85 57.15 -14.18 -37.51
N PRO A 86 58.38 -14.13 -36.93
CA PRO A 86 59.41 -13.23 -37.38
C PRO A 86 60.19 -13.85 -38.56
N GLU A 87 60.14 -13.21 -39.73
CA GLU A 87 61.18 -13.39 -40.75
C GLU A 87 62.25 -12.31 -40.58
N VAL A 88 63.47 -12.78 -40.45
CA VAL A 88 64.71 -12.02 -40.39
C VAL A 88 65.12 -11.62 -41.81
N LEU A 89 65.61 -10.39 -42.02
CA LEU A 89 66.82 -10.03 -42.79
C LEU A 89 67.01 -8.48 -42.81
N PRO A 90 68.22 -7.97 -43.14
CA PRO A 90 68.80 -6.80 -42.47
C PRO A 90 68.93 -5.55 -43.35
N ASN A 91 69.29 -4.47 -42.65
CA ASN A 91 69.96 -3.24 -43.11
C ASN A 91 69.18 -2.22 -43.96
N GLY A 92 69.14 -1.01 -43.42
CA GLY A 92 69.61 0.16 -44.16
C GLY A 92 68.56 1.24 -44.45
N GLU A 93 68.78 2.38 -43.80
CA GLU A 93 68.38 3.74 -44.24
C GLU A 93 66.97 4.24 -43.94
N THR A 94 66.94 5.10 -42.93
CA THR A 94 65.92 6.09 -42.61
C THR A 94 65.70 7.08 -43.76
N THR A 95 64.46 7.30 -44.19
CA THR A 95 63.91 8.66 -44.46
C THR A 95 62.38 8.65 -44.61
N ASN A 96 61.73 9.47 -43.77
CA ASN A 96 60.39 10.06 -43.80
C ASN A 96 59.37 9.61 -44.87
N CYS A 97 58.33 8.88 -44.43
CA CYS A 97 56.99 8.98 -44.99
C CYS A 97 55.95 8.86 -43.86
N SER A 98 55.04 9.82 -43.78
CA SER A 98 53.95 9.88 -42.80
C SER A 98 53.00 8.69 -42.95
N GLU A 99 53.13 7.71 -42.06
CA GLU A 99 52.12 6.66 -41.90
C GLU A 99 50.82 7.25 -41.35
N ALA A 100 49.79 7.26 -42.20
CA ALA A 100 48.42 7.45 -41.79
C ALA A 100 48.03 6.33 -40.82
N SER A 101 48.04 6.64 -39.52
CA SER A 101 47.48 5.78 -38.49
C SER A 101 46.00 5.50 -38.82
N SER A 102 45.68 4.23 -39.09
CA SER A 102 44.29 3.78 -39.22
C SER A 102 43.59 3.98 -37.88
N GLY A 103 42.70 4.98 -37.82
CA GLY A 103 41.99 5.39 -36.61
C GLY A 103 41.21 4.25 -35.98
N THR A 104 41.48 3.97 -34.71
CA THR A 104 40.55 3.26 -33.82
C THR A 104 39.44 4.24 -33.46
N GLU A 105 38.21 3.99 -33.90
CA GLU A 105 37.06 4.80 -33.49
C GLU A 105 36.73 4.55 -32.00
N ASP A 106 36.72 5.63 -31.22
CA ASP A 106 36.39 5.64 -29.79
C ASP A 106 34.87 5.43 -29.59
N ILE A 107 34.45 4.20 -29.29
CA ILE A 107 33.04 3.90 -29.00
C ILE A 107 32.72 4.31 -27.56
N SER A 108 31.73 5.19 -27.39
CA SER A 108 31.27 5.64 -26.08
C SER A 108 30.07 4.83 -25.58
N VAL A 109 30.26 4.04 -24.52
CA VAL A 109 29.24 3.14 -23.95
C VAL A 109 28.66 3.74 -22.66
N PRO A 110 27.36 3.53 -22.37
CA PRO A 110 26.80 3.88 -21.07
C PRO A 110 27.54 3.28 -19.88
N LYS A 111 27.79 4.07 -18.83
CA LYS A 111 28.52 3.63 -17.63
C LYS A 111 27.90 2.40 -16.94
N ASP A 112 26.57 2.27 -17.01
CA ASP A 112 25.81 1.23 -16.31
C ASP A 112 25.42 0.05 -17.21
N LEU A 113 25.95 -0.01 -18.44
CA LEU A 113 25.66 -1.07 -19.39
C LEU A 113 26.92 -1.87 -19.71
N ASP A 114 26.98 -3.12 -19.23
CA ASP A 114 28.03 -4.06 -19.59
C ASP A 114 27.67 -4.78 -20.89
N LEU A 115 28.44 -4.50 -21.95
CA LEU A 115 28.24 -5.08 -23.28
C LEU A 115 28.99 -6.41 -23.49
N ILE A 116 29.76 -6.89 -22.51
CA ILE A 116 30.63 -8.07 -22.67
C ILE A 116 29.81 -9.33 -22.97
N ALA A 117 28.73 -9.57 -22.23
CA ALA A 117 27.88 -10.75 -22.43
C ALA A 117 26.87 -10.58 -23.58
N LEU A 118 26.67 -9.36 -24.08
CA LEU A 118 25.60 -9.05 -25.02
C LEU A 118 25.68 -9.83 -26.34
N PRO A 119 26.86 -10.07 -26.96
CA PRO A 119 26.94 -10.87 -28.17
C PRO A 119 26.43 -12.31 -27.99
N GLN A 120 26.80 -12.95 -26.87
CA GLN A 120 26.34 -14.30 -26.54
C GLN A 120 24.83 -14.31 -26.28
N LEU A 121 24.28 -13.29 -25.64
CA LEU A 121 22.83 -13.19 -25.37
C LEU A 121 22.01 -12.80 -26.61
N CYS A 122 22.60 -12.11 -27.58
CA CYS A 122 21.96 -11.83 -28.88
C CYS A 122 21.95 -13.07 -29.80
N PHE A 123 22.90 -13.99 -29.61
CA PHE A 123 22.99 -15.27 -30.30
C PHE A 123 23.18 -16.42 -29.30
N PRO A 124 22.16 -16.74 -28.48
CA PRO A 124 22.33 -17.69 -27.37
C PRO A 124 22.63 -19.13 -27.82
N GLY A 125 22.20 -19.51 -29.02
CA GLY A 125 22.58 -20.76 -29.70
C GLY A 125 23.86 -20.65 -30.56
N GLY A 126 24.57 -19.53 -30.49
CA GLY A 126 25.74 -19.21 -31.30
C GLY A 126 25.41 -18.68 -32.71
N LEU A 127 26.40 -18.05 -33.36
CA LEU A 127 26.25 -17.46 -34.69
C LEU A 127 26.61 -18.48 -35.77
N GLN A 128 25.64 -18.86 -36.60
CA GLN A 128 25.83 -19.86 -37.67
C GLN A 128 25.51 -19.29 -39.06
N LEU A 129 26.38 -19.59 -40.02
CA LEU A 129 26.15 -19.30 -41.44
C LEU A 129 25.18 -20.31 -42.04
N THR A 130 24.42 -19.86 -43.04
CA THR A 130 23.39 -20.67 -43.70
C THR A 130 23.45 -20.51 -45.22
N ASN A 131 23.03 -21.53 -45.96
CA ASN A 131 22.97 -21.49 -47.43
C ASN A 131 21.67 -20.87 -47.95
N GLU A 132 20.68 -20.71 -47.08
CA GLU A 132 19.38 -20.12 -47.37
C GLU A 132 19.00 -19.12 -46.27
N PRO A 133 18.30 -18.03 -46.61
CA PRO A 133 17.85 -17.07 -45.61
C PRO A 133 16.83 -17.74 -44.69
N ARG A 134 16.99 -17.62 -43.37
CA ARG A 134 15.98 -18.04 -42.39
C ARG A 134 15.04 -16.88 -42.05
N GLU A 135 13.90 -17.23 -41.46
CA GLU A 135 12.94 -16.24 -40.95
C GLU A 135 13.55 -15.40 -39.82
N ASP A 136 13.05 -14.18 -39.70
CA ASP A 136 13.47 -13.26 -38.64
C ASP A 136 12.94 -13.74 -37.29
N SER A 137 13.79 -13.81 -36.29
CA SER A 137 13.42 -14.26 -34.93
C SER A 137 13.57 -13.13 -33.92
N TYR A 138 12.68 -13.08 -32.94
CA TYR A 138 12.71 -12.10 -31.86
C TYR A 138 12.85 -12.79 -30.52
N HIS A 139 13.63 -12.23 -29.62
CA HIS A 139 13.68 -12.66 -28.23
C HIS A 139 13.94 -11.47 -27.31
N PHE A 140 13.76 -11.70 -26.01
CA PHE A 140 13.77 -10.64 -25.01
C PHE A 140 14.79 -10.93 -23.93
N LEU A 141 15.49 -9.90 -23.48
CA LEU A 141 16.58 -9.99 -22.51
C LEU A 141 16.24 -9.17 -21.27
N VAL A 142 16.75 -9.61 -20.12
CA VAL A 142 16.73 -8.85 -18.86
C VAL A 142 18.13 -8.85 -18.28
N PHE A 143 18.65 -7.66 -18.01
CA PHE A 143 19.92 -7.43 -17.34
C PHE A 143 19.63 -6.98 -15.92
N THR A 144 20.13 -7.73 -14.94
CA THR A 144 19.96 -7.40 -13.52
C THR A 144 21.29 -6.93 -12.95
N ASP A 145 21.29 -5.75 -12.32
CA ASP A 145 22.49 -5.19 -11.69
C ASP A 145 22.72 -5.74 -10.27
N LEU A 146 23.83 -5.33 -9.64
CA LEU A 146 24.19 -5.75 -8.27
C LEU A 146 23.19 -5.32 -7.19
N PHE A 147 22.30 -4.37 -7.50
CA PHE A 147 21.27 -3.87 -6.59
C PHE A 147 19.88 -4.46 -6.91
N GLY A 148 19.78 -5.38 -7.88
CA GLY A 148 18.52 -5.99 -8.30
C GLY A 148 17.71 -5.13 -9.28
N ASN A 149 18.23 -4.01 -9.77
CA ASN A 149 17.54 -3.21 -10.78
C ASN A 149 17.61 -3.91 -12.14
N ARG A 150 16.49 -3.85 -12.88
CA ARG A 150 16.34 -4.54 -14.16
C ARG A 150 16.37 -3.55 -15.32
N THR A 151 17.15 -3.88 -16.35
CA THR A 151 17.15 -3.23 -17.65
C THR A 151 16.71 -4.24 -18.69
N HIS A 152 15.89 -3.85 -19.65
CA HIS A 152 15.16 -4.75 -20.53
C HIS A 152 15.66 -4.57 -21.97
N GLY A 153 15.88 -5.67 -22.69
CA GLY A 153 16.34 -5.69 -24.07
C GLY A 153 15.35 -6.40 -24.98
N VAL A 154 15.17 -5.91 -26.20
CA VAL A 154 14.46 -6.62 -27.27
C VAL A 154 15.41 -6.82 -28.42
N VAL A 155 15.57 -8.07 -28.84
CA VAL A 155 16.49 -8.46 -29.91
C VAL A 155 15.69 -8.94 -31.09
N VAL A 156 16.09 -8.49 -32.28
CA VAL A 156 15.71 -9.10 -33.55
C VAL A 156 16.96 -9.70 -34.19
N GLN A 157 16.86 -10.93 -34.65
CA GLN A 157 17.86 -11.57 -35.51
C GLN A 157 17.29 -11.68 -36.92
N TYR A 158 18.05 -11.24 -37.91
CA TYR A 158 17.65 -11.32 -39.32
C TYR A 158 18.85 -11.69 -40.20
N TYR A 159 18.59 -12.33 -41.34
CA TYR A 159 19.64 -12.87 -42.20
C TYR A 159 19.94 -11.95 -43.38
N ARG A 160 21.23 -11.75 -43.67
CA ARG A 160 21.72 -10.98 -44.83
C ARG A 160 22.69 -11.82 -45.65
N ALA A 161 22.64 -11.66 -46.98
CA ALA A 161 23.58 -12.30 -47.88
C ALA A 161 25.00 -11.75 -47.67
N VAL A 162 25.99 -12.65 -47.59
CA VAL A 162 27.41 -12.30 -47.56
C VAL A 162 27.83 -11.84 -48.96
N GLN A 163 28.24 -10.57 -49.09
CA GLN A 163 28.62 -10.00 -50.39
C GLN A 163 30.08 -10.33 -50.75
N SER A 164 30.32 -10.76 -52.00
CA SER A 164 31.67 -10.93 -52.56
C SER A 164 32.21 -9.60 -53.09
N CYS A 165 33.33 -9.11 -52.58
CA CYS A 165 34.07 -7.99 -53.17
C CYS A 165 34.78 -8.41 -54.47
N GLN A 166 34.02 -8.61 -55.55
CA GLN A 166 34.54 -8.64 -56.93
C GLN A 166 33.60 -7.82 -57.81
N GLU A 167 33.54 -6.51 -57.56
CA GLU A 167 33.11 -5.54 -58.56
C GLU A 167 34.32 -4.65 -58.86
N GLY A 168 35.12 -5.07 -59.83
CA GLY A 168 36.36 -4.38 -60.18
C GLY A 168 37.22 -5.12 -61.20
N SER A 169 36.63 -5.75 -62.23
CA SER A 169 37.33 -6.09 -63.48
C SER A 169 36.31 -6.55 -64.53
N VAL A 170 35.94 -5.63 -65.42
CA VAL A 170 35.32 -6.00 -66.69
C VAL A 170 36.46 -6.40 -67.62
N HIS A 171 36.66 -7.70 -67.89
CA HIS A 171 37.33 -8.16 -69.12
C HIS A 171 36.61 -9.39 -69.68
N ASN A 172 36.12 -9.21 -70.91
CA ASN A 172 35.72 -10.20 -71.91
C ASN A 172 34.80 -11.37 -71.51
N GLY A 173 33.51 -11.19 -71.81
CA GLY A 173 32.92 -11.95 -72.91
C GLY A 173 32.76 -13.47 -72.79
N HIS A 174 32.69 -14.06 -71.60
CA HIS A 174 32.16 -15.43 -71.42
C HIS A 174 31.25 -15.51 -70.19
N ARG A 175 29.96 -15.77 -70.42
CA ARG A 175 28.98 -16.10 -69.37
C ARG A 175 29.29 -17.49 -68.81
N TRP A 176 30.01 -17.56 -67.69
CA TRP A 176 29.96 -18.73 -66.82
C TRP A 176 28.69 -18.69 -65.97
N ASN A 177 27.70 -19.50 -66.34
CA ASN A 177 26.62 -19.92 -65.45
C ASN A 177 27.21 -20.90 -64.42
N SER A 178 27.83 -20.37 -63.37
CA SER A 178 28.07 -21.12 -62.14
C SER A 178 27.00 -20.70 -61.14
N SER A 179 26.21 -21.65 -60.64
CA SER A 179 25.27 -21.46 -59.55
C SER A 179 26.07 -21.11 -58.28
N LYS A 180 26.41 -19.83 -58.09
CA LYS A 180 27.10 -19.35 -56.89
C LYS A 180 26.22 -19.65 -55.68
N SER A 181 26.65 -20.55 -54.80
CA SER A 181 26.04 -20.74 -53.48
C SER A 181 26.05 -19.41 -52.73
N ARG A 182 24.88 -18.92 -52.35
CA ARG A 182 24.74 -17.68 -51.58
C ARG A 182 24.80 -18.05 -50.10
N LEU A 183 25.84 -17.57 -49.42
CA LEU A 183 25.92 -17.67 -47.96
C LEU A 183 25.17 -16.51 -47.32
N TYR A 184 24.44 -16.80 -46.25
CA TYR A 184 23.73 -15.83 -45.43
C TYR A 184 24.28 -15.87 -44.01
N THR A 185 24.52 -14.69 -43.44
CA THR A 185 24.92 -14.50 -42.05
C THR A 185 23.80 -13.81 -41.28
N PRO A 186 23.52 -14.22 -40.04
CA PRO A 186 22.59 -13.50 -39.20
C PRO A 186 23.26 -12.26 -38.59
N PHE A 187 22.47 -11.21 -38.42
CA PHE A 187 22.79 -10.02 -37.64
C PHE A 187 21.70 -9.80 -36.61
N ALA A 188 22.09 -9.29 -35.45
CA ALA A 188 21.17 -8.96 -34.38
C ALA A 188 21.15 -7.45 -34.11
N VAL A 189 19.95 -6.89 -33.92
CA VAL A 189 19.76 -5.53 -33.40
C VAL A 189 19.07 -5.63 -32.06
N CYS A 190 19.71 -5.13 -31.00
CA CYS A 190 19.22 -5.13 -29.64
C CYS A 190 18.87 -3.71 -29.19
N VAL A 191 17.60 -3.46 -28.87
CA VAL A 191 17.12 -2.19 -28.29
C VAL A 191 16.97 -2.35 -26.79
N ILE A 192 17.61 -1.47 -26.03
CA ILE A 192 17.71 -1.55 -24.56
C ILE A 192 16.95 -0.37 -23.94
N SER A 193 16.10 -0.67 -22.96
CA SER A 193 15.26 0.28 -22.23
C SER A 193 15.25 0.00 -20.72
N LYS A 194 15.09 1.03 -19.90
CA LYS A 194 14.85 0.87 -18.45
C LYS A 194 13.48 0.29 -18.13
N SER A 195 12.50 0.42 -19.02
CA SER A 195 11.13 -0.06 -18.81
C SER A 195 10.79 -1.25 -19.72
N PRO A 196 10.00 -2.24 -19.25
CA PRO A 196 9.69 -3.48 -19.98
C PRO A 196 8.64 -3.30 -21.10
N TYR A 197 8.87 -2.40 -22.06
CA TYR A 197 7.99 -2.18 -23.22
C TYR A 197 8.24 -3.21 -24.35
N TYR A 198 8.12 -4.51 -24.02
CA TYR A 198 8.51 -5.59 -24.92
C TYR A 198 7.74 -5.59 -26.25
N ASN A 199 6.41 -5.50 -26.20
CA ASN A 199 5.57 -5.50 -27.40
C ASN A 199 5.79 -4.23 -28.23
N ALA A 200 5.86 -3.07 -27.59
CA ALA A 200 6.09 -1.81 -28.30
C ALA A 200 7.46 -1.76 -28.97
N LEU A 201 8.52 -2.24 -28.30
CA LEU A 201 9.87 -2.28 -28.87
C LEU A 201 10.01 -3.35 -29.97
N LYS A 202 9.30 -4.48 -29.85
CA LYS A 202 9.16 -5.47 -30.93
C LYS A 202 8.51 -4.86 -32.17
N ASP A 203 7.44 -4.07 -32.00
CA ASP A 203 6.82 -3.33 -33.09
C ASP A 203 7.79 -2.32 -33.72
N CYS A 204 8.57 -1.58 -32.92
CA CYS A 204 9.61 -0.67 -33.40
C CYS A 204 10.66 -1.40 -34.27
N LEU A 205 11.19 -2.53 -33.80
CA LEU A 205 12.16 -3.34 -34.54
C LEU A 205 11.56 -3.93 -35.82
N SER A 206 10.28 -4.31 -35.81
CA SER A 206 9.57 -4.76 -37.01
C SER A 206 9.52 -3.66 -38.08
N CYS A 207 9.27 -2.40 -37.69
CA CYS A 207 9.34 -1.26 -38.61
C CYS A 207 10.75 -1.02 -39.15
N LEU A 208 11.78 -1.21 -38.31
CA LEU A 208 13.18 -1.10 -38.73
C LEU A 208 13.52 -2.16 -39.78
N LEU A 209 13.14 -3.43 -39.60
CA LEU A 209 13.44 -4.49 -40.55
C LEU A 209 12.89 -4.23 -41.96
N VAL A 210 11.68 -3.65 -42.04
CA VAL A 210 11.07 -3.25 -43.32
C VAL A 210 11.96 -2.26 -44.08
N GLN A 211 12.66 -1.38 -43.36
CA GLN A 211 13.60 -0.40 -43.93
C GLN A 211 14.97 -1.02 -44.23
N LEU A 212 15.44 -1.96 -43.42
CA LEU A 212 16.76 -2.58 -43.57
C LEU A 212 16.83 -3.60 -44.72
N ARG A 213 15.75 -4.35 -44.99
CA ARG A 213 15.73 -5.36 -46.07
C ARG A 213 16.13 -4.83 -47.46
N PRO A 214 15.62 -3.68 -47.93
CA PRO A 214 16.05 -3.10 -49.21
C PRO A 214 17.35 -2.27 -49.12
N ALA A 215 17.88 -2.00 -47.93
CA ALA A 215 18.99 -1.06 -47.74
C ALA A 215 20.32 -1.59 -48.30
N ARG A 216 21.10 -0.70 -48.93
CA ARG A 216 22.48 -1.01 -49.35
C ARG A 216 23.39 -1.08 -48.13
N GLN A 217 24.60 -1.61 -48.31
CA GLN A 217 25.56 -1.71 -47.20
C GLN A 217 25.94 -0.34 -46.63
N ALA A 218 26.02 0.70 -47.49
CA ALA A 218 26.37 2.06 -47.09
C ALA A 218 25.29 2.73 -46.22
N ASP A 219 24.01 2.45 -46.48
CA ASP A 219 22.87 3.10 -45.81
C ASP A 219 22.51 2.41 -44.49
N PHE A 220 23.10 1.25 -44.22
CA PHE A 220 22.76 0.39 -43.08
C PHE A 220 23.01 1.09 -41.74
N GLU A 221 24.19 1.65 -41.56
CA GLU A 221 24.59 2.34 -40.33
C GLU A 221 23.76 3.60 -40.10
N GLU A 222 23.53 4.39 -41.16
CA GLU A 222 22.73 5.60 -41.08
C GLU A 222 21.26 5.29 -40.72
N THR A 223 20.67 4.25 -41.30
CA THR A 223 19.29 3.83 -41.01
C THR A 223 19.12 3.43 -39.54
N ILE A 224 20.05 2.65 -38.99
CA ILE A 224 20.00 2.25 -37.57
C ILE A 224 20.22 3.44 -36.65
N LYS A 225 21.16 4.33 -37.00
CA LYS A 225 21.44 5.55 -36.23
C LYS A 225 20.23 6.49 -36.22
N GLU A 226 19.57 6.68 -37.37
CA GLU A 226 18.35 7.48 -37.49
C GLU A 226 17.20 6.87 -36.68
N PHE A 227 16.99 5.55 -36.77
CA PHE A 227 16.01 4.82 -35.98
C PHE A 227 16.24 4.99 -34.46
N SER A 228 17.49 4.80 -34.03
CA SER A 228 17.89 4.96 -32.62
C SER A 228 17.63 6.39 -32.14
N ALA A 229 17.96 7.38 -32.97
CA ALA A 229 17.71 8.78 -32.67
C ALA A 229 16.20 9.07 -32.54
N LYS A 230 15.33 8.51 -33.40
CA LYS A 230 13.85 8.64 -33.26
C LYS A 230 13.36 8.10 -31.91
N LEU A 231 13.77 6.89 -31.51
CA LEU A 231 13.35 6.30 -30.23
C LEU A 231 13.81 7.12 -29.03
N SER A 232 14.97 7.79 -29.11
CA SER A 232 15.46 8.65 -28.03
C SER A 232 14.63 9.92 -27.79
N LEU A 233 13.76 10.28 -28.74
CA LEU A 233 12.84 11.43 -28.66
C LEU A 233 11.47 11.06 -28.07
N VAL A 234 11.26 9.82 -27.65
CA VAL A 234 9.98 9.33 -27.13
C VAL A 234 9.97 9.42 -25.59
N PRO A 235 9.15 10.30 -24.98
CA PRO A 235 8.96 10.33 -23.54
C PRO A 235 8.13 9.13 -23.06
N LEU A 236 8.42 8.66 -21.84
CA LEU A 236 7.60 7.64 -21.20
C LEU A 236 6.31 8.24 -20.63
N PRO A 237 5.17 7.52 -20.73
CA PRO A 237 3.91 7.98 -20.17
C PRO A 237 3.95 8.02 -18.62
N PRO A 238 3.37 9.06 -17.99
CA PRO A 238 3.22 9.08 -16.53
C PRO A 238 2.21 8.04 -16.03
N PRO A 239 2.29 7.61 -14.77
CA PRO A 239 1.27 6.74 -14.16
C PRO A 239 -0.14 7.37 -14.19
N GLY A 240 -1.15 6.57 -14.49
CA GLY A 240 -2.56 6.95 -14.57
C GLY A 240 -3.18 6.70 -15.94
N GLN A 241 -4.19 7.49 -16.28
CA GLN A 241 -5.06 7.26 -17.46
C GLN A 241 -4.51 7.78 -18.81
N LEU A 242 -3.26 8.25 -18.87
CA LEU A 242 -2.68 8.84 -20.08
C LEU A 242 -1.61 7.93 -20.70
N HIS A 243 -1.94 7.32 -21.82
CA HIS A 243 -1.00 6.58 -22.66
C HIS A 243 -0.34 7.49 -23.70
N VAL A 244 0.79 7.05 -24.24
CA VAL A 244 1.52 7.74 -25.31
C VAL A 244 1.56 6.84 -26.55
N SER A 245 1.48 7.42 -27.74
CA SER A 245 1.63 6.69 -29.00
C SER A 245 2.38 7.51 -30.04
N PHE A 246 3.08 6.86 -30.96
CA PHE A 246 3.87 7.52 -32.00
C PHE A 246 3.90 6.70 -33.28
N SER A 247 4.32 7.32 -34.38
CA SER A 247 4.31 6.71 -35.71
C SER A 247 5.71 6.30 -36.13
N LEU A 248 5.91 5.01 -36.41
CA LEU A 248 7.09 4.48 -37.10
C LEU A 248 6.60 3.66 -38.28
N ARG A 249 6.70 4.20 -39.51
CA ARG A 249 6.13 3.55 -40.69
C ARG A 249 6.64 2.10 -40.83
N PRO A 250 5.74 1.12 -41.03
CA PRO A 250 4.31 1.27 -41.34
C PRO A 250 3.34 1.29 -40.13
N LEU A 251 3.83 1.20 -38.89
CA LEU A 251 3.01 1.01 -37.69
C LEU A 251 2.80 2.29 -36.85
N HIS A 252 1.69 2.29 -36.10
CA HIS A 252 1.50 3.16 -34.94
C HIS A 252 1.82 2.38 -33.67
N VAL A 253 2.90 2.77 -33.00
CA VAL A 253 3.39 2.14 -31.77
C VAL A 253 2.69 2.79 -30.57
N PHE A 254 2.31 1.96 -29.59
CA PHE A 254 1.57 2.36 -28.42
C PHE A 254 2.36 2.04 -27.16
N LEU A 255 2.41 2.98 -26.22
CA LEU A 255 3.06 2.85 -24.91
C LEU A 255 2.00 2.93 -23.81
N PRO A 256 1.63 1.80 -23.17
CA PRO A 256 0.74 1.81 -22.02
C PRO A 256 1.37 2.54 -20.83
N SER A 257 0.55 3.12 -19.98
CA SER A 257 0.93 3.73 -18.70
C SER A 257 0.67 2.73 -17.58
N LYS A 258 1.38 2.90 -16.46
CA LYS A 258 1.05 2.22 -15.21
C LYS A 258 -0.30 2.71 -14.69
N GLU A 259 -1.06 1.86 -13.99
CA GLU A 259 -2.36 2.25 -13.41
C GLU A 259 -2.20 3.32 -12.32
N ASP A 260 -1.25 3.11 -11.42
CA ASP A 260 -0.79 4.05 -10.39
C ASP A 260 0.74 3.98 -10.22
N GLN A 261 1.30 4.74 -9.29
CA GLN A 261 2.76 4.86 -9.12
C GLN A 261 3.42 3.54 -8.70
N ASP A 262 2.73 2.74 -7.90
CA ASP A 262 3.24 1.48 -7.34
C ASP A 262 2.91 0.25 -8.21
N SER A 263 1.97 0.39 -9.15
CA SER A 263 1.57 -0.68 -10.05
C SER A 263 2.67 -1.03 -11.08
N PRO A 264 2.77 -2.30 -11.49
CA PRO A 264 3.69 -2.71 -12.54
C PRO A 264 3.28 -2.13 -13.90
N LEU A 265 4.27 -1.97 -14.79
CA LEU A 265 4.01 -1.71 -16.21
C LEU A 265 3.71 -3.04 -16.90
N ILE A 266 2.66 -3.09 -17.72
CA ILE A 266 2.26 -4.30 -18.44
C ILE A 266 2.20 -3.99 -19.94
N ASP A 267 3.19 -4.49 -20.68
CA ASP A 267 3.24 -4.44 -22.15
C ASP A 267 3.49 -5.83 -22.74
N ILE A 268 2.96 -6.86 -22.07
CA ILE A 268 3.03 -8.27 -22.46
C ILE A 268 1.66 -8.95 -22.36
N ASP A 269 1.55 -10.12 -22.97
CA ASP A 269 0.34 -10.91 -23.01
C ASP A 269 0.31 -11.87 -21.81
N LEU A 270 -0.43 -11.51 -20.75
CA LEU A 270 -0.42 -12.26 -19.49
C LEU A 270 -1.07 -13.62 -19.56
N HIS A 271 -1.73 -13.98 -20.66
CA HIS A 271 -2.39 -15.27 -20.81
C HIS A 271 -1.46 -16.40 -21.27
N LEU A 272 -0.20 -16.09 -21.64
CA LEU A 272 0.76 -17.10 -22.11
C LEU A 272 0.97 -18.26 -21.13
N PRO A 273 1.15 -18.05 -19.80
CA PRO A 273 1.29 -19.18 -18.88
C PRO A 273 0.07 -20.09 -18.79
N LEU A 274 -1.13 -19.53 -18.94
CA LEU A 274 -2.40 -20.27 -18.93
C LEU A 274 -2.63 -21.07 -20.22
N LEU A 275 -1.94 -20.73 -21.31
CA LEU A 275 -1.94 -21.53 -22.54
C LEU A 275 -0.94 -22.70 -22.47
N CYS A 276 0.19 -22.52 -21.78
CA CYS A 276 1.26 -23.52 -21.69
C CYS A 276 1.02 -24.56 -20.56
N PHE A 277 0.35 -24.18 -19.48
CA PHE A 277 0.21 -25.03 -18.29
C PHE A 277 -1.24 -25.25 -17.89
N THR A 278 -1.50 -26.42 -17.31
CA THR A 278 -2.72 -26.63 -16.52
C THR A 278 -2.71 -25.72 -15.29
N HIS A 279 -3.89 -25.35 -14.77
CA HIS A 279 -3.98 -24.51 -13.58
C HIS A 279 -3.22 -25.09 -12.37
N THR A 280 -3.22 -26.42 -12.23
CA THR A 280 -2.50 -27.12 -11.15
C THR A 280 -0.99 -26.99 -11.30
N THR A 281 -0.45 -27.20 -12.50
CA THR A 281 1.00 -27.06 -12.73
C THR A 281 1.44 -25.61 -12.60
N LEU A 282 0.62 -24.66 -13.05
CA LEU A 282 0.87 -23.23 -12.88
C LEU A 282 0.96 -22.84 -11.39
N LEU A 283 0.04 -23.34 -10.56
CA LEU A 283 0.08 -23.14 -9.10
C LEU A 283 1.32 -23.77 -8.45
N GLN A 284 1.81 -24.91 -8.96
CA GLN A 284 3.07 -25.49 -8.51
C GLN A 284 4.25 -24.57 -8.82
N VAL A 285 4.36 -24.03 -10.04
CA VAL A 285 5.42 -23.06 -10.40
C VAL A 285 5.35 -21.79 -9.54
N LEU A 286 4.15 -21.25 -9.32
CA LEU A 286 3.96 -20.11 -8.42
C LEU A 286 4.37 -20.44 -6.98
N SER A 287 4.10 -21.67 -6.50
CA SER A 287 4.56 -22.14 -5.20
C SER A 287 6.09 -22.12 -5.10
N CYS A 288 6.78 -22.60 -6.15
CA CYS A 288 8.25 -22.61 -6.21
C CYS A 288 8.84 -21.19 -6.16
N LEU A 289 8.21 -20.24 -6.84
CA LEU A 289 8.61 -18.82 -6.80
C LEU A 289 8.38 -18.21 -5.40
N LEU A 290 7.24 -18.48 -4.78
CA LEU A 290 6.95 -17.99 -3.41
C LEU A 290 7.91 -18.56 -2.36
N GLN A 291 8.45 -19.76 -2.61
CA GLN A 291 9.44 -20.43 -1.77
C GLN A 291 10.89 -20.10 -2.15
N GLU A 292 11.13 -19.18 -3.10
CA GLU A 292 12.45 -18.81 -3.60
C GLU A 292 13.31 -20.04 -3.94
N GLN A 293 12.78 -20.96 -4.74
CA GLN A 293 13.54 -22.13 -5.20
C GLN A 293 14.50 -21.78 -6.35
N ARG A 294 15.36 -22.72 -6.76
CA ARG A 294 16.25 -22.60 -7.93
C ARG A 294 15.51 -23.11 -9.18
N LEU A 295 14.89 -22.20 -9.95
CA LEU A 295 14.09 -22.55 -11.13
C LEU A 295 14.87 -22.34 -12.43
N VAL A 296 14.82 -23.34 -13.31
CA VAL A 296 15.31 -23.25 -14.70
C VAL A 296 14.17 -23.52 -15.66
N PHE A 297 13.87 -22.53 -16.52
CA PHE A 297 12.88 -22.65 -17.57
C PHE A 297 13.51 -23.12 -18.88
N PHE A 298 12.87 -24.05 -19.57
CA PHE A 298 13.33 -24.59 -20.84
C PHE A 298 12.28 -24.37 -21.93
N SER A 299 12.75 -24.03 -23.12
CA SER A 299 11.94 -23.82 -24.32
C SER A 299 12.82 -23.97 -25.56
N ALA A 300 12.26 -24.45 -26.66
CA ALA A 300 12.87 -24.36 -27.99
C ALA A 300 12.82 -22.93 -28.56
N ASP A 301 11.91 -22.11 -28.05
CA ASP A 301 11.75 -20.69 -28.43
C ASP A 301 12.22 -19.78 -27.29
N TRP A 302 13.32 -19.06 -27.53
CA TRP A 302 13.91 -18.10 -26.60
C TRP A 302 12.95 -16.96 -26.22
N ALA A 303 12.00 -16.60 -27.09
CA ALA A 303 11.03 -15.56 -26.81
C ALA A 303 10.11 -15.95 -25.64
N ARG A 304 9.72 -17.23 -25.57
CA ARG A 304 8.80 -17.75 -24.56
C ARG A 304 9.38 -17.65 -23.17
N LEU A 305 10.68 -17.91 -23.00
CA LEU A 305 11.33 -17.93 -21.68
C LEU A 305 11.11 -16.61 -20.91
N THR A 306 11.43 -15.49 -21.54
CA THR A 306 11.29 -14.17 -20.91
C THR A 306 9.84 -13.75 -20.74
N LEU A 307 8.99 -13.92 -21.76
CA LEU A 307 7.58 -13.53 -21.67
C LEU A 307 6.83 -14.33 -20.59
N PHE A 308 7.13 -15.63 -20.49
CA PHE A 308 6.57 -16.52 -19.49
C PHE A 308 7.05 -16.14 -18.09
N ALA A 309 8.35 -15.96 -17.89
CA ALA A 309 8.92 -15.56 -16.60
C ALA A 309 8.38 -14.21 -16.11
N GLU A 310 8.35 -13.17 -16.96
CA GLU A 310 7.77 -11.88 -16.61
C GLU A 310 6.29 -11.98 -16.25
N SER A 311 5.51 -12.80 -16.98
CA SER A 311 4.09 -13.00 -16.68
C SER A 311 3.88 -13.58 -15.28
N LEU A 312 4.68 -14.59 -14.90
CA LEU A 312 4.61 -15.19 -13.56
C LEU A 312 5.02 -14.21 -12.46
N LEU A 313 6.05 -13.40 -12.68
CA LEU A 313 6.45 -12.37 -11.72
C LEU A 313 5.37 -11.28 -11.56
N LEU A 314 4.61 -10.99 -12.63
CA LEU A 314 3.45 -10.09 -12.57
C LEU A 314 2.25 -10.70 -11.84
N TYR A 315 2.10 -12.04 -11.85
CA TYR A 315 1.05 -12.71 -11.06
C TYR A 315 1.30 -12.62 -9.55
N LEU A 316 2.55 -12.52 -9.12
CA LEU A 316 2.92 -12.44 -7.70
C LEU A 316 2.73 -11.05 -7.10
N GLN A 317 2.45 -10.02 -7.90
CA GLN A 317 2.31 -8.65 -7.40
C GLN A 317 1.28 -8.54 -6.26
N PRO A 318 1.57 -7.77 -5.19
CA PRO A 318 2.68 -6.82 -5.03
C PRO A 318 3.98 -7.45 -4.49
N LEU A 319 4.09 -8.79 -4.41
CA LEU A 319 5.34 -9.44 -4.01
C LEU A 319 6.41 -9.19 -5.08
N SER A 320 7.64 -8.93 -4.64
CA SER A 320 8.75 -8.59 -5.52
C SER A 320 9.87 -9.60 -5.43
N TRP A 321 10.24 -10.18 -6.57
CA TRP A 321 11.37 -11.10 -6.69
C TRP A 321 12.70 -10.35 -6.67
N GLN A 322 13.54 -10.67 -5.69
CA GLN A 322 14.82 -9.98 -5.44
C GLN A 322 16.05 -10.85 -5.71
N GLN A 323 15.86 -12.14 -6.02
CA GLN A 323 16.95 -13.07 -6.32
C GLN A 323 17.43 -12.89 -7.78
N PRO A 324 18.62 -13.40 -8.14
CA PRO A 324 19.11 -13.36 -9.52
C PRO A 324 18.07 -13.84 -10.53
N TYR A 325 17.90 -13.06 -11.59
CA TYR A 325 16.90 -13.30 -12.63
C TYR A 325 17.52 -13.06 -14.01
N VAL A 326 17.66 -14.15 -14.77
CA VAL A 326 18.28 -14.16 -16.11
C VAL A 326 17.47 -15.09 -17.02
N PRO A 327 16.39 -14.60 -17.66
CA PRO A 327 15.44 -15.46 -18.37
C PRO A 327 16.02 -16.14 -19.62
N VAL A 328 17.16 -15.69 -20.13
CA VAL A 328 17.86 -16.30 -21.27
C VAL A 328 19.36 -16.42 -20.95
N LEU A 329 19.84 -17.65 -20.84
CA LEU A 329 21.26 -18.01 -20.77
C LEU A 329 21.73 -18.58 -22.10
N ALA A 330 22.91 -18.14 -22.54
CA ALA A 330 23.63 -18.76 -23.65
C ALA A 330 24.37 -20.02 -23.18
N GLY A 331 24.72 -20.93 -24.08
CA GLY A 331 25.44 -22.17 -23.73
C GLY A 331 26.76 -21.93 -22.98
N GLY A 332 27.50 -20.87 -23.32
CA GLY A 332 28.73 -20.48 -22.61
C GLY A 332 28.52 -19.88 -21.20
N MET A 333 27.26 -19.81 -20.74
CA MET A 333 26.85 -19.22 -19.46
C MET A 333 26.14 -20.25 -18.56
N LEU A 334 26.18 -21.55 -18.87
CA LEU A 334 25.51 -22.57 -18.05
C LEU A 334 26.11 -22.71 -16.64
N ASP A 335 27.39 -22.35 -16.46
CA ASP A 335 28.06 -22.32 -15.14
C ASP A 335 27.31 -21.49 -14.08
N PHE A 336 26.50 -20.49 -14.49
CA PHE A 336 25.68 -19.70 -13.57
C PHE A 336 24.61 -20.53 -12.84
N LEU A 337 24.22 -21.68 -13.38
CA LEU A 337 23.27 -22.60 -12.75
C LEU A 337 23.84 -23.26 -11.48
N MET A 338 25.16 -23.27 -11.34
CA MET A 338 25.86 -23.76 -10.14
C MET A 338 25.73 -22.81 -8.94
N ALA A 339 25.07 -21.65 -9.10
CA ALA A 339 24.85 -20.72 -7.99
C ALA A 339 24.09 -21.40 -6.83
N PRO A 340 24.59 -21.31 -5.58
CA PRO A 340 24.00 -22.01 -4.43
C PRO A 340 22.75 -21.32 -3.87
N THR A 341 22.47 -20.10 -4.32
CA THR A 341 21.31 -19.30 -3.90
C THR A 341 20.13 -19.52 -4.84
N ALA A 342 18.93 -19.19 -4.37
CA ALA A 342 17.73 -19.08 -5.20
C ALA A 342 17.99 -18.25 -6.46
N PHE A 343 17.39 -18.65 -7.59
CA PHE A 343 17.44 -17.90 -8.84
C PHE A 343 16.30 -18.31 -9.77
N LEU A 344 16.03 -17.45 -10.76
CA LEU A 344 15.15 -17.76 -11.87
C LEU A 344 15.93 -17.57 -13.17
N MET A 345 16.22 -18.67 -13.87
CA MET A 345 17.00 -18.65 -15.12
C MET A 345 16.28 -19.41 -16.24
N GLY A 346 16.68 -19.19 -17.48
CA GLY A 346 16.11 -19.92 -18.63
C GLY A 346 17.14 -20.35 -19.66
N CYS A 347 16.96 -21.52 -20.24
CA CYS A 347 17.88 -22.19 -21.17
C CYS A 347 17.12 -22.74 -22.39
N HIS A 348 17.86 -23.00 -23.48
CA HIS A 348 17.29 -23.77 -24.58
C HIS A 348 16.99 -25.20 -24.13
N ILE A 349 15.93 -25.80 -24.67
CA ILE A 349 15.58 -27.19 -24.38
C ILE A 349 16.70 -28.19 -24.74
N SER A 350 17.60 -27.86 -25.66
CA SER A 350 18.75 -28.71 -26.00
C SER A 350 19.73 -28.93 -24.85
N HIS A 351 19.73 -28.06 -23.84
CA HIS A 351 20.58 -28.19 -22.65
C HIS A 351 19.88 -28.91 -21.51
N PHE A 352 18.65 -29.42 -21.70
CA PHE A 352 17.88 -30.04 -20.64
C PHE A 352 18.60 -31.23 -20.00
N GLU A 353 19.11 -32.16 -20.82
CA GLU A 353 19.79 -33.36 -20.34
C GLU A 353 21.10 -33.03 -19.60
N GLU A 354 21.89 -32.10 -20.14
CA GLU A 354 23.13 -31.58 -19.55
C GLU A 354 22.86 -30.97 -18.16
N VAL A 355 21.90 -30.05 -18.07
CA VAL A 355 21.54 -29.38 -16.81
C VAL A 355 20.92 -30.35 -15.80
N ALA A 356 20.08 -31.28 -16.25
CA ALA A 356 19.48 -32.29 -15.38
C ALA A 356 20.55 -33.21 -14.76
N ALA A 357 21.62 -33.53 -15.49
CA ALA A 357 22.67 -34.42 -15.03
C ALA A 357 23.71 -33.72 -14.12
N GLU A 358 24.03 -32.45 -14.36
CA GLU A 358 25.17 -31.78 -13.73
C GLU A 358 24.84 -31.02 -12.43
N THR A 359 23.55 -30.77 -12.14
CA THR A 359 23.16 -29.86 -11.05
C THR A 359 22.21 -30.45 -10.02
N GLU A 360 22.64 -30.39 -8.75
CA GLU A 360 21.82 -30.80 -7.60
C GLU A 360 20.71 -29.80 -7.24
N GLU A 361 19.51 -30.31 -6.92
CA GLU A 361 18.37 -29.56 -6.35
C GLU A 361 17.76 -28.47 -7.25
N LEU A 362 17.76 -28.64 -8.58
CA LEU A 362 17.09 -27.72 -9.51
C LEU A 362 15.65 -28.14 -9.79
N ILE A 363 14.78 -27.14 -9.94
CA ILE A 363 13.43 -27.31 -10.48
C ILE A 363 13.47 -26.98 -11.96
N LEU A 364 13.28 -28.00 -12.78
CA LEU A 364 13.32 -27.93 -14.24
C LEU A 364 11.89 -27.77 -14.76
N VAL A 365 11.63 -26.70 -15.50
CA VAL A 365 10.30 -26.39 -16.03
C VAL A 365 10.36 -26.33 -17.55
N ASN A 366 9.79 -27.31 -18.22
CA ASN A 366 9.63 -27.30 -19.67
C ASN A 366 8.35 -26.53 -20.02
N VAL A 367 8.54 -25.34 -20.60
CA VAL A 367 7.45 -24.40 -20.96
C VAL A 367 6.68 -24.88 -22.18
N ASP A 368 7.33 -25.63 -23.08
CA ASP A 368 6.71 -26.11 -24.32
C ASP A 368 5.74 -27.26 -24.07
N ASP A 369 6.11 -28.19 -23.19
CA ASP A 369 5.30 -29.36 -22.86
C ASP A 369 4.43 -29.16 -21.60
N GLY A 370 4.62 -28.06 -20.86
CA GLY A 370 3.89 -27.77 -19.63
C GLY A 370 4.25 -28.69 -18.47
N ILE A 371 5.49 -29.21 -18.46
CA ILE A 371 5.97 -30.22 -17.51
C ILE A 371 6.92 -29.58 -16.49
N ILE A 372 6.80 -30.00 -15.23
CA ILE A 372 7.68 -29.62 -14.13
C ILE A 372 8.33 -30.86 -13.53
N GLN A 373 9.65 -30.84 -13.34
CA GLN A 373 10.44 -31.95 -12.80
C GLN A 373 11.49 -31.45 -11.80
N SER A 374 11.94 -32.34 -10.91
CA SER A 374 13.14 -32.13 -10.10
C SER A 374 14.32 -32.84 -10.75
N SER A 375 15.52 -32.26 -10.73
CA SER A 375 16.71 -32.94 -11.28
C SER A 375 17.07 -34.26 -10.57
N TRP A 376 16.45 -34.55 -9.40
CA TRP A 376 16.84 -35.67 -8.51
C TRP A 376 15.72 -36.66 -8.20
N ALA A 377 14.48 -36.33 -8.53
CA ALA A 377 13.32 -37.17 -8.20
C ALA A 377 12.24 -37.06 -9.28
N GLU A 378 11.60 -38.18 -9.60
CA GLU A 378 10.46 -38.23 -10.52
C GLU A 378 9.26 -37.41 -10.00
N ASN A 379 9.18 -37.19 -8.67
CA ASN A 379 8.16 -36.37 -8.02
C ASN A 379 8.77 -35.19 -7.28
N ILE A 380 8.14 -34.02 -7.44
CA ILE A 380 8.51 -32.79 -6.75
C ILE A 380 7.87 -32.79 -5.35
N ASP A 381 8.63 -33.07 -4.31
CA ASP A 381 8.18 -32.97 -2.92
C ASP A 381 8.25 -31.53 -2.41
N LEU A 382 7.49 -30.64 -3.07
CA LEU A 382 7.36 -29.24 -2.67
C LEU A 382 5.99 -28.97 -2.06
N PRO A 383 5.94 -28.16 -0.99
CA PRO A 383 4.66 -27.72 -0.44
C PRO A 383 3.80 -27.03 -1.49
N ALA A 384 2.54 -27.45 -1.59
CA ALA A 384 1.57 -26.82 -2.46
C ALA A 384 1.07 -25.49 -1.87
N ILE A 385 0.55 -24.63 -2.75
CA ILE A 385 -0.21 -23.45 -2.32
C ILE A 385 -1.43 -23.91 -1.48
N PRO A 386 -1.81 -23.17 -0.43
CA PRO A 386 -2.96 -23.49 0.40
C PRO A 386 -4.23 -23.83 -0.40
N LEU A 387 -4.87 -24.95 -0.06
CA LEU A 387 -5.92 -25.57 -0.87
C LEU A 387 -7.07 -24.61 -1.22
N ALA A 388 -7.57 -23.86 -0.22
CA ALA A 388 -8.68 -22.92 -0.43
C ALA A 388 -8.32 -21.79 -1.41
N ALA A 389 -7.07 -21.30 -1.37
CA ALA A 389 -6.60 -20.28 -2.29
C ALA A 389 -6.42 -20.84 -3.71
N ALA A 390 -5.90 -22.07 -3.82
CA ALA A 390 -5.75 -22.79 -5.08
C ALA A 390 -7.10 -23.06 -5.77
N GLU A 391 -8.10 -23.59 -5.05
CA GLU A 391 -9.44 -23.84 -5.58
C GLU A 391 -10.12 -22.57 -6.08
N SER A 392 -10.00 -21.47 -5.33
CA SER A 392 -10.52 -20.17 -5.74
C SER A 392 -9.86 -19.68 -7.04
N PHE A 393 -8.54 -19.83 -7.17
CA PHE A 393 -7.83 -19.46 -8.40
C PHE A 393 -8.29 -20.29 -9.60
N MET A 394 -8.37 -21.62 -9.44
CA MET A 394 -8.79 -22.53 -10.51
C MET A 394 -10.21 -22.22 -10.99
N ALA A 395 -11.17 -22.06 -10.06
CA ALA A 395 -12.55 -21.76 -10.41
C ALA A 395 -12.71 -20.43 -11.18
N ARG A 396 -11.89 -19.42 -10.86
CA ARG A 396 -11.89 -18.14 -11.57
C ARG A 396 -11.20 -18.24 -12.94
N ALA A 397 -10.06 -18.93 -13.00
CA ALA A 397 -9.27 -19.09 -14.22
C ALA A 397 -10.02 -19.89 -15.30
N GLU A 398 -10.80 -20.90 -14.91
CA GLU A 398 -11.69 -21.66 -15.81
C GLU A 398 -12.72 -20.79 -16.55
N CYS A 399 -13.04 -19.61 -16.01
CA CYS A 399 -14.00 -18.68 -16.61
C CYS A 399 -13.37 -17.71 -17.62
N LEU A 400 -12.05 -17.74 -17.82
CA LEU A 400 -11.34 -16.84 -18.73
C LEU A 400 -11.52 -17.25 -20.20
N GLN A 401 -11.69 -16.26 -21.08
CA GLN A 401 -11.66 -16.45 -22.52
C GLN A 401 -10.25 -16.16 -23.05
N LEU A 402 -9.46 -17.21 -23.26
CA LEU A 402 -8.04 -17.10 -23.62
C LEU A 402 -7.78 -16.94 -25.12
N HIS A 403 -8.76 -17.21 -25.99
CA HIS A 403 -8.58 -17.14 -27.45
C HIS A 403 -9.40 -16.00 -28.06
N TYR A 404 -8.71 -15.03 -28.65
CA TYR A 404 -9.30 -13.88 -29.32
C TYR A 404 -10.24 -14.26 -30.48
N ASP A 405 -9.91 -15.31 -31.23
CA ASP A 405 -10.68 -15.71 -32.41
C ASP A 405 -12.11 -16.19 -32.06
N PHE A 406 -12.35 -16.70 -30.85
CA PHE A 406 -13.71 -17.02 -30.39
C PHE A 406 -14.57 -15.76 -30.23
N GLU A 407 -13.99 -14.62 -29.83
CA GLU A 407 -14.72 -13.36 -29.75
C GLU A 407 -15.02 -12.80 -31.14
N LEU A 408 -14.14 -13.05 -32.12
CA LEU A 408 -14.32 -12.59 -33.50
C LEU A 408 -15.23 -13.47 -34.37
N CYS A 409 -15.50 -14.72 -33.98
CA CYS A 409 -16.17 -15.69 -34.86
C CYS A 409 -17.54 -15.26 -35.40
N HIS A 410 -18.21 -14.32 -34.73
CA HIS A 410 -19.51 -13.77 -35.12
C HIS A 410 -19.42 -12.49 -35.97
N LEU A 411 -18.22 -11.97 -36.24
CA LEU A 411 -17.97 -10.73 -36.97
C LEU A 411 -17.47 -11.01 -38.39
N GLY A 412 -17.77 -10.09 -39.32
CA GLY A 412 -17.21 -10.12 -40.68
C GLY A 412 -15.73 -9.74 -40.72
N ALA A 413 -15.03 -10.06 -41.81
CA ALA A 413 -13.63 -9.71 -41.99
C ALA A 413 -13.44 -8.18 -42.02
N GLY A 414 -12.57 -7.66 -41.13
CA GLY A 414 -12.23 -6.24 -41.10
C GLY A 414 -11.25 -5.84 -42.21
N THR A 415 -11.46 -4.67 -42.83
CA THR A 415 -10.57 -4.15 -43.90
C THR A 415 -9.51 -3.17 -43.38
N ASP A 416 -9.69 -2.61 -42.18
CA ASP A 416 -8.74 -1.69 -41.55
C ASP A 416 -7.84 -2.44 -40.54
N VAL A 417 -6.58 -2.63 -40.92
CA VAL A 417 -5.56 -3.31 -40.11
C VAL A 417 -5.32 -2.59 -38.78
N ASN A 418 -5.36 -1.26 -38.75
CA ASN A 418 -5.13 -0.50 -37.52
C ASN A 418 -6.31 -0.64 -36.56
N ALA A 419 -7.54 -0.67 -37.08
CA ALA A 419 -8.73 -0.95 -36.29
C ALA A 419 -8.68 -2.35 -35.67
N LEU A 420 -8.31 -3.38 -36.46
CA LEU A 420 -8.15 -4.75 -35.96
C LEU A 420 -7.07 -4.86 -34.88
N ARG A 421 -5.92 -4.20 -35.05
CA ARG A 421 -4.88 -4.14 -34.01
C ARG A 421 -5.35 -3.42 -32.76
N SER A 422 -6.15 -2.37 -32.90
CA SER A 422 -6.73 -1.65 -31.76
C SER A 422 -7.72 -2.52 -31.00
N GLN A 423 -8.59 -3.24 -31.69
CA GLN A 423 -9.54 -4.17 -31.10
C GLN A 423 -8.82 -5.30 -30.34
N ARG A 424 -7.77 -5.88 -30.94
CA ARG A 424 -6.95 -6.90 -30.28
C ARG A 424 -6.27 -6.37 -29.02
N ARG A 425 -5.75 -5.13 -29.04
CA ARG A 425 -5.17 -4.52 -27.83
C ARG A 425 -6.20 -4.31 -26.73
N GLU A 426 -7.38 -3.80 -27.06
CA GLU A 426 -8.44 -3.59 -26.09
C GLU A 426 -8.86 -4.92 -25.43
N TRP A 427 -9.01 -5.97 -26.24
CA TRP A 427 -9.24 -7.33 -25.77
C TRP A 427 -8.12 -7.79 -24.82
N GLN A 428 -6.85 -7.64 -25.24
CA GLN A 428 -5.70 -8.06 -24.44
C GLN A 428 -5.61 -7.29 -23.13
N THR A 429 -5.91 -5.99 -23.12
CA THR A 429 -5.95 -5.17 -21.90
C THR A 429 -7.02 -5.66 -20.96
N ARG A 430 -8.25 -5.95 -21.45
CA ARG A 430 -9.32 -6.52 -20.61
C ARG A 430 -8.93 -7.86 -20.01
N LEU A 431 -8.36 -8.76 -20.82
CA LEU A 431 -7.92 -10.08 -20.37
C LEU A 431 -6.78 -9.97 -19.34
N ASN A 432 -5.79 -9.10 -19.59
CA ASN A 432 -4.69 -8.83 -18.66
C ASN A 432 -5.24 -8.32 -17.30
N THR A 433 -6.21 -7.41 -17.31
CA THR A 433 -6.85 -6.93 -16.07
C THR A 433 -7.56 -8.06 -15.32
N GLN A 434 -8.28 -8.95 -16.03
CA GLN A 434 -8.93 -10.10 -15.40
C GLN A 434 -7.91 -11.06 -14.77
N ILE A 435 -6.86 -11.41 -15.50
CA ILE A 435 -5.79 -12.28 -15.02
C ILE A 435 -5.09 -11.68 -13.80
N GLN A 436 -4.76 -10.38 -13.83
CA GLN A 436 -4.16 -9.70 -12.68
C GLN A 436 -5.06 -9.69 -11.47
N ASN A 437 -6.37 -9.47 -11.64
CA ASN A 437 -7.30 -9.50 -10.52
C ASN A 437 -7.39 -10.90 -9.89
N ILE A 438 -7.41 -11.95 -10.72
CA ILE A 438 -7.43 -13.35 -10.25
C ILE A 438 -6.12 -13.69 -9.53
N ALA A 439 -4.98 -13.29 -10.08
CA ALA A 439 -3.67 -13.52 -9.47
C ALA A 439 -3.49 -12.72 -8.15
N LEU A 440 -3.93 -11.47 -8.11
CA LEU A 440 -3.93 -10.66 -6.89
C LEU A 440 -4.87 -11.25 -5.83
N GLU A 441 -6.04 -11.78 -6.23
CA GLU A 441 -6.96 -12.48 -5.31
C GLU A 441 -6.30 -13.72 -4.71
N LEU A 442 -5.53 -14.48 -5.51
CA LEU A 442 -4.72 -15.60 -5.01
C LEU A 442 -3.73 -15.13 -3.93
N VAL A 443 -2.94 -14.08 -4.20
CA VAL A 443 -1.97 -13.54 -3.24
C VAL A 443 -2.68 -13.03 -1.96
N VAL A 444 -3.79 -12.32 -2.10
CA VAL A 444 -4.62 -11.86 -0.96
C VAL A 444 -5.16 -13.03 -0.16
N ASN A 445 -5.64 -14.10 -0.81
CA ASN A 445 -6.16 -15.27 -0.11
C ASN A 445 -5.05 -16.04 0.64
N ILE A 446 -3.80 -16.01 0.15
CA ILE A 446 -2.66 -16.63 0.84
C ILE A 446 -2.23 -15.81 2.07
N PHE A 447 -2.21 -14.47 1.99
CA PHE A 447 -1.54 -13.60 2.97
C PHE A 447 -2.43 -12.62 3.75
N ARG A 448 -3.74 -12.53 3.50
CA ARG A 448 -4.63 -11.58 4.21
C ARG A 448 -4.53 -11.61 5.73
N ASP A 449 -4.35 -12.79 6.31
CA ASP A 449 -4.32 -12.93 7.76
C ASP A 449 -3.02 -12.39 8.37
N VAL A 450 -1.97 -12.15 7.57
CA VAL A 450 -0.68 -11.62 8.05
C VAL A 450 -0.87 -10.31 8.81
N GLN A 451 -1.80 -9.44 8.37
CA GLN A 451 -2.07 -8.16 9.02
C GLN A 451 -2.45 -8.32 10.51
N ASP A 452 -3.16 -9.39 10.85
CA ASP A 452 -3.65 -9.64 12.21
C ASP A 452 -2.50 -10.04 13.18
N PHE A 453 -1.31 -10.38 12.65
CA PHE A 453 -0.10 -10.75 13.41
C PHE A 453 1.03 -9.71 13.35
N LEU A 454 0.75 -8.51 12.84
CA LEU A 454 1.71 -7.39 12.80
C LEU A 454 1.57 -6.46 14.00
N ASN A 455 2.71 -6.07 14.55
CA ASN A 455 2.84 -4.96 15.48
C ASN A 455 3.51 -3.79 14.77
N HIS A 456 2.71 -2.83 14.33
CA HIS A 456 3.21 -1.65 13.60
C HIS A 456 4.14 -0.76 14.44
N GLU A 457 3.92 -0.69 15.75
CA GLU A 457 4.66 0.23 16.62
C GLU A 457 6.09 -0.23 16.83
N HIS A 458 6.26 -1.54 17.03
CA HIS A 458 7.56 -2.16 17.24
C HIS A 458 8.16 -2.79 15.97
N ARG A 459 7.43 -2.71 14.83
CA ARG A 459 7.78 -3.34 13.55
C ARG A 459 8.06 -4.84 13.69
N VAL A 460 7.17 -5.53 14.41
CA VAL A 460 7.30 -6.96 14.72
C VAL A 460 6.26 -7.79 13.97
N PHE A 461 6.67 -8.93 13.43
CA PHE A 461 5.77 -9.97 12.92
C PHE A 461 5.85 -11.22 13.82
N ASN A 462 4.70 -11.69 14.33
CA ASN A 462 4.63 -12.88 15.17
C ASN A 462 4.42 -14.14 14.33
N SER A 463 5.51 -14.68 13.78
CA SER A 463 5.48 -15.84 12.88
C SER A 463 4.98 -17.13 13.54
N GLU A 464 5.30 -17.35 14.82
CA GLU A 464 4.87 -18.56 15.53
C GLU A 464 3.35 -18.62 15.69
N GLU A 465 2.75 -17.48 16.04
CA GLU A 465 1.30 -17.37 16.21
C GLU A 465 0.57 -17.48 14.87
N PHE A 466 1.11 -16.83 13.84
CA PHE A 466 0.59 -16.97 12.48
C PHE A 466 0.55 -18.44 12.06
N LEU A 467 1.66 -19.17 12.20
CA LEU A 467 1.74 -20.60 11.86
C LEU A 467 0.75 -21.46 12.64
N ARG A 468 0.53 -21.18 13.94
CA ARG A 468 -0.42 -21.95 14.76
C ARG A 468 -1.87 -21.88 14.26
N THR A 469 -2.23 -20.83 13.53
CA THR A 469 -3.59 -20.65 12.98
C THR A 469 -3.81 -21.28 11.61
N ARG A 470 -2.78 -21.90 11.02
CA ARG A 470 -2.85 -22.50 9.68
C ARG A 470 -3.24 -23.97 9.76
N GLU A 471 -3.90 -24.47 8.72
CA GLU A 471 -4.21 -25.89 8.58
C GLU A 471 -2.93 -26.75 8.58
N PRO A 472 -2.94 -27.96 9.20
CA PRO A 472 -1.76 -28.81 9.27
C PRO A 472 -1.12 -29.13 7.91
N ALA A 473 -1.94 -29.24 6.86
CA ALA A 473 -1.48 -29.49 5.50
C ALA A 473 -0.70 -28.30 4.90
N ASP A 474 -1.05 -27.07 5.28
CA ASP A 474 -0.46 -25.84 4.73
C ASP A 474 0.76 -25.36 5.52
N LEU A 475 1.01 -25.92 6.72
CA LEU A 475 2.10 -25.52 7.60
C LEU A 475 3.48 -25.59 6.93
N ILE A 476 3.71 -26.60 6.08
CA ILE A 476 5.00 -26.81 5.43
C ILE A 476 5.27 -25.69 4.42
N PHE A 477 4.24 -25.27 3.69
CA PHE A 477 4.31 -24.15 2.74
C PHE A 477 4.66 -22.86 3.47
N TYR A 478 3.89 -22.51 4.51
CA TYR A 478 4.13 -21.27 5.23
C TYR A 478 5.50 -21.25 5.92
N LYS A 479 5.96 -22.34 6.53
CA LYS A 479 7.30 -22.40 7.16
C LYS A 479 8.41 -21.98 6.19
N LYS A 480 8.38 -22.48 4.94
CA LYS A 480 9.34 -22.10 3.91
C LYS A 480 9.16 -20.65 3.46
N VAL A 481 7.93 -20.24 3.13
CA VAL A 481 7.64 -18.89 2.60
C VAL A 481 8.01 -17.79 3.59
N LEU A 482 7.78 -17.98 4.90
CA LEU A 482 8.09 -16.97 5.91
C LEU A 482 9.59 -16.65 6.02
N GLU A 483 10.46 -17.56 5.54
CA GLU A 483 11.92 -17.42 5.54
C GLU A 483 12.47 -16.68 4.32
N THR A 484 11.64 -16.49 3.29
CA THR A 484 12.05 -15.90 2.01
C THR A 484 12.21 -14.38 2.04
N HIS A 485 13.04 -13.88 1.13
CA HIS A 485 13.23 -12.44 0.98
C HIS A 485 12.00 -11.74 0.35
N ILE A 486 11.31 -12.41 -0.58
CA ILE A 486 10.06 -11.94 -1.18
C ILE A 486 8.99 -11.66 -0.11
N PHE A 487 8.83 -12.56 0.87
CA PHE A 487 7.90 -12.34 1.99
C PHE A 487 8.38 -11.23 2.94
N HIS A 488 9.69 -11.15 3.22
CA HIS A 488 10.23 -10.07 4.05
C HIS A 488 9.99 -8.68 3.44
N THR A 489 10.16 -8.54 2.12
CA THR A 489 9.85 -7.29 1.41
C THR A 489 8.36 -6.96 1.50
N PHE A 490 7.48 -7.94 1.33
CA PHE A 490 6.05 -7.77 1.52
C PHE A 490 5.68 -7.34 2.95
N LEU A 491 6.26 -7.98 3.97
CA LEU A 491 6.08 -7.59 5.36
C LEU A 491 6.52 -6.15 5.62
N ARG A 492 7.63 -5.70 5.03
CA ARG A 492 8.11 -4.32 5.15
C ARG A 492 7.04 -3.35 4.66
N ASP A 493 6.49 -3.64 3.49
CA ASP A 493 5.47 -2.81 2.86
C ASP A 493 4.16 -2.81 3.68
N ARG A 494 3.77 -3.95 4.27
CA ARG A 494 2.62 -4.03 5.19
C ARG A 494 2.86 -3.22 6.47
N LEU A 495 4.04 -3.33 7.08
CA LEU A 495 4.40 -2.58 8.29
C LEU A 495 4.44 -1.07 8.03
N ASN A 496 4.89 -0.66 6.84
CA ASN A 496 4.85 0.72 6.35
C ASN A 496 3.45 1.21 5.97
N ARG A 497 2.42 0.36 6.05
CA ARG A 497 1.02 0.65 5.67
C ARG A 497 0.92 1.15 4.22
N LYS A 498 1.69 0.53 3.31
CA LYS A 498 1.70 0.90 1.89
C LYS A 498 0.30 0.73 1.28
N PRO A 499 -0.31 1.80 0.73
CA PRO A 499 -1.66 1.75 0.17
C PRO A 499 -1.65 1.23 -1.27
N ASP A 500 -1.28 -0.04 -1.46
CA ASP A 500 -1.17 -0.68 -2.77
C ASP A 500 -2.43 -1.47 -3.19
N THR A 501 -2.34 -2.12 -4.35
CA THR A 501 -3.42 -2.95 -4.93
C THR A 501 -3.84 -4.09 -3.99
N PHE A 502 -2.90 -4.69 -3.25
CA PHE A 502 -3.21 -5.71 -2.24
C PHE A 502 -4.09 -5.15 -1.12
N SER A 503 -3.69 -4.02 -0.50
CA SER A 503 -4.47 -3.38 0.57
C SER A 503 -5.90 -3.06 0.09
N ARG A 504 -6.03 -2.57 -1.14
CA ARG A 504 -7.32 -2.25 -1.76
C ARG A 504 -8.17 -3.49 -2.01
N MET A 505 -7.60 -4.56 -2.57
CA MET A 505 -8.32 -5.79 -2.84
C MET A 505 -8.71 -6.51 -1.55
N GLU A 506 -7.83 -6.57 -0.56
CA GLU A 506 -8.12 -7.08 0.77
C GLU A 506 -9.33 -6.36 1.37
N GLN A 507 -9.34 -5.03 1.37
CA GLN A 507 -10.48 -4.24 1.89
C GLN A 507 -11.79 -4.47 1.13
N ASN A 508 -11.73 -4.64 -0.19
CA ASN A 508 -12.89 -4.89 -1.04
C ASN A 508 -13.47 -6.30 -0.84
N THR A 509 -12.60 -7.28 -0.58
CA THR A 509 -12.99 -8.69 -0.36
C THR A 509 -13.31 -8.99 1.10
N ARG A 510 -12.94 -8.12 2.06
CA ARG A 510 -13.24 -8.27 3.49
C ARG A 510 -14.74 -8.03 3.75
N ASN A 511 -15.42 -9.03 4.32
CA ASN A 511 -16.84 -8.96 4.65
C ASN A 511 -17.19 -7.79 5.59
N ARG A 512 -18.35 -7.15 5.39
CA ARG A 512 -18.90 -6.07 6.25
C ARG A 512 -18.91 -6.42 7.75
N SER A 513 -19.04 -7.69 8.12
CA SER A 513 -19.02 -8.17 9.51
C SER A 513 -17.64 -8.11 10.17
N ALA A 514 -16.55 -8.20 9.41
CA ALA A 514 -15.18 -8.05 9.93
C ALA A 514 -14.76 -6.58 10.16
N ARG A 515 -15.45 -5.61 9.53
CA ARG A 515 -15.23 -4.17 9.78
C ARG A 515 -15.61 -3.74 11.21
N ASN A 516 -16.49 -4.49 11.88
CA ASN A 516 -16.89 -4.23 13.26
C ASN A 516 -15.79 -4.57 14.30
N ARG A 517 -14.71 -5.26 13.90
CA ARG A 517 -13.56 -5.59 14.78
C ARG A 517 -12.85 -4.34 15.32
N ALA A 518 -12.87 -3.23 14.59
CA ALA A 518 -11.97 -2.09 14.82
C ALA A 518 -12.31 -1.18 16.03
N MET A 519 -13.40 -1.43 16.76
CA MET A 519 -13.75 -0.64 17.94
C MET A 519 -14.07 -1.42 19.22
N THR A 520 -14.21 -2.74 19.15
CA THR A 520 -14.67 -3.51 20.31
C THR A 520 -13.83 -4.73 20.68
N GLU A 521 -12.76 -5.08 19.95
CA GLU A 521 -12.02 -6.32 20.23
C GLU A 521 -10.51 -6.20 20.02
N SER A 522 -9.76 -6.93 20.85
CA SER A 522 -8.35 -7.25 20.61
C SER A 522 -8.24 -7.96 19.25
N PRO A 523 -7.32 -7.56 18.34
CA PRO A 523 -7.22 -8.08 16.97
C PRO A 523 -7.08 -9.60 16.81
N ARG A 524 -6.92 -10.36 17.91
CA ARG A 524 -6.39 -11.73 17.91
C ARG A 524 -7.42 -12.85 18.09
N ARG A 525 -8.73 -12.54 18.12
CA ARG A 525 -9.76 -13.56 18.43
C ARG A 525 -10.95 -13.48 17.45
N PRO A 526 -11.24 -14.55 16.68
CA PRO A 526 -12.38 -14.57 15.76
C PRO A 526 -13.71 -14.76 16.51
N LEU A 527 -14.79 -14.24 15.93
CA LEU A 527 -16.17 -14.40 16.41
C LEU A 527 -16.65 -15.86 16.23
N MET A 528 -17.55 -16.31 17.09
CA MET A 528 -18.18 -17.63 16.96
C MET A 528 -18.91 -17.85 15.63
N SER A 529 -19.41 -16.80 14.98
CA SER A 529 -20.05 -16.91 13.67
C SER A 529 -19.09 -17.30 12.55
N ASP A 530 -17.79 -16.97 12.67
CA ASP A 530 -16.79 -17.23 11.64
C ASP A 530 -16.37 -18.73 11.62
N LEU A 531 -16.43 -19.42 12.76
CA LEU A 531 -16.17 -20.87 12.89
C LEU A 531 -17.16 -21.73 12.09
N SER A 532 -18.35 -21.21 11.79
CA SER A 532 -19.36 -21.92 11.01
C SER A 532 -19.18 -21.81 9.48
N ARG A 533 -18.36 -20.85 9.01
CA ARG A 533 -18.24 -20.50 7.57
C ARG A 533 -16.88 -20.80 6.95
N THR A 534 -15.83 -21.04 7.75
CA THR A 534 -14.46 -21.31 7.29
C THR A 534 -14.20 -22.78 6.93
N GLY A 535 -15.23 -23.62 6.81
CA GLY A 535 -15.00 -25.02 6.40
C GLY A 535 -14.35 -25.88 7.49
N TYR A 536 -14.36 -25.46 8.76
CA TYR A 536 -14.08 -26.31 9.93
C TYR A 536 -15.20 -27.35 10.18
N SER A 537 -15.66 -28.01 9.12
CA SER A 537 -16.48 -29.21 9.16
C SER A 537 -15.69 -30.38 8.59
N SER A 538 -14.48 -30.60 9.12
CA SER A 538 -13.80 -31.88 8.97
C SER A 538 -13.07 -32.27 10.25
N TYR A 539 -13.80 -32.35 11.35
CA TYR A 539 -13.47 -33.35 12.36
C TYR A 539 -14.69 -34.24 12.54
N THR A 540 -14.55 -35.42 11.94
CA THR A 540 -14.95 -36.70 12.52
C THR A 540 -15.37 -36.57 13.98
N SER A 541 -16.60 -37.00 14.26
CA SER A 541 -17.19 -37.05 15.60
C SER A 541 -16.18 -37.47 16.69
N PRO A 542 -16.18 -36.85 17.88
CA PRO A 542 -15.40 -37.34 19.00
C PRO A 542 -16.09 -38.57 19.59
N ARG A 543 -15.87 -39.74 18.98
CA ARG A 543 -16.24 -41.02 19.60
C ARG A 543 -15.08 -41.98 19.85
N ASP A 544 -13.88 -41.73 19.34
CA ASP A 544 -12.78 -42.71 19.42
C ASP A 544 -11.59 -42.30 20.30
N ARG A 545 -11.85 -41.90 21.55
CA ARG A 545 -10.81 -41.93 22.62
C ARG A 545 -11.27 -42.43 23.98
N LEU A 546 -12.34 -43.21 24.06
CA LEU A 546 -12.69 -43.98 25.26
C LEU A 546 -13.15 -45.38 24.90
N SER A 547 -12.20 -46.31 24.68
CA SER A 547 -12.30 -47.73 25.09
C SER A 547 -11.22 -48.59 24.43
N LYS A 548 -9.96 -48.49 24.88
CA LYS A 548 -9.11 -49.70 24.93
C LYS A 548 -9.45 -50.49 26.19
N ARG A 549 -10.59 -51.18 26.15
CA ARG A 549 -10.89 -52.40 26.93
C ARG A 549 -12.27 -52.92 26.47
N LEU A 550 -12.27 -54.19 26.07
CA LEU A 550 -13.40 -55.09 25.80
C LEU A 550 -13.91 -55.15 24.35
N GLY A 551 -13.40 -56.16 23.62
CA GLY A 551 -14.22 -57.31 23.21
C GLY A 551 -15.07 -57.22 21.94
N ALA A 552 -14.52 -57.79 20.85
CA ALA A 552 -15.16 -58.67 19.85
C ALA A 552 -16.65 -58.49 19.46
N SER A 553 -16.92 -58.22 18.17
CA SER A 553 -17.57 -59.13 17.19
C SER A 553 -18.14 -58.38 15.96
N LEU A 554 -17.92 -58.96 14.78
CA LEU A 554 -18.36 -58.61 13.41
C LEU A 554 -19.90 -58.85 13.18
N PRO A 555 -20.49 -58.71 11.95
CA PRO A 555 -20.56 -57.56 11.03
C PRO A 555 -21.95 -57.41 10.31
N ASN A 556 -22.07 -56.37 9.46
CA ASN A 556 -22.93 -56.25 8.24
C ASN A 556 -24.47 -56.29 8.32
N LEU A 557 -25.11 -55.33 7.63
CA LEU A 557 -26.27 -55.58 6.75
C LEU A 557 -26.50 -54.38 5.80
N GLN A 558 -26.40 -54.66 4.50
CA GLN A 558 -26.95 -53.87 3.39
C GLN A 558 -28.48 -54.08 3.35
N GLN A 559 -29.26 -53.09 2.89
CA GLN A 559 -30.02 -53.17 1.63
C GLN A 559 -31.06 -52.03 1.42
N PRO A 560 -31.51 -51.80 0.18
CA PRO A 560 -32.15 -50.58 -0.36
C PRO A 560 -33.66 -50.79 -0.67
N ALA A 561 -34.36 -49.79 -1.22
CA ALA A 561 -35.30 -49.92 -2.36
C ALA A 561 -36.09 -48.62 -2.67
N ASN A 562 -36.46 -48.51 -3.96
CA ASN A 562 -37.17 -47.45 -4.67
C ASN A 562 -38.70 -47.43 -4.41
N ASP A 563 -39.37 -46.34 -4.83
CA ASP A 563 -40.41 -46.29 -5.90
C ASP A 563 -41.43 -45.13 -5.69
N THR A 564 -41.39 -44.09 -6.53
CA THR A 564 -42.23 -43.75 -7.72
C THR A 564 -43.64 -43.16 -7.46
N GLY A 565 -43.92 -42.01 -8.10
CA GLY A 565 -45.27 -41.43 -8.27
C GLY A 565 -45.37 -39.88 -8.37
N THR A 566 -45.31 -39.32 -9.58
CA THR A 566 -45.62 -37.91 -9.98
C THR A 566 -47.13 -37.75 -10.33
N PRO A 567 -47.75 -36.56 -10.67
CA PRO A 567 -47.18 -35.27 -11.15
C PRO A 567 -47.89 -33.92 -10.76
N ILE A 568 -47.34 -32.79 -11.28
CA ILE A 568 -47.92 -31.42 -11.50
C ILE A 568 -47.89 -30.46 -10.28
N SER A 569 -47.38 -29.20 -10.26
CA SER A 569 -46.84 -28.22 -11.23
C SER A 569 -46.05 -27.11 -10.47
N SER A 570 -45.08 -26.50 -11.17
CA SER A 570 -44.60 -25.10 -11.07
C SER A 570 -44.07 -24.56 -9.72
N THR A 571 -42.74 -24.52 -9.57
CA THR A 571 -41.89 -23.30 -9.65
C THR A 571 -40.50 -23.64 -9.09
N ARG A 572 -39.49 -23.77 -9.96
CA ARG A 572 -38.07 -23.74 -9.57
C ARG A 572 -37.58 -22.29 -9.66
N PRO A 573 -36.76 -21.85 -8.71
CA PRO A 573 -35.56 -21.12 -9.10
C PRO A 573 -34.35 -21.75 -8.42
N ALA A 574 -33.55 -22.46 -9.20
CA ALA A 574 -32.14 -22.71 -8.89
C ALA A 574 -31.42 -22.88 -10.23
N SER A 575 -31.29 -21.80 -11.00
CA SER A 575 -30.24 -21.75 -12.00
C SER A 575 -28.92 -21.66 -11.24
N LEU A 576 -28.05 -22.64 -11.44
CA LEU A 576 -26.61 -22.51 -11.26
C LEU A 576 -26.19 -21.19 -11.93
N ARG A 577 -25.98 -20.14 -11.14
CA ARG A 577 -25.35 -18.92 -11.64
C ARG A 577 -23.92 -19.33 -11.98
N LYS A 578 -23.60 -19.45 -13.27
CA LYS A 578 -22.21 -19.35 -13.75
C LYS A 578 -21.62 -18.10 -13.09
N MET A 579 -20.65 -18.27 -12.20
CA MET A 579 -19.87 -17.14 -11.71
C MET A 579 -19.21 -16.50 -12.94
N SER A 580 -19.52 -15.24 -13.23
CA SER A 580 -18.69 -14.51 -14.18
C SER A 580 -17.37 -14.17 -13.48
N PRO A 581 -16.24 -14.09 -14.21
CA PRO A 581 -14.93 -13.75 -13.65
C PRO A 581 -14.92 -12.36 -12.97
N ASP A 582 -15.98 -11.58 -13.19
CA ASP A 582 -16.10 -10.17 -12.85
C ASP A 582 -16.91 -9.85 -11.57
N ILE A 583 -17.57 -10.81 -10.93
CA ILE A 583 -18.46 -10.53 -9.78
C ILE A 583 -17.62 -10.14 -8.55
N GLY A 584 -17.61 -8.84 -8.22
CA GLY A 584 -17.05 -8.28 -6.98
C GLY A 584 -15.67 -7.64 -7.09
N LEU A 585 -15.01 -7.71 -8.25
CA LEU A 585 -13.62 -7.27 -8.44
C LEU A 585 -13.47 -6.00 -9.31
N LYS A 586 -14.57 -5.40 -9.80
CA LYS A 586 -14.49 -4.20 -10.65
C LYS A 586 -14.16 -2.96 -9.84
N SER A 587 -12.94 -2.46 -9.97
CA SER A 587 -12.67 -1.02 -9.79
C SER A 587 -13.35 -0.27 -10.94
N PRO A 588 -13.88 0.95 -10.71
CA PRO A 588 -14.39 1.77 -11.80
C PRO A 588 -13.23 2.11 -12.75
N GLN A 589 -13.20 1.48 -13.93
CA GLN A 589 -12.19 1.78 -14.94
C GLN A 589 -12.37 3.21 -15.45
N LYS A 590 -11.34 4.04 -15.23
CA LYS A 590 -11.30 5.41 -15.76
C LYS A 590 -11.07 5.35 -17.27
N VAL A 591 -11.73 6.23 -18.01
CA VAL A 591 -11.57 6.31 -19.47
C VAL A 591 -10.12 6.66 -19.78
N VAL A 592 -9.46 5.73 -20.44
CA VAL A 592 -8.10 5.86 -20.91
C VAL A 592 -8.01 6.87 -22.06
N LYS A 593 -7.02 7.75 -22.02
CA LYS A 593 -6.70 8.72 -23.08
C LYS A 593 -5.35 8.41 -23.70
N VAL A 594 -5.24 8.59 -25.01
CA VAL A 594 -3.99 8.36 -25.74
C VAL A 594 -3.51 9.67 -26.33
N PHE A 595 -2.33 10.13 -25.91
CA PHE A 595 -1.66 11.26 -26.53
C PHE A 595 -0.81 10.78 -27.70
N ARG A 596 -1.05 11.34 -28.89
CA ARG A 596 -0.27 11.05 -30.11
C ARG A 596 0.88 12.04 -30.22
N LEU A 597 2.11 11.53 -30.28
CA LEU A 597 3.28 12.37 -30.53
C LEU A 597 3.25 12.91 -31.98
N PRO A 598 3.87 14.08 -32.23
CA PRO A 598 4.07 14.58 -33.59
C PRO A 598 4.88 13.60 -34.45
N GLU A 599 4.86 13.77 -35.77
CA GLU A 599 5.73 12.98 -36.65
C GLU A 599 7.20 13.27 -36.34
N PHE A 600 8.04 12.23 -36.44
CA PHE A 600 9.46 12.39 -36.13
C PHE A 600 10.15 13.32 -37.12
N PRO A 601 10.95 14.28 -36.63
CA PRO A 601 11.81 15.08 -37.49
C PRO A 601 12.97 14.23 -38.05
N PRO A 602 13.79 14.78 -38.97
CA PRO A 602 15.18 14.34 -39.17
C PRO A 602 15.91 14.39 -37.81
N PRO A 603 16.17 13.25 -37.16
CA PRO A 603 16.46 13.19 -35.72
C PRO A 603 17.93 13.46 -35.38
N LEU A 604 18.79 13.58 -36.42
CA LEU A 604 20.23 13.82 -36.30
C LEU A 604 20.61 15.30 -36.41
N ALA A 605 19.62 16.19 -36.53
CA ALA A 605 19.84 17.63 -36.72
C ALA A 605 19.19 18.45 -35.60
N TYR A 606 20.00 19.26 -34.91
CA TYR A 606 19.63 19.86 -33.62
C TYR A 606 18.40 20.77 -33.74
N HIS A 607 18.34 21.59 -34.79
CA HIS A 607 17.25 22.54 -35.01
C HIS A 607 15.91 21.85 -35.27
N TYR A 608 15.87 20.75 -36.03
CA TYR A 608 14.65 19.99 -36.24
C TYR A 608 14.17 19.30 -34.95
N VAL A 609 15.10 18.78 -34.14
CA VAL A 609 14.77 18.20 -32.82
C VAL A 609 14.20 19.26 -31.87
N GLN A 610 14.75 20.48 -31.86
CA GLN A 610 14.18 21.60 -31.07
C GLN A 610 12.79 22.02 -31.55
N ASN A 611 12.54 22.02 -32.86
CA ASN A 611 11.23 22.29 -33.43
C ASN A 611 10.22 21.21 -33.03
N TYR A 612 10.61 19.93 -33.11
CA TYR A 612 9.77 18.81 -32.67
C TYR A 612 9.35 18.91 -31.20
N TYR A 613 10.27 19.28 -30.30
CA TYR A 613 9.90 19.53 -28.91
C TYR A 613 8.95 20.72 -28.76
N SER A 614 9.15 21.79 -29.55
CA SER A 614 8.25 22.95 -29.55
C SER A 614 6.84 22.58 -30.04
N ASP A 615 6.74 21.74 -31.06
CA ASP A 615 5.46 21.22 -31.58
C ASP A 615 4.77 20.31 -30.56
N MET A 616 5.54 19.48 -29.84
CA MET A 616 5.03 18.65 -28.75
C MET A 616 4.50 19.50 -27.59
N VAL A 617 5.24 20.53 -27.16
CA VAL A 617 4.82 21.49 -26.12
C VAL A 617 3.54 22.23 -26.54
N SER A 618 3.45 22.66 -27.81
CA SER A 618 2.26 23.30 -28.37
C SER A 618 1.06 22.35 -28.36
N SER A 619 1.25 21.10 -28.77
CA SER A 619 0.20 20.07 -28.79
C SER A 619 -0.29 19.69 -27.38
N LEU A 620 0.64 19.55 -26.43
CA LEU A 620 0.31 19.36 -25.01
C LEU A 620 -0.39 20.59 -24.44
N GLY A 621 0.00 21.80 -24.82
CA GLY A 621 -0.69 23.03 -24.43
C GLY A 621 -2.13 23.10 -24.93
N LYS A 622 -2.39 22.67 -26.18
CA LYS A 622 -3.75 22.52 -26.71
C LYS A 622 -4.55 21.50 -25.93
N ALA A 623 -3.95 20.35 -25.59
CA ALA A 623 -4.61 19.31 -24.79
C ALA A 623 -4.95 19.80 -23.37
N ILE A 624 -4.03 20.50 -22.71
CA ILE A 624 -4.24 21.13 -21.39
C ILE A 624 -5.42 22.10 -21.44
N ASN A 625 -5.45 22.99 -22.44
CA ASN A 625 -6.52 23.99 -22.59
C ASN A 625 -7.88 23.38 -22.97
N ALA A 626 -7.88 22.22 -23.65
CA ALA A 626 -9.09 21.50 -24.03
C ALA A 626 -9.63 20.61 -22.91
N THR A 627 -8.83 20.29 -21.90
CA THR A 627 -9.21 19.42 -20.78
C THR A 627 -10.02 20.22 -19.76
N LEU A 628 -11.19 19.70 -19.38
CA LEU A 628 -12.04 20.35 -18.38
C LEU A 628 -11.36 20.32 -17.00
N PRO A 629 -11.53 21.36 -16.14
CA PRO A 629 -10.98 21.37 -14.78
C PRO A 629 -11.43 20.19 -13.91
N GLU A 630 -12.58 19.60 -14.21
CA GLU A 630 -13.10 18.41 -13.52
C GLU A 630 -12.21 17.17 -13.76
N GLU A 631 -11.53 17.08 -14.90
CA GLU A 631 -10.56 16.02 -15.24
C GLU A 631 -9.15 16.33 -14.70
N ALA A 632 -9.05 16.84 -13.47
CA ALA A 632 -7.78 17.25 -12.86
C ALA A 632 -6.70 16.15 -12.91
N ALA A 633 -7.10 14.87 -12.77
CA ALA A 633 -6.17 13.75 -12.89
C ALA A 633 -5.51 13.70 -14.27
N LEU A 634 -6.25 13.88 -15.36
CA LEU A 634 -5.71 13.92 -16.73
C LEU A 634 -4.81 15.15 -16.93
N LEU A 635 -5.28 16.30 -16.46
CA LEU A 635 -4.57 17.57 -16.52
C LEU A 635 -3.17 17.46 -15.88
N ALA A 636 -3.08 16.83 -14.71
CA ALA A 636 -1.81 16.54 -14.04
C ALA A 636 -0.84 15.74 -14.93
N ARG A 637 -1.31 14.74 -15.68
CA ARG A 637 -0.46 13.92 -16.56
C ARG A 637 0.01 14.71 -17.78
N TYR A 638 -0.81 15.61 -18.32
CA TYR A 638 -0.36 16.52 -19.37
C TYR A 638 0.69 17.51 -18.86
N HIS A 639 0.52 18.07 -17.65
CA HIS A 639 1.56 18.90 -17.02
C HIS A 639 2.85 18.12 -16.77
N TYR A 640 2.77 16.87 -16.32
CA TYR A 640 3.94 16.00 -16.17
C TYR A 640 4.70 15.86 -17.49
N LEU A 641 4.01 15.47 -18.57
CA LEU A 641 4.64 15.30 -19.88
C LEU A 641 5.21 16.61 -20.42
N ARG A 642 4.48 17.73 -20.31
CA ARG A 642 4.96 19.03 -20.80
C ARG A 642 6.15 19.54 -19.98
N GLY A 643 6.13 19.36 -18.66
CA GLY A 643 7.24 19.68 -17.76
C GLY A 643 8.49 18.85 -18.08
N LEU A 644 8.32 17.57 -18.41
CA LEU A 644 9.41 16.69 -18.86
C LEU A 644 10.01 17.18 -20.18
N VAL A 645 9.17 17.48 -21.18
CA VAL A 645 9.61 17.99 -22.49
C VAL A 645 10.30 19.35 -22.36
N ASN A 646 9.76 20.26 -21.54
CA ASN A 646 10.37 21.55 -21.26
C ASN A 646 11.74 21.40 -20.56
N THR A 647 11.89 20.42 -19.68
CA THR A 647 13.15 20.10 -19.01
C THR A 647 14.24 19.70 -20.03
N VAL A 648 13.94 18.78 -20.94
CA VAL A 648 14.91 18.35 -21.97
C VAL A 648 15.15 19.40 -23.05
N SER A 649 14.19 20.31 -23.27
CA SER A 649 14.32 21.45 -24.18
C SER A 649 15.05 22.64 -23.55
N ASN A 650 15.62 22.49 -22.35
CA ASN A 650 16.31 23.52 -21.59
C ASN A 650 15.44 24.77 -21.28
N ARG A 651 14.11 24.61 -21.26
CA ARG A 651 13.12 25.61 -20.83
C ARG A 651 12.82 25.43 -19.33
N ARG A 652 13.83 25.65 -18.49
CA ARG A 652 13.78 25.32 -17.05
C ARG A 652 12.66 26.03 -16.29
N LEU A 653 12.42 27.31 -16.58
CA LEU A 653 11.35 28.06 -15.90
C LEU A 653 9.95 27.53 -16.24
N ASP A 654 9.69 27.27 -17.53
CA ASP A 654 8.42 26.69 -17.99
C ASP A 654 8.20 25.28 -17.40
N ALA A 655 9.28 24.49 -17.31
CA ALA A 655 9.24 23.18 -16.66
C ALA A 655 8.85 23.30 -15.17
N LEU A 656 9.43 24.24 -14.43
CA LEU A 656 9.10 24.46 -13.03
C LEU A 656 7.65 24.93 -12.83
N GLU A 657 7.09 25.70 -13.77
CA GLU A 657 5.67 26.07 -13.75
C GLU A 657 4.75 24.87 -13.99
N ASP A 658 5.10 23.99 -14.93
CA ASP A 658 4.38 22.74 -15.15
C ASP A 658 4.46 21.81 -13.95
N PHE A 659 5.64 21.66 -13.33
CA PHE A 659 5.80 20.84 -12.12
C PHE A 659 5.08 21.45 -10.91
N GLN A 660 5.03 22.77 -10.80
CA GLN A 660 4.23 23.44 -9.76
C GLN A 660 2.73 23.18 -9.96
N SER A 661 2.25 23.25 -11.21
CA SER A 661 0.85 22.95 -11.56
C SER A 661 0.53 21.47 -11.30
N LEU A 662 1.45 20.57 -11.66
CA LEU A 662 1.36 19.15 -11.35
C LEU A 662 1.24 18.93 -9.85
N TYR A 663 2.12 19.52 -9.04
CA TYR A 663 2.12 19.31 -7.59
C TYR A 663 0.80 19.72 -6.92
N LYS A 664 0.17 20.81 -7.37
CA LYS A 664 -1.17 21.21 -6.88
C LYS A 664 -2.25 20.19 -7.24
N THR A 665 -2.14 19.58 -8.41
CA THR A 665 -3.19 18.78 -9.02
C THR A 665 -3.11 17.28 -8.68
N ASP A 666 -1.89 16.72 -8.65
CA ASP A 666 -1.60 15.35 -8.24
C ASP A 666 -0.17 15.29 -7.66
N SER A 667 -0.08 15.19 -6.33
CA SER A 667 1.20 15.10 -5.62
C SER A 667 1.92 13.78 -5.82
N ASP A 668 1.21 12.71 -6.12
CA ASP A 668 1.74 11.34 -6.03
C ASP A 668 2.72 11.10 -7.19
N ILE A 669 2.35 11.54 -8.38
CA ILE A 669 3.21 11.42 -9.57
C ILE A 669 4.28 12.53 -9.68
N PHE A 670 4.51 13.33 -8.63
CA PHE A 670 5.45 14.45 -8.67
C PHE A 670 6.92 13.97 -8.71
N PRO A 671 7.69 14.31 -9.76
CA PRO A 671 9.04 13.77 -9.96
C PRO A 671 10.11 14.52 -9.15
N SER A 672 10.08 14.40 -7.83
CA SER A 672 10.89 15.17 -6.87
C SER A 672 12.38 15.27 -7.21
N GLN A 673 13.03 14.15 -7.57
CA GLN A 673 14.47 14.13 -7.87
C GLN A 673 14.82 14.91 -9.15
N MET A 674 13.98 14.79 -10.19
CA MET A 674 14.15 15.57 -11.42
C MET A 674 13.97 17.06 -11.14
N VAL A 675 12.92 17.44 -10.40
CA VAL A 675 12.67 18.86 -10.10
C VAL A 675 13.81 19.44 -9.27
N LYS A 676 14.35 18.71 -8.28
CA LYS A 676 15.57 19.09 -7.54
C LYS A 676 16.73 19.36 -8.50
N SER A 677 16.98 18.45 -9.45
CA SER A 677 18.04 18.62 -10.46
C SER A 677 17.83 19.84 -11.34
N VAL A 678 16.59 20.14 -11.75
CA VAL A 678 16.27 21.32 -12.56
C VAL A 678 16.59 22.58 -11.77
N VAL A 679 16.17 22.63 -10.51
CA VAL A 679 16.43 23.75 -9.59
C VAL A 679 17.93 23.97 -9.37
N ASP A 680 18.69 22.90 -9.15
CA ASP A 680 20.14 22.96 -8.94
C ASP A 680 20.89 23.41 -10.22
N SER A 681 20.30 23.17 -11.40
CA SER A 681 20.86 23.57 -12.70
C SER A 681 20.50 24.99 -13.17
N LEU A 682 19.71 25.75 -12.40
CA LEU A 682 19.29 27.10 -12.76
C LEU A 682 20.48 28.08 -12.75
N PRO A 683 20.75 28.81 -13.85
CA PRO A 683 21.65 29.96 -13.84
C PRO A 683 21.16 31.03 -12.86
N GLU A 684 22.07 31.84 -12.32
CA GLU A 684 21.73 32.88 -11.33
C GLU A 684 20.64 33.86 -11.83
N ALA A 685 20.67 34.23 -13.12
CA ALA A 685 19.66 35.10 -13.71
C ALA A 685 18.25 34.48 -13.71
N GLU A 686 18.13 33.21 -14.11
CA GLU A 686 16.87 32.46 -14.08
C GLU A 686 16.44 32.20 -12.64
N ARG A 687 17.39 31.97 -11.72
CA ARG A 687 17.12 31.79 -10.30
C ARG A 687 16.47 33.02 -9.68
N LEU A 688 16.99 34.21 -9.99
CA LEU A 688 16.38 35.49 -9.60
C LEU A 688 14.99 35.67 -10.19
N GLN A 689 14.77 35.26 -11.44
CA GLN A 689 13.46 35.30 -12.08
C GLN A 689 12.46 34.32 -11.43
N ALA A 690 12.90 33.11 -11.08
CA ALA A 690 12.10 32.14 -10.33
C ALA A 690 11.76 32.66 -8.93
N ASP A 691 12.71 33.30 -8.24
CA ASP A 691 12.47 33.87 -6.91
C ASP A 691 11.55 35.11 -6.93
N ARG A 692 11.42 35.80 -8.08
CA ARG A 692 10.40 36.83 -8.30
C ARG A 692 8.99 36.24 -8.44
N ARG A 693 8.86 34.96 -8.85
CA ARG A 693 7.59 34.25 -8.96
C ARG A 693 7.28 33.56 -7.62
N PRO A 694 6.23 33.98 -6.89
CA PRO A 694 6.00 33.50 -5.52
C PRO A 694 5.77 31.99 -5.44
N GLU A 695 5.10 31.41 -6.44
CA GLU A 695 4.80 29.97 -6.49
C GLU A 695 6.06 29.13 -6.70
N LEU A 696 6.94 29.54 -7.61
CA LEU A 696 8.21 28.84 -7.86
C LEU A 696 9.17 28.98 -6.68
N LYS A 697 9.24 30.17 -6.07
CA LYS A 697 10.03 30.39 -4.85
C LYS A 697 9.62 29.42 -3.73
N ARG A 698 8.30 29.17 -3.57
CA ARG A 698 7.78 28.21 -2.59
C ARG A 698 8.14 26.77 -2.92
N LEU A 699 7.99 26.37 -4.18
CA LEU A 699 8.37 25.04 -4.63
C LEU A 699 9.85 24.78 -4.29
N ILE A 700 10.71 25.74 -4.61
CA ILE A 700 12.16 25.62 -4.40
C ILE A 700 12.52 25.62 -2.91
N SER A 701 11.92 26.50 -2.10
CA SER A 701 12.19 26.52 -0.66
C SER A 701 11.73 25.23 0.02
N ARG A 702 10.61 24.64 -0.43
CA ARG A 702 10.14 23.34 0.06
C ARG A 702 11.12 22.22 -0.31
N LEU A 703 11.54 22.13 -1.58
CA LEU A 703 12.48 21.09 -2.02
C LEU A 703 13.79 21.14 -1.24
N LYS A 704 14.26 22.33 -0.84
CA LYS A 704 15.42 22.49 0.05
C LYS A 704 15.14 21.92 1.46
N ARG A 705 13.99 22.25 2.05
CA ARG A 705 13.58 21.68 3.37
C ARG A 705 13.43 20.17 3.32
N ASP A 706 12.86 19.64 2.24
CA ASP A 706 12.70 18.20 2.04
C ASP A 706 14.08 17.52 1.91
N GLN A 707 15.02 18.14 1.19
CA GLN A 707 16.40 17.66 1.07
C GLN A 707 17.16 17.70 2.42
N GLU A 708 16.98 18.75 3.21
CA GLU A 708 17.56 18.85 4.56
C GLU A 708 16.98 17.78 5.49
N ARG A 709 15.68 17.49 5.39
CA ARG A 709 15.01 16.40 6.13
C ARG A 709 15.49 15.02 5.68
N GLU A 710 15.59 14.77 4.38
CA GLU A 710 16.14 13.52 3.82
C GLU A 710 17.57 13.28 4.31
N ARG A 711 18.41 14.32 4.36
CA ARG A 711 19.76 14.25 4.92
C ARG A 711 19.77 13.97 6.43
N ALA A 712 18.83 14.55 7.18
CA ALA A 712 18.69 14.31 8.62
C ALA A 712 18.19 12.88 8.93
N LEU A 713 17.32 12.32 8.10
CA LEU A 713 16.81 10.94 8.22
C LEU A 713 17.87 9.90 7.84
N ASN A 714 18.65 10.16 6.79
CA ASN A 714 19.71 9.26 6.34
C ASN A 714 20.87 9.12 7.34
N GLY A 715 21.02 10.03 8.30
CA GLY A 715 22.00 9.92 9.39
C GLY A 715 21.69 8.80 10.40
N ASN A 716 20.44 8.34 10.49
CA ASN A 716 19.96 7.29 11.41
C ASN A 716 19.23 6.13 10.69
N GLY A 717 19.36 6.06 9.35
CA GLY A 717 18.43 5.30 8.47
C GLY A 717 18.48 3.77 8.52
N GLN A 718 19.46 3.15 9.18
CA GLN A 718 19.56 1.68 9.21
C GLN A 718 18.61 1.01 10.22
N GLU A 719 18.14 1.70 11.27
CA GLU A 719 17.28 1.07 12.28
C GLU A 719 15.80 1.03 11.90
N HIS A 720 15.31 2.02 11.13
CA HIS A 720 13.88 2.18 10.82
C HIS A 720 13.33 1.15 9.82
N ASP A 721 14.18 0.50 9.03
CA ASP A 721 13.76 -0.41 7.96
C ASP A 721 13.88 -1.90 8.32
N SER A 722 14.50 -2.21 9.48
CA SER A 722 14.65 -3.59 9.96
C SER A 722 13.34 -4.13 10.54
N ILE A 723 12.84 -5.24 10.00
CA ILE A 723 11.69 -5.97 10.55
C ILE A 723 12.22 -6.94 11.60
N LYS A 724 11.60 -6.95 12.78
CA LYS A 724 11.96 -7.88 13.84
C LYS A 724 11.01 -9.05 13.82
N ARG A 725 11.53 -10.28 13.85
CA ARG A 725 10.74 -11.44 14.26
C ARG A 725 10.68 -11.42 15.78
N PHE A 726 9.49 -11.57 16.35
CA PHE A 726 9.37 -11.68 17.80
C PHE A 726 10.17 -12.91 18.27
N GLN A 727 10.99 -12.75 19.30
CA GLN A 727 11.69 -13.84 19.95
C GLN A 727 11.51 -13.73 21.45
N LEU A 728 11.38 -14.88 22.11
CA LEU A 728 11.30 -14.94 23.55
C LEU A 728 12.63 -14.48 24.18
N PRO A 729 12.56 -13.76 25.33
CA PRO A 729 13.73 -13.20 25.98
C PRO A 729 14.67 -14.30 26.47
N LYS A 730 15.98 -14.12 26.22
CA LYS A 730 17.05 -15.03 26.67
C LYS A 730 17.81 -14.52 27.90
N LYS A 731 17.55 -13.28 28.33
CA LYS A 731 18.20 -12.59 29.45
C LYS A 731 17.18 -12.15 30.48
N TYR A 732 17.64 -11.84 31.69
CA TYR A 732 16.83 -11.19 32.71
C TYR A 732 16.43 -9.80 32.24
N MET A 733 15.18 -9.41 32.51
CA MET A 733 14.61 -8.14 32.06
C MET A 733 14.30 -7.22 33.23
N HIS A 734 14.80 -5.99 33.18
CA HIS A 734 14.32 -4.89 34.03
C HIS A 734 12.98 -4.32 33.52
N LEU A 735 12.35 -3.41 34.29
CA LEU A 735 11.02 -2.87 33.98
C LEU A 735 10.93 -2.32 32.53
N GLU A 736 11.92 -1.56 32.07
CA GLU A 736 11.89 -0.98 30.72
C GLU A 736 12.00 -2.04 29.62
N GLU A 737 12.89 -3.01 29.79
CA GLU A 737 13.06 -4.13 28.86
C GLU A 737 11.83 -5.05 28.85
N PHE A 738 11.22 -5.26 30.01
CA PHE A 738 9.98 -6.01 30.16
C PHE A 738 8.80 -5.30 29.49
N VAL A 739 8.68 -3.98 29.67
CA VAL A 739 7.66 -3.18 28.98
C VAL A 739 7.78 -3.35 27.48
N LYS A 740 8.98 -3.19 26.95
CA LYS A 740 9.25 -3.38 25.52
C LYS A 740 8.91 -4.80 25.05
N CYS A 741 9.34 -5.84 25.77
CA CYS A 741 9.09 -7.23 25.40
C CYS A 741 7.59 -7.57 25.41
N VAL A 742 6.84 -7.12 26.42
CA VAL A 742 5.38 -7.32 26.50
C VAL A 742 4.66 -6.59 25.38
N GLN A 743 5.05 -5.36 25.06
CA GLN A 743 4.47 -4.63 23.94
C GLN A 743 4.81 -5.27 22.59
N GLU A 744 6.05 -5.72 22.38
CA GLU A 744 6.51 -6.44 21.19
C GLU A 744 5.75 -7.75 20.98
N SER A 745 5.56 -8.54 22.05
CA SER A 745 4.75 -9.78 22.05
C SER A 745 3.25 -9.51 21.84
N GLY A 746 2.84 -8.26 22.06
CA GLY A 746 1.49 -7.79 21.89
C GLY A 746 0.51 -8.15 23.01
N ILE A 747 0.90 -8.86 24.07
CA ILE A 747 -0.02 -9.31 25.14
C ILE A 747 -0.82 -8.13 25.71
N VAL A 748 -0.14 -7.03 26.04
CA VAL A 748 -0.74 -5.79 26.56
C VAL A 748 -0.04 -4.59 25.94
N LYS A 749 -0.80 -3.58 25.52
CA LYS A 749 -0.24 -2.30 25.04
C LYS A 749 -0.11 -1.26 26.15
N ASP A 750 -1.11 -1.19 27.03
CA ASP A 750 -1.20 -0.21 28.12
C ASP A 750 -0.05 -0.36 29.14
N GLN A 751 0.81 0.65 29.20
CA GLN A 751 1.99 0.67 30.06
C GLN A 751 1.63 0.50 31.54
N GLY A 752 0.50 1.09 32.00
CA GLY A 752 0.06 0.97 33.39
C GLY A 752 -0.28 -0.48 33.78
N THR A 753 -0.94 -1.21 32.88
CA THR A 753 -1.24 -2.64 33.06
C THR A 753 0.04 -3.48 33.02
N ILE A 754 1.00 -3.15 32.15
CA ILE A 754 2.30 -3.85 32.10
C ILE A 754 3.11 -3.63 33.38
N HIS A 755 3.09 -2.43 33.95
CA HIS A 755 3.74 -2.15 35.25
C HIS A 755 3.16 -3.01 36.36
N ARG A 756 1.82 -3.14 36.44
CA ARG A 756 1.16 -4.03 37.40
C ARG A 756 1.51 -5.50 37.17
N LEU A 757 1.65 -5.92 35.90
CA LEU A 757 2.09 -7.27 35.55
C LEU A 757 3.53 -7.54 35.99
N PHE A 758 4.43 -6.58 35.79
CA PHE A 758 5.80 -6.65 36.27
C PHE A 758 5.86 -6.80 37.79
N ASP A 759 5.09 -5.98 38.51
CA ASP A 759 4.98 -6.06 39.98
C ASP A 759 4.40 -7.40 40.44
N ALA A 760 3.44 -7.97 39.70
CA ALA A 760 2.85 -9.27 40.00
C ALA A 760 3.86 -10.42 39.79
N LEU A 761 4.60 -10.42 38.68
CA LEU A 761 5.60 -11.47 38.39
C LEU A 761 6.84 -11.39 39.28
N THR A 762 7.12 -10.22 39.88
CA THR A 762 8.29 -10.00 40.75
C THR A 762 7.96 -10.09 42.25
N VAL A 763 6.75 -10.50 42.62
CA VAL A 763 6.35 -10.64 44.03
C VAL A 763 7.26 -11.63 44.77
N GLY A 764 8.10 -11.07 45.66
CA GLY A 764 8.97 -11.83 46.55
C GLY A 764 10.41 -12.02 46.07
N HIS A 765 10.80 -11.52 44.89
CA HIS A 765 12.17 -11.63 44.33
C HIS A 765 12.70 -10.28 43.79
N GLN A 766 13.98 -10.24 43.37
CA GLN A 766 14.67 -9.05 42.80
C GLN A 766 13.82 -8.44 41.68
N LYS A 767 13.75 -7.11 41.58
CA LYS A 767 12.93 -6.33 40.61
C LYS A 767 13.35 -6.55 39.13
N GLN A 768 13.30 -7.79 38.67
CA GLN A 768 13.67 -8.30 37.36
C GLN A 768 12.85 -9.55 37.08
N VAL A 769 12.46 -9.76 35.82
CA VAL A 769 11.78 -10.98 35.37
C VAL A 769 12.79 -11.89 34.66
N GLY A 770 12.92 -13.14 35.13
CA GLY A 770 13.78 -14.13 34.48
C GLY A 770 13.20 -14.64 33.15
N PRO A 771 14.05 -15.02 32.19
CA PRO A 771 13.60 -15.47 30.86
C PRO A 771 12.71 -16.70 30.92
N GLU A 772 13.03 -17.66 31.80
CA GLU A 772 12.22 -18.88 31.95
C GLU A 772 10.84 -18.61 32.56
N LEU A 773 10.75 -17.71 33.55
CA LEU A 773 9.47 -17.30 34.12
C LEU A 773 8.59 -16.63 33.06
N PHE A 774 9.16 -15.75 32.24
CA PHE A 774 8.42 -15.13 31.14
C PHE A 774 7.99 -16.15 30.09
N ARG A 775 8.85 -17.12 29.76
CA ARG A 775 8.51 -18.21 28.82
C ARG A 775 7.32 -19.02 29.32
N VAL A 776 7.31 -19.42 30.58
CA VAL A 776 6.19 -20.15 31.20
C VAL A 776 4.93 -19.30 31.20
N PHE A 777 5.01 -18.04 31.63
CA PHE A 777 3.89 -17.09 31.60
C PHE A 777 3.31 -16.93 30.18
N TYR A 778 4.16 -16.70 29.18
CA TYR A 778 3.76 -16.56 27.79
C TYR A 778 3.11 -17.83 27.25
N THR A 779 3.66 -19.00 27.59
CA THR A 779 3.10 -20.30 27.19
C THR A 779 1.70 -20.49 27.76
N ILE A 780 1.50 -20.25 29.06
CA ILE A 780 0.19 -20.40 29.72
C ILE A 780 -0.81 -19.39 29.15
N TRP A 781 -0.40 -18.14 28.92
CA TRP A 781 -1.24 -17.14 28.26
C TRP A 781 -1.74 -17.66 26.90
N LYS A 782 -0.87 -18.29 26.12
CA LYS A 782 -1.17 -18.83 24.79
C LYS A 782 -1.99 -20.13 24.82
N GLU A 783 -1.81 -20.96 25.83
CA GLU A 783 -2.61 -22.18 26.07
C GLU A 783 -4.04 -21.82 26.48
N THR A 784 -4.22 -20.91 27.45
CA THR A 784 -5.55 -20.43 27.85
C THR A 784 -6.30 -19.80 26.68
N GLU A 785 -5.60 -19.08 25.80
CA GLU A 785 -6.17 -18.53 24.58
C GLU A 785 -6.61 -19.60 23.58
N ALA A 786 -5.85 -20.68 23.40
CA ALA A 786 -6.24 -21.79 22.54
C ALA A 786 -7.43 -22.58 23.10
N GLU A 787 -7.41 -22.89 24.41
CA GLU A 787 -8.48 -23.64 25.06
C GLU A 787 -9.84 -22.95 24.92
N ALA A 788 -9.85 -21.61 24.96
CA ALA A 788 -11.05 -20.80 24.77
C ALA A 788 -11.55 -20.76 23.31
N GLN A 789 -10.65 -20.93 22.32
CA GLN A 789 -10.98 -20.95 20.89
C GLN A 789 -11.50 -22.30 20.41
N GLU A 790 -10.99 -23.40 20.97
CA GLU A 790 -11.39 -24.77 20.60
C GLU A 790 -12.77 -25.19 21.16
N VAL A 791 -13.45 -24.31 21.90
CA VAL A 791 -14.72 -24.61 22.56
C VAL A 791 -15.84 -24.74 21.52
N CYS A 792 -16.14 -25.98 21.15
CA CYS A 792 -17.33 -26.30 20.36
C CYS A 792 -18.59 -26.11 21.20
N LEU A 793 -19.27 -24.97 21.04
CA LEU A 793 -20.56 -24.76 21.68
C LEU A 793 -21.67 -25.54 20.95
N PRO A 794 -22.57 -26.24 21.67
CA PRO A 794 -23.71 -26.92 21.06
C PRO A 794 -24.56 -25.95 20.22
N ALA A 795 -25.19 -26.42 19.13
CA ALA A 795 -25.97 -25.58 18.20
C ALA A 795 -27.04 -24.71 18.91
N SER A 796 -27.69 -25.25 19.94
CA SER A 796 -28.65 -24.53 20.78
C SER A 796 -28.06 -23.34 21.54
N VAL A 797 -26.75 -23.35 21.81
CA VAL A 797 -26.00 -22.26 22.47
C VAL A 797 -25.62 -21.20 21.44
N SER A 798 -25.16 -21.63 20.25
CA SER A 798 -24.76 -20.73 19.17
C SER A 798 -25.91 -19.85 18.63
N GLU A 799 -27.16 -20.30 18.74
CA GLU A 799 -28.35 -19.50 18.39
C GLU A 799 -28.68 -18.39 19.41
N HIS A 800 -28.22 -18.52 20.67
CA HIS A 800 -28.57 -17.62 21.78
C HIS A 800 -27.38 -16.76 22.29
N ILE A 801 -26.19 -16.97 21.73
CA ILE A 801 -25.02 -16.12 21.95
C ILE A 801 -25.01 -15.06 20.84
N GLU A 802 -24.82 -13.80 21.23
CA GLU A 802 -24.69 -12.73 20.24
C GLU A 802 -23.47 -12.98 19.35
N PRO A 803 -23.53 -12.64 18.05
CA PRO A 803 -22.40 -12.87 17.15
C PRO A 803 -21.09 -12.33 17.72
N SER A 804 -21.12 -11.14 18.35
CA SER A 804 -19.99 -10.45 18.96
C SER A 804 -19.55 -10.95 20.34
N GLU A 805 -20.07 -12.07 20.85
CA GLU A 805 -19.75 -12.57 22.19
C GLU A 805 -18.89 -13.84 22.09
N CYS A 806 -17.75 -13.86 22.79
CA CYS A 806 -16.78 -14.94 22.75
C CYS A 806 -16.49 -15.51 24.15
N VAL A 807 -16.16 -16.81 24.20
CA VAL A 807 -15.63 -17.45 25.40
C VAL A 807 -14.15 -17.10 25.54
N PHE A 808 -13.73 -16.70 26.73
CA PHE A 808 -12.35 -16.30 27.02
C PHE A 808 -11.66 -17.15 28.06
N LYS A 809 -12.43 -17.82 28.93
CA LYS A 809 -11.90 -18.75 29.91
C LYS A 809 -12.94 -19.84 30.19
N LEU A 810 -12.48 -21.06 30.33
CA LEU A 810 -13.25 -22.19 30.84
C LEU A 810 -12.66 -22.67 32.16
N SER A 811 -13.53 -23.13 33.06
CA SER A 811 -13.10 -23.88 34.24
C SER A 811 -12.88 -25.35 33.90
N SER A 812 -12.18 -26.05 34.78
CA SER A 812 -12.29 -27.51 34.87
C SER A 812 -13.76 -27.93 35.13
N SER A 813 -14.11 -29.19 34.83
CA SER A 813 -15.47 -29.69 35.11
C SER A 813 -15.69 -29.74 36.63
N VAL A 814 -16.73 -29.05 37.08
CA VAL A 814 -17.02 -28.80 38.49
C VAL A 814 -18.45 -29.13 38.84
N LYS A 815 -18.66 -29.50 40.11
CA LYS A 815 -20.00 -29.67 40.67
C LYS A 815 -20.54 -28.29 41.05
N THR A 816 -21.72 -27.97 40.53
CA THR A 816 -22.43 -26.73 40.81
C THR A 816 -23.82 -27.01 41.39
N SER A 817 -24.49 -25.99 41.92
CA SER A 817 -25.89 -26.06 42.34
C SER A 817 -26.87 -26.33 41.19
N ARG A 818 -26.40 -26.23 39.93
CA ARG A 818 -27.21 -26.44 38.71
C ARG A 818 -26.76 -27.63 37.86
N GLY A 819 -25.99 -28.55 38.46
CA GLY A 819 -25.47 -29.74 37.79
C GLY A 819 -23.95 -29.76 37.71
N VAL A 820 -23.42 -30.75 36.98
CA VAL A 820 -21.97 -30.89 36.73
C VAL A 820 -21.65 -30.34 35.36
N GLY A 821 -20.57 -29.59 35.24
CA GLY A 821 -20.19 -28.97 33.98
C GLY A 821 -19.02 -27.99 34.11
N LYS A 822 -18.68 -27.33 33.00
CA LYS A 822 -17.65 -26.30 32.94
C LYS A 822 -18.26 -24.90 32.97
N ILE A 823 -17.69 -24.00 33.77
CA ILE A 823 -18.08 -22.58 33.79
C ILE A 823 -17.30 -21.86 32.69
N ALA A 824 -18.02 -21.19 31.80
CA ALA A 824 -17.46 -20.36 30.74
C ALA A 824 -17.61 -18.88 31.09
N MET A 825 -16.54 -18.13 30.85
CA MET A 825 -16.46 -16.68 31.00
C MET A 825 -16.48 -16.00 29.63
N THR A 826 -17.33 -14.99 29.48
CA THR A 826 -17.38 -14.12 28.28
C THR A 826 -17.15 -12.65 28.65
N GLN A 827 -17.17 -11.73 27.69
CA GLN A 827 -17.18 -10.29 27.97
C GLN A 827 -18.49 -9.78 28.64
N ARG A 828 -19.56 -10.60 28.72
CA ARG A 828 -20.89 -10.13 29.17
C ARG A 828 -21.48 -10.91 30.34
N ARG A 829 -21.21 -12.21 30.41
CA ARG A 829 -21.85 -13.13 31.35
C ARG A 829 -21.02 -14.38 31.62
N LEU A 830 -21.40 -15.06 32.69
CA LEU A 830 -20.99 -16.42 33.03
C LEU A 830 -22.10 -17.41 32.63
N PHE A 831 -21.72 -18.53 32.03
CA PHE A 831 -22.64 -19.63 31.78
C PHE A 831 -22.01 -20.98 32.10
N LEU A 832 -22.86 -21.97 32.39
CA LEU A 832 -22.47 -23.34 32.68
C LEU A 832 -22.75 -24.21 31.45
N LEU A 833 -21.72 -24.89 30.95
CA LEU A 833 -21.80 -25.95 29.96
C LEU A 833 -21.96 -27.28 30.68
N THR A 834 -23.13 -27.92 30.58
CA THR A 834 -23.46 -29.12 31.35
C THR A 834 -22.86 -30.39 30.76
N ASP A 835 -22.28 -31.25 31.60
CA ASP A 835 -21.76 -32.56 31.18
C ASP A 835 -22.91 -33.57 31.03
N GLY A 836 -22.94 -34.31 29.91
CA GLY A 836 -23.84 -35.45 29.68
C GLY A 836 -25.18 -35.15 28.97
N ARG A 837 -25.64 -33.89 28.92
CA ARG A 837 -26.73 -33.44 28.03
C ARG A 837 -26.29 -32.18 27.28
N PRO A 838 -26.45 -32.10 25.95
CA PRO A 838 -26.14 -30.88 25.21
C PRO A 838 -27.10 -29.78 25.67
N GLY A 839 -26.55 -28.77 26.35
CA GLY A 839 -27.30 -27.67 26.93
C GLY A 839 -26.38 -26.67 27.60
N TYR A 840 -26.89 -25.44 27.79
CA TYR A 840 -26.21 -24.40 28.55
C TYR A 840 -27.17 -23.79 29.56
N VAL A 841 -26.63 -23.30 30.67
CA VAL A 841 -27.38 -22.58 31.69
C VAL A 841 -26.71 -21.25 31.96
N GLU A 842 -27.41 -20.14 31.71
CA GLU A 842 -26.89 -18.81 32.06
C GLU A 842 -26.82 -18.66 33.59
N VAL A 843 -25.60 -18.48 34.09
CA VAL A 843 -25.31 -18.36 35.52
C VAL A 843 -25.65 -16.94 35.99
N ALA A 844 -24.99 -15.95 35.40
CA ALA A 844 -25.17 -14.54 35.75
C ALA A 844 -24.64 -13.62 34.64
N GLN A 845 -25.36 -12.55 34.33
CA GLN A 845 -24.78 -11.41 33.61
C GLN A 845 -24.03 -10.54 34.60
N TYR A 846 -22.88 -9.95 34.20
CA TYR A 846 -22.10 -9.13 35.14
C TYR A 846 -22.88 -7.93 35.68
N ARG A 847 -23.81 -7.39 34.88
CA ARG A 847 -24.69 -6.27 35.26
C ARG A 847 -25.70 -6.61 36.36
N ASP A 848 -26.07 -7.88 36.47
CA ASP A 848 -27.11 -8.34 37.39
C ASP A 848 -26.49 -8.94 38.68
N LEU A 849 -25.17 -8.94 38.81
CA LEU A 849 -24.48 -9.46 39.99
C LEU A 849 -24.67 -8.51 41.18
N GLU A 850 -25.12 -9.05 42.31
CA GLU A 850 -25.25 -8.33 43.59
C GLU A 850 -24.13 -8.67 44.57
N GLU A 851 -23.70 -9.94 44.61
CA GLU A 851 -22.71 -10.42 45.55
C GLU A 851 -21.85 -11.54 44.92
N VAL A 852 -20.53 -11.44 45.11
CA VAL A 852 -19.53 -12.45 44.72
C VAL A 852 -18.65 -12.72 45.95
N LYS A 853 -18.72 -13.94 46.49
CA LYS A 853 -17.92 -14.34 47.66
C LYS A 853 -17.49 -15.80 47.59
N VAL A 854 -16.44 -16.11 48.34
CA VAL A 854 -16.04 -17.49 48.63
C VAL A 854 -16.72 -17.94 49.91
N SER A 855 -17.47 -19.04 49.85
CA SER A 855 -18.02 -19.73 51.01
C SER A 855 -17.34 -21.08 51.22
N SER A 856 -17.31 -21.59 52.45
CA SER A 856 -16.87 -22.96 52.71
C SER A 856 -18.08 -23.81 53.10
N ALA A 857 -18.37 -24.83 52.29
CA ALA A 857 -19.40 -25.81 52.61
C ALA A 857 -18.78 -26.96 53.43
N PRO A 858 -19.38 -27.37 54.56
CA PRO A 858 -18.90 -28.53 55.31
C PRO A 858 -19.24 -29.82 54.54
N PHE A 859 -18.23 -30.59 54.17
CA PHE A 859 -18.40 -31.90 53.55
C PHE A 859 -17.52 -32.93 54.27
N LEU A 860 -18.13 -33.86 55.02
CA LEU A 860 -17.46 -35.00 55.66
C LEU A 860 -16.11 -34.63 56.31
N LEU A 861 -16.11 -33.65 57.22
CA LEU A 861 -14.96 -33.12 57.99
C LEU A 861 -13.96 -32.21 57.22
N LEU A 862 -14.13 -31.98 55.91
CA LEU A 862 -13.32 -31.04 55.12
C LEU A 862 -14.14 -29.80 54.73
N ARG A 863 -13.56 -28.60 54.90
CA ARG A 863 -14.11 -27.33 54.39
C ARG A 863 -13.64 -27.12 52.97
N ILE A 864 -14.52 -27.29 51.99
CA ILE A 864 -14.17 -27.06 50.59
C ILE A 864 -14.62 -25.65 50.19
N PRO A 865 -13.71 -24.80 49.67
CA PRO A 865 -14.08 -23.47 49.17
C PRO A 865 -14.98 -23.59 47.94
N SER A 866 -15.98 -22.73 47.87
CA SER A 866 -17.00 -22.68 46.83
C SER A 866 -17.23 -21.23 46.42
N LEU A 867 -17.35 -20.98 45.12
CA LEU A 867 -17.70 -19.68 44.58
C LEU A 867 -19.22 -19.50 44.65
N LYS A 868 -19.67 -18.46 45.36
CA LYS A 868 -21.09 -18.14 45.53
C LYS A 868 -21.43 -16.83 44.85
N LEU A 869 -22.41 -16.89 43.94
CA LEU A 869 -22.90 -15.76 43.15
C LEU A 869 -24.38 -15.50 43.46
N ARG A 870 -24.71 -14.25 43.82
CA ARG A 870 -26.09 -13.77 43.97
C ARG A 870 -26.43 -12.83 42.81
N VAL A 871 -27.56 -13.10 42.16
CA VAL A 871 -28.03 -12.38 40.96
C VAL A 871 -29.35 -11.70 41.27
N GLN A 872 -29.48 -10.44 40.86
CA GLN A 872 -30.67 -9.64 41.04
C GLN A 872 -31.90 -10.33 40.42
N GLY A 873 -33.00 -10.38 41.17
CA GLY A 873 -34.24 -11.01 40.74
C GLY A 873 -34.27 -12.55 40.79
N ARG A 874 -33.18 -13.24 41.18
CA ARG A 874 -33.16 -14.69 41.37
C ARG A 874 -33.13 -15.04 42.87
N LYS A 875 -34.08 -15.86 43.34
CA LYS A 875 -34.15 -16.32 44.75
C LYS A 875 -33.02 -17.28 45.14
N GLU A 876 -32.55 -18.08 44.19
CA GLU A 876 -31.50 -19.08 44.42
C GLU A 876 -30.11 -18.55 44.10
N THR A 877 -29.17 -18.75 45.03
CA THR A 877 -27.75 -18.43 44.80
C THR A 877 -27.07 -19.53 44.00
N PHE A 878 -26.27 -19.16 43.02
CA PHE A 878 -25.43 -20.12 42.30
C PHE A 878 -24.19 -20.44 43.13
N GLU A 879 -23.85 -21.72 43.26
CA GLU A 879 -22.70 -22.20 44.02
C GLU A 879 -21.90 -23.19 43.18
N ALA A 880 -20.59 -22.99 43.07
CA ALA A 880 -19.69 -23.84 42.30
C ALA A 880 -18.43 -24.21 43.10
N ASN A 881 -18.11 -25.50 43.13
CA ASN A 881 -16.91 -26.01 43.81
C ASN A 881 -15.75 -26.13 42.81
N LEU A 882 -14.93 -25.07 42.75
CA LEU A 882 -13.79 -24.93 41.84
C LEU A 882 -12.47 -25.43 42.46
N LYS A 883 -12.53 -26.10 43.62
CA LYS A 883 -11.35 -26.65 44.33
C LYS A 883 -10.25 -25.58 44.47
N THR A 884 -9.08 -25.82 43.89
CA THR A 884 -7.88 -24.97 43.94
C THR A 884 -8.04 -23.66 43.16
N GLU A 885 -8.95 -23.59 42.19
CA GLU A 885 -9.15 -22.39 41.36
C GLU A 885 -10.16 -21.39 41.96
N THR A 886 -10.81 -21.74 43.08
CA THR A 886 -11.92 -20.96 43.64
C THR A 886 -11.55 -19.50 43.94
N GLU A 887 -10.38 -19.26 44.54
CA GLU A 887 -9.91 -17.91 44.86
C GLU A 887 -9.57 -17.09 43.61
N LEU A 888 -9.00 -17.74 42.58
CA LEU A 888 -8.70 -17.10 41.30
C LEU A 888 -9.98 -16.70 40.56
N TRP A 889 -10.96 -17.60 40.45
CA TRP A 889 -12.26 -17.28 39.85
C TRP A 889 -13.00 -16.17 40.62
N ASN A 890 -12.90 -16.15 41.95
CA ASN A 890 -13.44 -15.05 42.75
C ASN A 890 -12.80 -13.70 42.37
N LEU A 891 -11.47 -13.63 42.25
CA LEU A 891 -10.76 -12.41 41.81
C LEU A 891 -11.17 -11.99 40.40
N MET A 892 -11.15 -12.92 39.43
CA MET A 892 -11.50 -12.62 38.04
C MET A 892 -12.94 -12.15 37.89
N VAL A 893 -13.90 -12.81 38.56
CA VAL A 893 -15.32 -12.44 38.49
C VAL A 893 -15.55 -11.08 39.15
N LYS A 894 -14.87 -10.77 40.26
CA LYS A 894 -14.92 -9.44 40.88
C LYS A 894 -14.35 -8.34 39.98
N GLU A 895 -13.21 -8.59 39.33
CA GLU A 895 -12.62 -7.64 38.38
C GLU A 895 -13.55 -7.40 37.18
N MET A 896 -14.12 -8.46 36.61
CA MET A 896 -15.10 -8.36 35.51
C MET A 896 -16.37 -7.60 35.93
N TRP A 897 -16.88 -7.87 37.13
CA TRP A 897 -18.03 -7.16 37.68
C TRP A 897 -17.73 -5.68 37.94
N ALA A 898 -16.57 -5.37 38.52
CA ALA A 898 -16.12 -3.99 38.72
C ALA A 898 -15.94 -3.26 37.38
N GLY A 899 -15.29 -3.90 36.41
CA GLY A 899 -15.12 -3.39 35.05
C GLY A 899 -16.45 -3.12 34.34
N ARG A 900 -17.44 -4.01 34.49
CA ARG A 900 -18.80 -3.80 33.95
C ARG A 900 -19.46 -2.56 34.56
N ASN A 901 -19.37 -2.41 35.88
CA ASN A 901 -19.93 -1.26 36.58
C ASN A 901 -19.26 0.05 36.10
N MET A 902 -17.93 0.04 35.94
CA MET A 902 -17.18 1.19 35.40
C MET A 902 -17.61 1.50 33.96
N ALA A 903 -17.74 0.48 33.10
CA ALA A 903 -18.18 0.64 31.71
C ALA A 903 -19.59 1.25 31.61
N ASP A 904 -20.51 0.80 32.46
CA ASP A 904 -21.90 1.29 32.47
C ASP A 904 -22.03 2.71 33.04
N GLN A 905 -21.21 3.06 34.05
CA GLN A 905 -21.16 4.39 34.66
C GLN A 905 -20.49 5.43 33.75
N HIS A 906 -19.40 5.06 33.07
CA HIS A 906 -18.64 5.96 32.19
C HIS A 906 -19.06 5.89 30.71
N LYS A 907 -19.98 4.98 30.36
CA LYS A 907 -20.41 4.69 28.97
C LYS A 907 -19.22 4.44 28.03
N ASP A 908 -18.23 3.75 28.57
CA ASP A 908 -16.96 3.47 27.90
C ASP A 908 -16.72 1.95 27.90
N PRO A 909 -16.85 1.27 26.75
CA PRO A 909 -16.68 -0.18 26.69
C PRO A 909 -15.24 -0.63 26.96
N GLN A 910 -14.24 0.26 26.93
CA GLN A 910 -12.84 -0.10 27.16
C GLN A 910 -12.58 -0.62 28.57
N TYR A 911 -13.35 -0.16 29.56
CA TYR A 911 -13.24 -0.68 30.93
C TYR A 911 -13.51 -2.19 30.98
N MET A 912 -14.46 -2.67 30.18
CA MET A 912 -14.78 -4.09 30.12
C MET A 912 -13.63 -4.89 29.46
N GLN A 913 -13.03 -4.36 28.40
CA GLN A 913 -11.89 -4.98 27.72
C GLN A 913 -10.66 -5.04 28.62
N GLN A 914 -10.37 -3.95 29.35
CA GLN A 914 -9.26 -3.90 30.27
C GLN A 914 -9.49 -4.84 31.46
N ALA A 915 -10.71 -4.93 31.99
CA ALA A 915 -11.05 -5.87 33.05
C ALA A 915 -10.88 -7.33 32.62
N LEU A 916 -11.32 -7.64 31.39
CA LEU A 916 -11.10 -8.95 30.79
C LEU A 916 -9.61 -9.26 30.62
N THR A 917 -8.83 -8.30 30.11
CA THR A 917 -7.38 -8.45 29.98
C THR A 917 -6.73 -8.69 31.35
N ASN A 918 -7.09 -7.91 32.36
CA ASN A 918 -6.61 -8.08 33.73
C ASN A 918 -6.95 -9.48 34.26
N ALA A 919 -8.18 -9.97 34.06
CA ALA A 919 -8.61 -11.30 34.50
C ALA A 919 -7.79 -12.42 33.82
N LEU A 920 -7.53 -12.32 32.52
CA LEU A 920 -6.71 -13.30 31.80
C LEU A 920 -5.23 -13.24 32.23
N LEU A 921 -4.71 -12.04 32.54
CA LEU A 921 -3.36 -11.90 33.08
C LEU A 921 -3.25 -12.53 34.47
N MET A 922 -4.28 -12.41 35.31
CA MET A 922 -4.32 -13.07 36.61
C MET A 922 -4.20 -14.59 36.47
N ASP A 923 -4.96 -15.18 35.55
CA ASP A 923 -4.90 -16.62 35.26
C ASP A 923 -3.49 -17.06 34.83
N ALA A 924 -2.89 -16.35 33.88
CA ALA A 924 -1.54 -16.65 33.40
C ALA A 924 -0.46 -16.50 34.50
N VAL A 925 -0.57 -15.46 35.35
CA VAL A 925 0.35 -15.25 36.49
C VAL A 925 0.22 -16.35 37.54
N VAL A 926 -1.00 -16.79 37.87
CA VAL A 926 -1.21 -17.87 38.83
C VAL A 926 -0.63 -19.17 38.31
N GLY A 927 -0.87 -19.48 37.03
CA GLY A 927 -0.31 -20.65 36.38
C GLY A 927 1.22 -20.64 36.34
N SER A 928 1.86 -19.48 36.17
CA SER A 928 3.31 -19.39 36.02
C SER A 928 4.09 -19.44 37.33
N LEU A 929 3.54 -18.93 38.44
CA LEU A 929 4.26 -18.82 39.71
C LEU A 929 4.19 -20.07 40.59
N GLN A 930 3.17 -20.93 40.42
CA GLN A 930 2.97 -22.21 41.12
C GLN A 930 3.33 -22.24 42.62
N SER A 931 3.18 -21.10 43.33
CA SER A 931 3.58 -20.92 44.73
C SER A 931 2.39 -20.50 45.58
N SER A 932 2.50 -20.65 46.90
CA SER A 932 1.45 -20.20 47.84
C SER A 932 1.18 -18.69 47.78
N LYS A 933 2.06 -17.90 47.14
CA LYS A 933 1.92 -16.45 46.94
C LYS A 933 1.28 -16.08 45.59
N ALA A 934 0.98 -17.04 44.71
CA ALA A 934 0.48 -16.79 43.36
C ALA A 934 -0.85 -16.01 43.33
N ILE A 935 -1.79 -16.33 44.22
CA ILE A 935 -3.07 -15.60 44.34
C ILE A 935 -2.85 -14.16 44.82
N TYR A 936 -1.90 -13.94 45.75
CA TYR A 936 -1.54 -12.59 46.19
C TYR A 936 -0.88 -11.79 45.05
N ALA A 937 -0.02 -12.42 44.25
CA ALA A 937 0.55 -11.80 43.05
C ALA A 937 -0.53 -11.39 42.05
N ALA A 938 -1.47 -12.29 41.72
CA ALA A 938 -2.60 -12.00 40.84
C ALA A 938 -3.49 -10.86 41.37
N SER A 939 -3.67 -10.73 42.69
CA SER A 939 -4.43 -9.62 43.28
C SER A 939 -3.84 -8.23 42.98
N LYS A 940 -2.56 -8.12 42.58
CA LYS A 940 -1.94 -6.86 42.14
C LYS A 940 -2.48 -6.38 40.78
N LEU A 941 -3.02 -7.30 39.97
CA LEU A 941 -3.66 -7.01 38.68
C LEU A 941 -5.14 -6.61 38.80
N ALA A 942 -5.79 -6.86 39.94
CA ALA A 942 -7.20 -6.53 40.20
C ALA A 942 -7.40 -5.02 40.42
N HIS A 943 -7.33 -4.27 39.32
CA HIS A 943 -7.26 -2.82 39.32
C HIS A 943 -8.62 -2.18 39.60
N PHE A 944 -9.67 -2.64 38.91
CA PHE A 944 -11.00 -2.03 39.03
C PHE A 944 -11.68 -2.39 40.34
N ASP A 945 -11.47 -3.60 40.86
CA ASP A 945 -11.98 -3.97 42.18
C ASP A 945 -11.40 -3.07 43.27
N ARG A 946 -10.08 -2.78 43.22
CA ARG A 946 -9.44 -1.82 44.15
C ARG A 946 -9.96 -0.40 43.99
N ILE A 947 -10.00 0.13 42.77
CA ILE A 947 -10.46 1.50 42.51
C ILE A 947 -11.91 1.68 42.98
N LYS A 948 -12.78 0.71 42.71
CA LYS A 948 -14.18 0.72 43.17
C LYS A 948 -14.28 0.86 44.69
N THR A 949 -13.34 0.27 45.44
CA THR A 949 -13.31 0.35 46.91
C THR A 949 -12.62 1.60 47.46
N GLU A 950 -11.66 2.17 46.74
CA GLU A 950 -10.83 3.31 47.22
C GLU A 950 -11.41 4.67 46.84
N VAL A 951 -12.10 4.80 45.69
CA VAL A 951 -12.66 6.07 45.21
C VAL A 951 -14.04 5.83 44.59
N PRO A 952 -15.14 6.35 45.17
CA PRO A 952 -16.43 6.37 44.49
C PRO A 952 -16.38 7.37 43.33
N MET A 953 -15.89 6.94 42.17
CA MET A 953 -15.88 7.71 40.92
C MET A 953 -17.28 7.70 40.29
N MET A 954 -18.24 8.39 40.92
CA MET A 954 -19.59 8.50 40.37
C MET A 954 -19.64 9.66 39.38
N VAL A 955 -19.84 9.34 38.09
CA VAL A 955 -20.18 10.34 37.07
C VAL A 955 -21.51 11.00 37.48
N PRO A 956 -21.64 12.34 37.45
CA PRO A 956 -22.89 13.01 37.79
C PRO A 956 -24.07 12.46 36.99
N LYS A 957 -25.24 12.29 37.61
CA LYS A 957 -26.44 11.74 36.94
C LYS A 957 -26.78 12.48 35.63
N THR A 958 -26.66 13.81 35.65
CA THR A 958 -26.84 14.69 34.48
C THR A 958 -25.93 14.31 33.31
N THR A 959 -24.69 13.89 33.60
CA THR A 959 -23.72 13.44 32.61
C THR A 959 -24.04 12.02 32.13
N ALA A 960 -24.45 11.12 33.03
CA ALA A 960 -24.77 9.73 32.67
C ALA A 960 -26.02 9.60 31.78
N GLU A 961 -27.01 10.49 31.95
CA GLU A 961 -28.23 10.53 31.14
C GLU A 961 -27.99 11.08 29.72
N THR A 962 -27.09 12.06 29.61
CA THR A 962 -26.77 12.73 28.33
C THR A 962 -25.69 11.99 27.53
N LEU A 963 -24.69 11.39 28.19
CA LEU A 963 -23.63 10.65 27.53
C LEU A 963 -24.16 9.32 26.95
N LYS A 964 -23.99 9.14 25.63
CA LYS A 964 -24.38 7.91 24.93
C LYS A 964 -23.24 6.90 24.91
N HIS A 965 -22.06 7.32 24.45
CA HIS A 965 -20.91 6.44 24.22
C HIS A 965 -19.59 7.24 24.18
N LYS A 966 -18.47 6.58 24.47
CA LYS A 966 -17.11 7.11 24.23
C LYS A 966 -16.33 6.31 23.20
N ILE A 967 -15.60 6.99 22.34
CA ILE A 967 -14.75 6.41 21.29
C ILE A 967 -13.30 6.76 21.62
N ASN A 968 -12.39 5.80 21.46
CA ASN A 968 -10.96 6.05 21.54
C ASN A 968 -10.32 5.98 20.14
N PRO A 969 -10.06 7.13 19.49
CA PRO A 969 -9.40 7.15 18.18
C PRO A 969 -7.95 6.65 18.24
N SER A 970 -7.30 6.62 19.41
CA SER A 970 -5.89 6.22 19.57
C SER A 970 -5.72 4.75 19.97
N LEU A 971 -6.72 3.88 19.80
CA LEU A 971 -6.67 2.47 20.24
C LEU A 971 -5.46 1.69 19.70
N GLU A 972 -5.03 2.00 18.48
CA GLU A 972 -3.89 1.34 17.85
C GLU A 972 -2.53 1.87 18.33
N LEU A 973 -2.50 3.02 19.00
CA LEU A 973 -1.30 3.76 19.35
C LEU A 973 -0.89 3.52 20.83
N ALA A 974 0.40 3.56 21.11
CA ALA A 974 1.01 3.32 22.42
C ALA A 974 0.64 4.40 23.44
N ALA A 975 0.35 5.61 22.94
CA ALA A 975 -0.03 6.76 23.75
C ALA A 975 -1.28 7.44 23.16
N PRO A 976 -2.18 7.96 24.01
CA PRO A 976 -3.30 8.76 23.55
C PRO A 976 -2.82 10.00 22.80
N GLN A 977 -3.50 10.33 21.71
CA GLN A 977 -3.25 11.53 20.93
C GLN A 977 -4.39 12.52 21.10
N ALA A 978 -4.08 13.81 20.99
CA ALA A 978 -5.11 14.85 21.03
C ALA A 978 -6.05 14.72 19.84
N VAL A 979 -7.35 14.92 20.08
CA VAL A 979 -8.35 15.08 19.03
C VAL A 979 -8.31 16.54 18.60
N ASP A 980 -7.74 16.79 17.43
CA ASP A 980 -7.50 18.15 16.94
C ASP A 980 -8.74 18.73 16.24
N VAL A 981 -9.39 17.95 15.37
CA VAL A 981 -10.56 18.38 14.58
C VAL A 981 -11.57 17.25 14.48
N LEU A 982 -12.85 17.62 14.55
CA LEU A 982 -13.99 16.73 14.33
C LEU A 982 -14.85 17.31 13.20
N LEU A 983 -15.22 16.46 12.23
CA LEU A 983 -16.15 16.81 11.17
C LEU A 983 -17.14 15.66 10.96
N TYR A 984 -18.43 15.97 11.02
CA TYR A 984 -19.48 15.03 10.64
C TYR A 984 -19.92 15.28 9.20
N THR A 985 -19.98 14.21 8.42
CA THR A 985 -20.60 14.16 7.09
C THR A 985 -21.68 13.07 7.11
N PRO A 986 -22.72 13.12 6.26
CA PRO A 986 -23.79 12.12 6.30
C PRO A 986 -23.25 10.69 6.23
N GLY A 987 -23.42 9.93 7.32
CA GLY A 987 -22.94 8.54 7.46
C GLY A 987 -21.51 8.36 7.95
N GLN A 988 -20.67 9.41 8.06
CA GLN A 988 -19.26 9.30 8.44
C GLN A 988 -18.80 10.41 9.40
N LEU A 989 -18.04 10.02 10.43
CA LEU A 989 -17.34 10.91 11.35
C LEU A 989 -15.84 10.94 11.01
N TRP A 990 -15.34 12.12 10.67
CA TRP A 990 -13.94 12.40 10.37
C TRP A 990 -13.26 12.98 11.61
N VAL A 991 -12.09 12.44 11.94
CA VAL A 991 -11.33 12.78 13.14
C VAL A 991 -9.87 12.99 12.75
N SER A 992 -9.31 14.17 12.99
CA SER A 992 -7.85 14.29 12.98
C SER A 992 -7.26 14.04 14.35
N VAL A 993 -6.18 13.27 14.34
CA VAL A 993 -5.24 13.17 15.47
C VAL A 993 -3.89 13.73 15.04
N SER A 994 -3.05 14.05 16.02
CA SER A 994 -1.74 14.65 15.81
C SER A 994 -0.90 13.94 14.73
N VAL A 995 -0.04 14.71 14.05
CA VAL A 995 0.87 14.24 12.97
C VAL A 995 0.11 13.87 11.67
N GLY A 996 -0.81 14.72 11.24
CA GLY A 996 -1.44 14.64 9.90
C GLY A 996 -2.25 13.38 9.59
N LYS A 997 -2.66 12.65 10.64
CA LYS A 997 -3.51 11.46 10.51
C LYS A 997 -4.98 11.83 10.59
N VAL A 998 -5.76 11.29 9.66
CA VAL A 998 -7.22 11.43 9.58
C VAL A 998 -7.85 10.05 9.67
N MET A 999 -8.73 9.85 10.64
CA MET A 999 -9.48 8.63 10.87
C MET A 999 -10.96 8.84 10.54
N VAL A 1000 -11.55 7.88 9.84
CA VAL A 1000 -12.94 7.93 9.38
C VAL A 1000 -13.73 6.81 10.06
N PHE A 1001 -14.75 7.19 10.82
CA PHE A 1001 -15.63 6.29 11.54
C PHE A 1001 -17.01 6.23 10.88
N ASP A 1002 -17.61 5.05 10.82
CA ASP A 1002 -19.01 4.90 10.38
C ASP A 1002 -19.94 5.47 11.45
N ALA A 1003 -20.88 6.33 11.08
CA ALA A 1003 -21.75 7.01 12.03
C ALA A 1003 -22.85 6.09 12.64
N SER A 1004 -23.13 4.94 12.02
CA SER A 1004 -24.17 4.02 12.48
C SER A 1004 -23.64 3.04 13.51
N SER A 1005 -22.46 2.46 13.25
CA SER A 1005 -21.78 1.51 14.15
C SER A 1005 -20.77 2.18 15.08
N TRP A 1006 -20.33 3.40 14.77
CA TRP A 1006 -19.15 4.01 15.36
C TRP A 1006 -17.95 3.09 15.25
N SER A 1007 -17.72 2.44 14.10
CA SER A 1007 -16.52 1.61 13.88
C SER A 1007 -15.50 2.34 13.00
N LEU A 1008 -14.21 2.18 13.26
CA LEU A 1008 -13.16 2.72 12.38
C LEU A 1008 -13.26 2.05 11.01
N THR A 1009 -13.34 2.85 9.94
CA THR A 1009 -13.44 2.37 8.56
C THR A 1009 -12.16 2.58 7.77
N HIS A 1010 -11.56 3.77 7.89
CA HIS A 1010 -10.37 4.14 7.12
C HIS A 1010 -9.45 5.02 7.96
N THR A 1011 -8.16 4.94 7.67
CA THR A 1011 -7.13 5.84 8.20
C THR A 1011 -6.33 6.37 7.03
N CYS A 1012 -6.31 7.69 6.86
CA CYS A 1012 -5.56 8.39 5.83
C CYS A 1012 -4.45 9.22 6.49
N HIS A 1013 -3.27 9.25 5.89
CA HIS A 1013 -2.17 10.11 6.32
C HIS A 1013 -1.96 11.18 5.25
N VAL A 1014 -2.35 12.42 5.54
CA VAL A 1014 -2.33 13.50 4.52
C VAL A 1014 -1.04 14.30 4.55
N GLY A 1015 -0.30 14.28 5.67
CA GLY A 1015 0.96 15.01 5.83
C GLY A 1015 1.59 14.72 7.19
N ASN A 1016 2.72 15.37 7.49
CA ASN A 1016 3.44 15.16 8.76
C ASN A 1016 3.19 16.26 9.81
N ALA A 1017 2.39 17.27 9.48
CA ALA A 1017 2.10 18.43 10.32
C ALA A 1017 0.73 18.28 11.02
N ARG A 1018 0.48 19.11 12.05
CA ARG A 1018 -0.83 19.14 12.73
C ARG A 1018 -1.93 19.63 11.78
N LEU A 1019 -3.13 19.09 11.95
CA LEU A 1019 -4.33 19.51 11.21
C LEU A 1019 -5.14 20.44 12.10
N ASN A 1020 -5.52 21.60 11.57
CA ASN A 1020 -6.14 22.68 12.35
C ASN A 1020 -7.65 22.81 12.11
N CYS A 1021 -8.12 22.50 10.91
CA CYS A 1021 -9.54 22.63 10.55
C CYS A 1021 -9.93 21.66 9.43
N MET A 1022 -11.24 21.35 9.34
CA MET A 1022 -11.82 20.51 8.30
C MET A 1022 -13.15 21.08 7.83
N LEU A 1023 -13.46 20.90 6.55
CA LEU A 1023 -14.69 21.36 5.93
C LEU A 1023 -15.20 20.33 4.93
N GLY A 1024 -16.44 19.87 5.12
CA GLY A 1024 -17.17 19.13 4.09
C GLY A 1024 -17.69 20.10 3.03
N VAL A 1025 -17.18 20.02 1.81
CA VAL A 1025 -17.49 20.99 0.74
C VAL A 1025 -18.63 20.50 -0.15
N ASP A 1026 -18.55 19.22 -0.53
CA ASP A 1026 -19.49 18.52 -1.41
C ASP A 1026 -19.76 17.10 -0.92
N LYS A 1027 -20.55 16.31 -1.66
CA LYS A 1027 -20.77 14.88 -1.36
C LYS A 1027 -19.54 14.02 -1.62
N ASP A 1028 -18.51 14.56 -2.28
CA ASP A 1028 -17.33 13.79 -2.71
C ASP A 1028 -15.99 14.32 -2.17
N GLN A 1029 -15.96 15.45 -1.46
CA GLN A 1029 -14.70 16.09 -1.01
C GLN A 1029 -14.75 16.64 0.42
N VAL A 1030 -13.66 16.40 1.15
CA VAL A 1030 -13.35 17.03 2.46
C VAL A 1030 -12.06 17.82 2.33
N TRP A 1031 -12.07 19.08 2.73
CA TRP A 1031 -10.89 19.95 2.75
C TRP A 1031 -10.33 20.02 4.17
N VAL A 1032 -9.02 19.93 4.31
CA VAL A 1032 -8.32 19.87 5.60
C VAL A 1032 -7.21 20.91 5.62
N GLY A 1033 -7.30 21.91 6.51
CA GLY A 1033 -6.25 22.92 6.69
C GLY A 1033 -5.18 22.44 7.67
N SER A 1034 -3.91 22.63 7.32
CA SER A 1034 -2.77 22.19 8.12
C SER A 1034 -1.83 23.32 8.55
N GLU A 1035 -1.03 23.04 9.58
CA GLU A 1035 0.03 23.90 10.11
C GLU A 1035 1.14 24.15 9.08
N ASP A 1036 1.35 23.24 8.13
CA ASP A 1036 2.36 23.39 7.06
C ASP A 1036 1.97 24.37 5.94
N SER A 1037 0.89 25.14 6.12
CA SER A 1037 0.33 26.11 5.17
C SER A 1037 -0.38 25.48 3.95
N VAL A 1038 -0.68 24.18 4.00
CA VAL A 1038 -1.38 23.46 2.92
C VAL A 1038 -2.84 23.19 3.29
N ILE A 1039 -3.73 23.24 2.29
CA ILE A 1039 -5.09 22.68 2.38
C ILE A 1039 -5.10 21.37 1.59
N TYR A 1040 -5.25 20.26 2.29
CA TYR A 1040 -5.34 18.92 1.73
C TYR A 1040 -6.79 18.62 1.30
N ILE A 1041 -6.98 18.05 0.12
CA ILE A 1041 -8.31 17.69 -0.39
C ILE A 1041 -8.42 16.17 -0.46
N ILE A 1042 -9.28 15.62 0.40
CA ILE A 1042 -9.54 14.19 0.48
C ILE A 1042 -10.80 13.86 -0.32
N SER A 1043 -10.71 12.89 -1.22
CA SER A 1043 -11.89 12.32 -1.88
C SER A 1043 -12.63 11.38 -0.95
N MET A 1044 -13.93 11.61 -0.72
CA MET A 1044 -14.76 10.73 0.11
C MET A 1044 -15.09 9.39 -0.56
N VAL A 1045 -14.97 9.29 -1.88
CA VAL A 1045 -15.22 8.04 -2.62
C VAL A 1045 -13.97 7.17 -2.67
N ALA A 1046 -12.83 7.77 -3.02
CA ALA A 1046 -11.57 7.03 -3.18
C ALA A 1046 -10.75 6.92 -1.88
N MET A 1047 -11.07 7.73 -0.86
CA MET A 1047 -10.34 7.82 0.41
C MET A 1047 -8.84 8.14 0.26
N VAL A 1048 -8.47 8.83 -0.82
CA VAL A 1048 -7.10 9.30 -1.11
C VAL A 1048 -7.03 10.83 -1.11
N CYS A 1049 -5.86 11.34 -0.74
CA CYS A 1049 -5.51 12.75 -0.71
C CYS A 1049 -4.39 13.03 -1.71
N ASN A 1050 -4.74 13.26 -2.98
CA ASN A 1050 -3.77 13.57 -4.04
C ASN A 1050 -3.83 15.03 -4.51
N ARG A 1051 -4.83 15.80 -4.08
CA ARG A 1051 -5.00 17.22 -4.42
C ARG A 1051 -4.68 18.10 -3.22
N GLN A 1052 -4.04 19.24 -3.48
CA GLN A 1052 -3.64 20.18 -2.42
C GLN A 1052 -3.64 21.63 -2.90
N LEU A 1053 -3.96 22.55 -2.00
CA LEU A 1053 -3.90 23.99 -2.23
C LEU A 1053 -2.77 24.58 -1.39
N THR A 1054 -1.84 25.28 -2.05
CA THR A 1054 -0.58 25.72 -1.44
C THR A 1054 -0.41 27.25 -1.45
N ASP A 1055 -1.51 27.98 -1.59
CA ASP A 1055 -1.46 29.42 -1.82
C ASP A 1055 -1.18 30.23 -0.54
N HIS A 1056 -1.48 29.67 0.64
CA HIS A 1056 -1.16 30.28 1.94
C HIS A 1056 0.36 30.36 2.22
N ARG A 1057 0.75 31.26 3.12
CA ARG A 1057 2.17 31.46 3.54
C ARG A 1057 2.42 31.11 5.00
N SER A 1058 1.36 30.91 5.76
CA SER A 1058 1.39 30.51 7.15
C SER A 1058 0.29 29.47 7.37
N GLU A 1059 0.26 28.85 8.55
CA GLU A 1059 -0.70 27.81 8.92
C GLU A 1059 -2.14 28.20 8.54
N VAL A 1060 -2.89 27.22 8.04
CA VAL A 1060 -4.32 27.40 7.74
C VAL A 1060 -5.09 27.16 9.03
N THR A 1061 -5.82 28.17 9.50
CA THR A 1061 -6.46 28.14 10.82
C THR A 1061 -7.96 27.90 10.76
N GLY A 1062 -8.62 28.25 9.64
CA GLY A 1062 -10.05 28.07 9.49
C GLY A 1062 -10.50 27.99 8.04
N LEU A 1063 -11.64 27.33 7.84
CA LEU A 1063 -12.31 27.13 6.55
C LEU A 1063 -13.80 27.43 6.70
N ALA A 1064 -14.40 28.07 5.70
CA ALA A 1064 -15.85 28.32 5.64
C ALA A 1064 -16.39 28.10 4.23
N LEU A 1065 -17.65 27.68 4.12
CA LEU A 1065 -18.33 27.50 2.84
C LEU A 1065 -19.45 28.51 2.68
N GLU A 1066 -19.56 29.12 1.50
CA GLU A 1066 -20.68 29.97 1.11
C GLU A 1066 -21.30 29.46 -0.19
N ARG A 1067 -22.63 29.46 -0.26
CA ARG A 1067 -23.36 29.19 -1.51
C ARG A 1067 -23.79 30.52 -2.09
N ASP A 1068 -23.34 30.82 -3.30
CA ASP A 1068 -23.77 32.03 -3.98
C ASP A 1068 -25.20 31.89 -4.52
N LYS A 1069 -25.85 33.03 -4.82
CA LYS A 1069 -27.23 33.09 -5.35
C LYS A 1069 -27.40 32.36 -6.68
N GLN A 1070 -26.30 32.11 -7.42
CA GLN A 1070 -26.25 31.37 -8.68
C GLN A 1070 -25.92 29.87 -8.50
N SER A 1071 -25.98 29.32 -7.27
CA SER A 1071 -25.60 27.94 -6.93
C SER A 1071 -24.13 27.56 -7.10
N GLN A 1072 -23.23 28.51 -7.42
CA GLN A 1072 -21.79 28.30 -7.35
C GLN A 1072 -21.34 28.28 -5.88
N LYS A 1073 -20.57 27.26 -5.50
CA LYS A 1073 -19.99 27.12 -4.16
C LYS A 1073 -18.64 27.82 -4.10
N VAL A 1074 -18.45 28.64 -3.08
CA VAL A 1074 -17.21 29.35 -2.81
C VAL A 1074 -16.73 28.96 -1.42
N ALA A 1075 -15.47 28.56 -1.31
CA ALA A 1075 -14.85 28.27 -0.02
C ALA A 1075 -13.95 29.44 0.41
N TYR A 1076 -13.97 29.78 1.68
CA TYR A 1076 -13.06 30.74 2.29
C TYR A 1076 -12.08 30.00 3.17
N SER A 1077 -10.84 30.47 3.20
CA SER A 1077 -9.82 29.97 4.10
C SER A 1077 -9.07 31.12 4.75
N CYS A 1078 -8.74 30.99 6.02
CA CYS A 1078 -7.93 31.96 6.74
C CYS A 1078 -6.61 31.36 7.22
N SER A 1079 -5.60 32.23 7.32
CA SER A 1079 -4.26 31.87 7.81
C SER A 1079 -3.87 32.72 9.01
N ALA A 1080 -3.01 32.17 9.88
CA ALA A 1080 -2.57 32.85 11.10
C ALA A 1080 -2.06 34.27 10.89
N GLU A 1081 -1.38 34.56 9.78
CA GLU A 1081 -0.84 35.90 9.45
C GLU A 1081 -1.88 36.96 9.05
N GLY A 1082 -3.18 36.63 9.13
CA GLY A 1082 -4.30 37.50 8.78
C GLY A 1082 -4.73 37.44 7.32
N SER A 1083 -4.18 36.51 6.52
CA SER A 1083 -4.57 36.32 5.12
C SER A 1083 -5.90 35.57 5.00
N VAL A 1084 -6.80 36.06 4.14
CA VAL A 1084 -8.06 35.40 3.80
C VAL A 1084 -8.13 35.21 2.29
N MET A 1085 -8.34 33.97 1.86
CA MET A 1085 -8.45 33.58 0.45
C MET A 1085 -9.83 33.02 0.15
N VAL A 1086 -10.29 33.32 -1.06
CA VAL A 1086 -11.59 32.94 -1.61
C VAL A 1086 -11.34 31.97 -2.76
N TRP A 1087 -11.87 30.76 -2.66
CA TRP A 1087 -11.66 29.67 -3.58
C TRP A 1087 -12.91 29.35 -4.36
N ASP A 1088 -12.75 29.14 -5.66
CA ASP A 1088 -13.73 28.42 -6.44
C ASP A 1088 -13.60 26.92 -6.15
N VAL A 1089 -14.69 26.30 -5.67
CA VAL A 1089 -14.69 24.88 -5.31
C VAL A 1089 -14.54 23.98 -6.54
N SER A 1090 -15.08 24.38 -7.69
CA SER A 1090 -15.06 23.56 -8.91
C SER A 1090 -13.71 23.60 -9.61
N THR A 1091 -13.08 24.78 -9.68
CA THR A 1091 -11.79 24.96 -10.36
C THR A 1091 -10.58 24.86 -9.42
N LEU A 1092 -10.81 24.86 -8.10
CA LEU A 1092 -9.77 24.89 -7.07
C LEU A 1092 -8.83 26.11 -7.16
N GLN A 1093 -9.27 27.20 -7.80
CA GLN A 1093 -8.48 28.42 -7.95
C GLN A 1093 -8.92 29.53 -7.01
N VAL A 1094 -7.97 30.41 -6.67
CA VAL A 1094 -8.21 31.61 -5.86
C VAL A 1094 -8.93 32.66 -6.70
N LYS A 1095 -10.18 32.98 -6.35
CA LYS A 1095 -10.95 34.09 -6.93
C LYS A 1095 -10.53 35.45 -6.36
N ARG A 1096 -10.18 35.49 -5.07
CA ARG A 1096 -9.83 36.75 -4.36
C ARG A 1096 -8.95 36.46 -3.15
N HIS A 1097 -8.09 37.41 -2.82
CA HIS A 1097 -7.24 37.38 -1.62
C HIS A 1097 -7.18 38.78 -1.01
N PHE A 1098 -7.25 38.88 0.31
CA PHE A 1098 -7.06 40.11 1.06
C PHE A 1098 -6.44 39.80 2.43
N ARG A 1099 -5.86 40.81 3.07
CA ARG A 1099 -5.19 40.68 4.37
C ARG A 1099 -5.84 41.57 5.42
N LEU A 1100 -6.06 41.01 6.61
CA LEU A 1100 -6.59 41.69 7.78
C LEU A 1100 -5.46 42.01 8.76
N SER A 1101 -5.52 43.19 9.39
CA SER A 1101 -4.56 43.60 10.41
C SER A 1101 -4.97 43.04 11.78
N CYS A 1102 -4.35 41.95 12.20
CA CYS A 1102 -4.55 41.27 13.49
C CYS A 1102 -3.28 40.48 13.90
N ASP A 1103 -3.20 40.07 15.17
CA ASP A 1103 -2.07 39.27 15.69
C ASP A 1103 -2.04 37.85 15.10
N ARG A 1104 -3.03 37.02 15.45
CA ARG A 1104 -3.22 35.67 14.90
C ARG A 1104 -4.68 35.42 14.59
N LEU A 1105 -5.00 35.17 13.32
CA LEU A 1105 -6.35 34.85 12.88
C LEU A 1105 -6.66 33.37 13.13
N LEU A 1106 -7.75 33.09 13.83
CA LEU A 1106 -8.11 31.78 14.35
C LEU A 1106 -9.20 31.09 13.52
N SER A 1107 -10.22 31.82 13.08
CA SER A 1107 -11.33 31.25 12.31
C SER A 1107 -12.01 32.29 11.42
N VAL A 1108 -12.73 31.79 10.41
CA VAL A 1108 -13.53 32.57 9.46
C VAL A 1108 -14.90 31.94 9.33
N TYR A 1109 -15.94 32.77 9.27
CA TYR A 1109 -17.33 32.35 9.05
C TYR A 1109 -17.98 33.27 8.00
N SER A 1110 -18.89 32.74 7.19
CA SER A 1110 -19.70 33.54 6.25
C SER A 1110 -21.13 33.64 6.76
N CYS A 1111 -21.69 34.84 6.81
CA CYS A 1111 -23.04 35.11 7.29
C CYS A 1111 -23.65 36.31 6.56
N ASN A 1112 -24.84 36.17 5.99
CA ASN A 1112 -25.61 37.26 5.36
C ASN A 1112 -24.82 38.15 4.37
N GLY A 1113 -23.83 37.58 3.67
CA GLY A 1113 -23.01 38.29 2.70
C GLY A 1113 -21.85 39.11 3.30
N THR A 1114 -21.57 38.99 4.60
CA THR A 1114 -20.33 39.45 5.25
C THR A 1114 -19.54 38.26 5.81
N LEU A 1115 -18.24 38.49 6.02
CA LEU A 1115 -17.32 37.54 6.62
C LEU A 1115 -17.02 37.97 8.05
N TRP A 1116 -17.05 37.02 8.96
CA TRP A 1116 -16.70 37.23 10.36
C TRP A 1116 -15.43 36.47 10.67
N CYS A 1117 -14.39 37.22 11.03
CA CYS A 1117 -13.06 36.70 11.26
C CYS A 1117 -12.69 36.91 12.73
N CYS A 1118 -12.36 35.83 13.43
CA CYS A 1118 -11.91 35.90 14.82
C CYS A 1118 -10.38 35.82 14.87
N SER A 1119 -9.75 36.82 15.50
CA SER A 1119 -8.34 36.79 15.89
C SER A 1119 -8.19 36.72 17.41
N ARG A 1120 -6.98 36.45 17.90
CA ARG A 1120 -6.70 36.40 19.36
C ARG A 1120 -7.08 37.67 20.11
N ASP A 1121 -6.89 38.81 19.46
CA ASP A 1121 -7.09 40.15 20.00
C ASP A 1121 -8.49 40.71 19.70
N ASN A 1122 -9.03 40.45 18.50
CA ASN A 1122 -10.22 41.13 17.98
C ASN A 1122 -11.17 40.18 17.22
N ILE A 1123 -12.44 40.55 17.09
CA ILE A 1123 -13.38 39.94 16.13
C ILE A 1123 -13.71 40.99 15.07
N MET A 1124 -13.63 40.64 13.79
CA MET A 1124 -13.80 41.57 12.67
C MET A 1124 -14.93 41.13 11.76
N GLU A 1125 -15.91 42.02 11.53
CA GLU A 1125 -16.86 41.88 10.43
C GLU A 1125 -16.29 42.58 9.19
N VAL A 1126 -16.20 41.85 8.09
CA VAL A 1126 -15.53 42.26 6.86
C VAL A 1126 -16.46 42.02 5.68
N TRP A 1127 -16.53 42.98 4.76
CA TRP A 1127 -17.23 42.78 3.50
C TRP A 1127 -16.52 41.74 2.62
N ARG A 1128 -17.21 41.14 1.64
CA ARG A 1128 -16.61 40.18 0.69
C ARG A 1128 -15.41 40.73 -0.09
N ASN A 1129 -15.25 42.06 -0.16
CA ASN A 1129 -14.13 42.73 -0.81
C ASN A 1129 -12.91 42.92 0.13
N GLY A 1130 -13.00 42.50 1.39
CA GLY A 1130 -11.94 42.64 2.39
C GLY A 1130 -11.98 43.96 3.18
N SER A 1131 -12.92 44.86 2.91
CA SER A 1131 -13.05 46.10 3.68
C SER A 1131 -13.67 45.84 5.05
N LEU A 1132 -13.04 46.39 6.08
CA LEU A 1132 -13.50 46.26 7.47
C LEU A 1132 -14.81 47.03 7.64
N LYS A 1133 -15.83 46.36 8.17
CA LYS A 1133 -17.14 46.94 8.48
C LYS A 1133 -17.21 47.30 9.97
N HIS A 1134 -16.91 46.32 10.84
CA HIS A 1134 -16.88 46.51 12.29
C HIS A 1134 -15.72 45.73 12.91
N ARG A 1135 -15.17 46.25 14.02
CA ARG A 1135 -14.14 45.60 14.83
C ARG A 1135 -14.56 45.57 16.29
N LEU A 1136 -14.48 44.41 16.90
CA LEU A 1136 -14.73 44.14 18.30
C LEU A 1136 -13.41 43.86 18.98
N ASN A 1137 -13.12 44.59 20.04
CA ASN A 1137 -11.94 44.35 20.87
C ASN A 1137 -12.39 43.65 22.17
N LEU A 1138 -11.45 42.99 22.83
CA LEU A 1138 -11.69 42.42 24.16
C LEU A 1138 -12.16 43.49 25.15
N PRO A 1139 -13.09 43.16 26.08
CA PRO A 1139 -13.55 44.13 27.07
C PRO A 1139 -12.42 44.58 28.02
N GLU A 1140 -12.23 45.90 28.20
CA GLU A 1140 -11.12 46.52 28.96
C GLU A 1140 -11.08 46.27 30.49
N GLN A 1141 -11.79 45.29 31.04
CA GLN A 1141 -11.83 45.05 32.48
C GLN A 1141 -11.01 43.83 32.91
N GLN A 1142 -9.68 44.01 32.95
CA GLN A 1142 -8.75 43.42 33.94
C GLN A 1142 -7.33 43.90 33.62
N LYS A 1143 -6.89 44.99 34.26
CA LYS A 1143 -5.48 45.43 34.22
C LYS A 1143 -4.62 44.33 34.84
N GLY A 1144 -4.06 43.46 34.01
CA GLY A 1144 -3.09 42.43 34.40
C GLY A 1144 -3.25 41.05 33.74
N SER A 1145 -4.35 40.75 33.04
CA SER A 1145 -4.58 39.45 32.39
C SER A 1145 -4.66 39.58 30.87
N THR A 1146 -3.83 38.84 30.13
CA THR A 1146 -3.80 38.78 28.66
C THR A 1146 -4.89 37.83 28.13
N ALA A 1147 -6.16 38.14 28.34
CA ALA A 1147 -7.25 37.31 27.82
C ALA A 1147 -7.21 37.28 26.28
N THR A 1148 -7.36 36.11 25.66
CA THR A 1148 -7.39 35.94 24.20
C THR A 1148 -8.66 35.21 23.75
N PHE A 1149 -9.26 35.64 22.64
CA PHE A 1149 -10.40 34.92 22.06
C PHE A 1149 -9.97 33.52 21.61
N SER A 1150 -10.86 32.54 21.79
CA SER A 1150 -10.62 31.15 21.37
C SER A 1150 -11.54 30.72 20.23
N SER A 1151 -12.84 31.01 20.33
CA SER A 1151 -13.85 30.60 19.37
C SER A 1151 -15.06 31.53 19.42
N ILE A 1152 -15.79 31.59 18.30
CA ILE A 1152 -17.00 32.42 18.14
C ILE A 1152 -18.13 31.61 17.51
N LEU A 1153 -19.36 32.01 17.82
CA LEU A 1153 -20.58 31.44 17.26
C LEU A 1153 -21.53 32.57 16.85
N LEU A 1154 -21.98 32.53 15.59
CA LEU A 1154 -22.90 33.53 15.03
C LEU A 1154 -24.32 32.97 15.01
N LEU A 1155 -25.27 33.73 15.56
CA LEU A 1155 -26.70 33.42 15.57
C LEU A 1155 -27.47 34.54 14.84
N PRO A 1156 -27.45 34.56 13.48
CA PRO A 1156 -28.07 35.63 12.71
C PRO A 1156 -29.57 35.76 12.95
N GLU A 1157 -30.27 34.65 13.21
CA GLU A 1157 -31.71 34.62 13.51
C GLU A 1157 -32.08 35.46 14.75
N LYS A 1158 -31.15 35.59 15.71
CA LYS A 1158 -31.34 36.36 16.95
C LYS A 1158 -30.56 37.68 16.96
N GLU A 1159 -29.86 38.00 15.88
CA GLU A 1159 -28.90 39.12 15.82
C GLU A 1159 -27.82 39.07 16.92
N GLU A 1160 -27.39 37.87 17.33
CA GLU A 1160 -26.41 37.66 18.40
C GLU A 1160 -25.09 37.07 17.89
N LEU A 1161 -23.99 37.48 18.52
CA LEU A 1161 -22.65 36.88 18.40
C LEU A 1161 -22.23 36.40 19.78
N TRP A 1162 -21.79 35.16 19.90
CA TRP A 1162 -21.30 34.57 21.14
C TRP A 1162 -19.80 34.33 21.01
N SER A 1163 -19.02 34.72 22.01
CA SER A 1163 -17.57 34.55 22.02
C SER A 1163 -17.07 33.95 23.32
N VAL A 1164 -16.04 33.13 23.22
CA VAL A 1164 -15.35 32.51 24.35
C VAL A 1164 -13.85 32.83 24.31
N CYS A 1165 -13.21 32.82 25.49
CA CYS A 1165 -11.79 33.16 25.66
C CYS A 1165 -11.00 32.00 26.28
N MET A 1166 -9.72 31.90 25.92
CA MET A 1166 -8.83 30.81 26.39
C MET A 1166 -8.55 30.87 27.90
N ASP A 1167 -8.48 32.07 28.47
CA ASP A 1167 -8.04 32.30 29.86
C ASP A 1167 -9.16 32.91 30.72
N SER A 1168 -10.42 32.77 30.28
CA SER A 1168 -11.60 33.21 31.02
C SER A 1168 -12.70 32.15 31.00
N GLY A 1169 -13.36 31.97 32.14
CA GLY A 1169 -14.56 31.14 32.29
C GLY A 1169 -15.86 31.88 31.95
N GLU A 1170 -15.82 32.97 31.19
CA GLU A 1170 -17.00 33.74 30.80
C GLU A 1170 -17.35 33.54 29.32
N VAL A 1171 -18.65 33.40 29.04
CA VAL A 1171 -19.23 33.49 27.69
C VAL A 1171 -19.77 34.90 27.49
N CYS A 1172 -19.22 35.62 26.51
CA CYS A 1172 -19.66 36.98 26.19
C CYS A 1172 -20.63 36.96 25.00
N ILE A 1173 -21.77 37.63 25.14
CA ILE A 1173 -22.80 37.74 24.12
C ILE A 1173 -22.90 39.19 23.66
N TRP A 1174 -22.84 39.37 22.36
CA TRP A 1174 -22.76 40.65 21.67
C TRP A 1174 -23.96 40.80 20.76
N HIS A 1175 -24.44 42.03 20.58
CA HIS A 1175 -25.46 42.32 19.59
C HIS A 1175 -24.76 42.59 18.26
N ILE A 1176 -25.18 41.95 17.18
CA ILE A 1176 -24.50 42.09 15.87
C ILE A 1176 -24.48 43.56 15.40
N LYS A 1177 -25.51 44.34 15.76
CA LYS A 1177 -25.60 45.79 15.45
C LYS A 1177 -24.87 46.72 16.42
N ASP A 1178 -24.64 46.32 17.67
CA ASP A 1178 -23.90 47.11 18.68
C ASP A 1178 -22.77 46.26 19.26
N THR A 1179 -21.58 46.50 18.73
CA THR A 1179 -20.41 45.67 18.97
C THR A 1179 -19.41 46.33 19.92
N THR A 1180 -19.80 47.42 20.58
CA THR A 1180 -18.92 48.22 21.45
C THR A 1180 -18.69 47.58 22.81
N LYS A 1181 -19.68 46.84 23.33
CA LYS A 1181 -19.61 46.10 24.59
C LYS A 1181 -20.49 44.85 24.53
N PRO A 1182 -20.16 43.77 25.26
CA PRO A 1182 -21.06 42.64 25.39
C PRO A 1182 -22.29 43.07 26.19
N TYR A 1183 -23.49 42.77 25.69
CA TYR A 1183 -24.72 43.14 26.37
C TYR A 1183 -25.13 42.11 27.43
N HIS A 1184 -24.65 40.87 27.32
CA HIS A 1184 -24.81 39.83 28.34
C HIS A 1184 -23.51 39.04 28.53
N ARG A 1185 -23.25 38.63 29.78
CA ARG A 1185 -22.10 37.78 30.13
C ARG A 1185 -22.55 36.67 31.05
N VAL A 1186 -22.19 35.45 30.69
CA VAL A 1186 -22.53 34.26 31.46
C VAL A 1186 -21.26 33.69 32.07
N ALA A 1187 -21.16 33.75 33.40
CA ALA A 1187 -20.05 33.14 34.13
C ALA A 1187 -20.28 31.63 34.26
N LEU A 1188 -19.33 30.82 33.79
CA LEU A 1188 -19.37 29.37 33.90
C LEU A 1188 -18.74 28.95 35.24
N GLN A 1189 -19.45 28.11 36.01
CA GLN A 1189 -18.97 27.70 37.33
C GLN A 1189 -17.75 26.77 37.19
N ASP A 1190 -16.72 27.02 38.01
CA ASP A 1190 -15.49 26.22 38.06
C ASP A 1190 -14.83 26.02 36.68
N CYS A 1191 -14.75 27.09 35.87
CA CYS A 1191 -14.09 27.11 34.55
C CYS A 1191 -12.90 28.10 34.56
N THR A 1192 -11.75 27.67 34.04
CA THR A 1192 -10.58 28.56 33.85
C THR A 1192 -10.41 29.04 32.41
N GLY A 1193 -10.94 28.28 31.45
CA GLY A 1193 -10.76 28.59 30.03
C GLY A 1193 -11.73 27.83 29.15
N CYS A 1194 -12.17 28.49 28.07
CA CYS A 1194 -13.08 27.95 27.07
C CYS A 1194 -12.37 27.85 25.72
N TYR A 1195 -12.53 26.75 25.00
CA TYR A 1195 -11.79 26.49 23.76
C TYR A 1195 -12.66 26.34 22.52
N CYS A 1196 -13.90 25.89 22.67
CA CYS A 1196 -14.81 25.65 21.54
C CYS A 1196 -16.27 25.91 21.93
N ILE A 1197 -17.08 26.33 20.95
CA ILE A 1197 -18.50 26.66 21.12
C ILE A 1197 -19.28 26.26 19.86
N ILE A 1198 -20.47 25.65 20.02
CA ILE A 1198 -21.37 25.30 18.92
C ILE A 1198 -22.86 25.53 19.29
N LYS A 1199 -23.72 25.79 18.30
CA LYS A 1199 -25.19 25.78 18.46
C LYS A 1199 -25.72 24.41 18.04
N VAL A 1200 -26.61 23.83 18.83
CA VAL A 1200 -27.42 22.67 18.43
C VAL A 1200 -28.85 22.85 18.91
N LYS A 1201 -29.83 22.81 17.99
CA LYS A 1201 -31.23 23.19 18.26
C LYS A 1201 -31.30 24.57 18.95
N ASN A 1202 -31.98 24.66 20.11
CA ASN A 1202 -32.12 25.89 20.91
C ASN A 1202 -31.04 26.02 22.01
N GLN A 1203 -29.97 25.21 21.94
CA GLN A 1203 -28.93 25.10 22.98
C GLN A 1203 -27.56 25.51 22.43
N VAL A 1204 -26.72 26.09 23.28
CA VAL A 1204 -25.32 26.41 22.99
C VAL A 1204 -24.42 25.55 23.87
N TRP A 1205 -23.51 24.83 23.25
CA TRP A 1205 -22.59 23.91 23.91
C TRP A 1205 -21.20 24.53 23.94
N VAL A 1206 -20.60 24.64 25.12
CA VAL A 1206 -19.27 25.24 25.34
C VAL A 1206 -18.34 24.22 25.96
N GLY A 1207 -17.19 23.98 25.33
CA GLY A 1207 -16.13 23.12 25.84
C GLY A 1207 -15.04 23.93 26.54
N GLY A 1208 -14.69 23.53 27.77
CA GLY A 1208 -13.69 24.20 28.59
C GLY A 1208 -12.92 23.26 29.50
N VAL A 1209 -12.20 23.84 30.46
CA VAL A 1209 -11.42 23.11 31.48
C VAL A 1209 -11.72 23.64 32.88
N GLY A 1210 -11.79 22.70 33.84
CA GLY A 1210 -12.11 22.98 35.23
C GLY A 1210 -11.01 23.74 35.99
N ARG A 1211 -11.39 24.53 37.00
CA ARG A 1211 -10.42 25.20 37.91
C ARG A 1211 -9.91 24.28 39.00
N SER A 1212 -10.81 23.46 39.54
CA SER A 1212 -10.55 22.53 40.66
C SER A 1212 -9.90 21.21 40.23
N SER A 1213 -10.14 20.79 39.00
CA SER A 1213 -9.61 19.58 38.41
C SER A 1213 -9.26 19.91 36.98
N THR A 1214 -8.08 19.51 36.51
CA THR A 1214 -7.63 19.71 35.12
C THR A 1214 -8.48 18.94 34.07
N LYS A 1215 -9.69 18.53 34.45
CA LYS A 1215 -10.65 17.75 33.67
C LYS A 1215 -11.45 18.68 32.76
N GLY A 1216 -11.80 18.17 31.58
CA GLY A 1216 -12.63 18.88 30.62
C GLY A 1216 -14.08 18.90 31.05
N LYS A 1217 -14.70 20.08 30.91
CA LYS A 1217 -16.11 20.30 31.20
C LYS A 1217 -16.84 20.81 29.96
N ILE A 1218 -18.11 20.43 29.86
CA ILE A 1218 -19.01 20.91 28.81
C ILE A 1218 -20.20 21.59 29.48
N TYR A 1219 -20.47 22.82 29.08
CA TYR A 1219 -21.57 23.63 29.58
C TYR A 1219 -22.62 23.76 28.50
N ILE A 1220 -23.88 23.50 28.84
CA ILE A 1220 -25.02 23.69 27.94
C ILE A 1220 -25.78 24.93 28.40
N LEU A 1221 -25.89 25.91 27.52
CA LEU A 1221 -26.60 27.16 27.74
C LEU A 1221 -27.89 27.20 26.92
N GLU A 1222 -28.95 27.75 27.49
CA GLU A 1222 -30.19 28.02 26.77
C GLU A 1222 -30.07 29.32 25.98
N THR A 1223 -30.44 29.30 24.70
CA THR A 1223 -30.30 30.50 23.84
C THR A 1223 -31.36 31.57 24.10
N GLU A 1224 -32.43 31.30 24.85
CA GLU A 1224 -33.51 32.27 25.13
C GLU A 1224 -33.29 33.04 26.43
N ARG A 1225 -32.86 32.35 27.48
CA ARG A 1225 -32.65 32.93 28.82
C ARG A 1225 -31.19 33.24 29.12
N HIS A 1226 -30.27 32.81 28.26
CA HIS A 1226 -28.83 32.94 28.42
C HIS A 1226 -28.30 32.35 29.75
N GLN A 1227 -28.92 31.27 30.23
CA GLN A 1227 -28.56 30.59 31.48
C GLN A 1227 -27.93 29.21 31.22
N VAL A 1228 -27.05 28.79 32.13
CA VAL A 1228 -26.46 27.44 32.12
C VAL A 1228 -27.53 26.44 32.56
N MET A 1229 -27.88 25.50 31.68
CA MET A 1229 -28.87 24.45 31.94
C MET A 1229 -28.25 23.20 32.57
N LYS A 1230 -27.10 22.76 32.02
CA LYS A 1230 -26.45 21.50 32.41
C LYS A 1230 -24.93 21.66 32.38
N GLU A 1231 -24.28 20.99 33.31
CA GLU A 1231 -22.82 20.82 33.36
C GLU A 1231 -22.47 19.35 33.20
N LEU A 1232 -21.66 19.03 32.19
CA LEU A 1232 -21.31 17.67 31.81
C LEU A 1232 -19.83 17.40 32.01
N HIS A 1233 -19.54 16.23 32.60
CA HIS A 1233 -18.19 15.82 33.01
C HIS A 1233 -17.76 14.60 32.20
N GLY A 1234 -17.38 14.83 30.94
CA GLY A 1234 -17.06 13.76 29.99
C GLY A 1234 -15.59 13.43 29.83
N HIS A 1235 -14.69 14.38 30.10
CA HIS A 1235 -13.29 14.28 29.67
C HIS A 1235 -12.33 14.48 30.84
N ASN A 1236 -11.21 13.73 30.82
CA ASN A 1236 -10.15 13.86 31.84
C ASN A 1236 -9.09 14.91 31.47
N ASP A 1237 -9.24 15.55 30.31
CA ASP A 1237 -8.40 16.62 29.78
C ASP A 1237 -9.31 17.70 29.16
N LYS A 1238 -8.76 18.86 28.82
CA LYS A 1238 -9.48 19.96 28.17
C LYS A 1238 -10.22 19.51 26.91
N VAL A 1239 -11.41 20.10 26.70
CA VAL A 1239 -12.22 19.84 25.50
C VAL A 1239 -11.74 20.74 24.36
N THR A 1240 -11.16 20.14 23.32
CA THR A 1240 -10.49 20.85 22.22
C THR A 1240 -11.37 21.06 21.00
N ALA A 1241 -12.35 20.17 20.78
CA ALA A 1241 -13.19 20.19 19.59
C ALA A 1241 -14.64 19.80 19.92
N LEU A 1242 -15.59 20.41 19.20
CA LEU A 1242 -17.02 20.08 19.26
C LEU A 1242 -17.59 19.98 17.83
N CYS A 1243 -18.51 19.05 17.61
CA CYS A 1243 -19.18 18.85 16.32
C CYS A 1243 -20.64 18.40 16.53
N SER A 1244 -21.58 18.85 15.69
CA SER A 1244 -22.97 18.39 15.67
C SER A 1244 -23.15 17.31 14.61
N ALA A 1245 -23.86 16.23 14.97
CA ALA A 1245 -24.28 15.18 14.05
C ALA A 1245 -25.81 15.22 13.92
N GLU A 1246 -26.27 15.83 12.81
CA GLU A 1246 -27.69 15.96 12.43
C GLU A 1246 -28.58 16.56 13.54
N ASP A 1247 -28.03 17.39 14.41
CA ASP A 1247 -28.69 17.96 15.60
C ASP A 1247 -29.28 16.92 16.58
N ARG A 1248 -28.95 15.65 16.40
CA ARG A 1248 -29.34 14.53 17.28
C ARG A 1248 -28.27 14.25 18.32
N TYR A 1249 -27.00 14.42 17.94
CA TYR A 1249 -25.86 14.19 18.81
C TYR A 1249 -24.86 15.34 18.77
N VAL A 1250 -24.22 15.59 19.90
CA VAL A 1250 -23.00 16.41 19.98
C VAL A 1250 -21.82 15.48 20.20
N LEU A 1251 -20.73 15.72 19.48
CA LEU A 1251 -19.47 15.01 19.60
C LEU A 1251 -18.44 15.95 20.21
N SER A 1252 -17.74 15.53 21.26
CA SER A 1252 -16.66 16.31 21.88
C SER A 1252 -15.34 15.55 21.85
N GLY A 1253 -14.27 16.24 21.46
CA GLY A 1253 -12.90 15.71 21.43
C GLY A 1253 -12.06 16.27 22.58
N ALA A 1254 -11.17 15.45 23.11
CA ALA A 1254 -10.29 15.82 24.22
C ALA A 1254 -8.83 16.07 23.81
N GLY A 1255 -8.11 16.77 24.68
CA GLY A 1255 -6.66 16.91 24.64
C GLY A 1255 -5.91 15.58 24.82
N LYS A 1256 -4.57 15.65 24.71
CA LYS A 1256 -3.67 14.49 24.62
C LYS A 1256 -3.76 13.53 25.82
N ILE A 1257 -4.10 13.99 27.02
CA ILE A 1257 -4.11 13.12 28.21
C ILE A 1257 -5.29 12.14 28.17
N ASP A 1258 -6.44 12.57 27.64
CA ASP A 1258 -7.63 11.73 27.49
C ASP A 1258 -7.69 11.12 26.07
N GLY A 1259 -7.56 11.95 25.03
CA GLY A 1259 -7.51 11.54 23.63
C GLY A 1259 -8.75 10.83 23.11
N LYS A 1260 -9.87 10.90 23.85
CA LYS A 1260 -11.15 10.26 23.55
C LYS A 1260 -12.16 11.24 22.95
N ILE A 1261 -13.16 10.67 22.29
CA ILE A 1261 -14.34 11.37 21.79
C ILE A 1261 -15.55 10.94 22.62
N ALA A 1262 -16.34 11.87 23.12
CA ALA A 1262 -17.61 11.59 23.80
C ALA A 1262 -18.80 11.97 22.92
N ILE A 1263 -19.82 11.11 22.89
CA ILE A 1263 -21.06 11.29 22.13
C ILE A 1263 -22.19 11.61 23.09
N TRP A 1264 -22.79 12.78 22.93
CA TRP A 1264 -23.84 13.31 23.79
C TRP A 1264 -25.17 13.32 23.04
N LYS A 1265 -26.24 12.88 23.71
CA LYS A 1265 -27.61 13.02 23.20
C LYS A 1265 -28.08 14.46 23.35
N VAL A 1266 -28.71 14.96 22.31
CA VAL A 1266 -29.36 16.28 22.33
C VAL A 1266 -30.87 16.06 22.44
N GLU A 1267 -31.40 16.34 23.62
CA GLU A 1267 -32.84 16.32 23.90
C GLU A 1267 -33.53 17.51 23.23
#